data_AF-A0A3A4JXL0-F1
#
_entry.id   AF-A0A3A4JXL0-F1
#
_cell.length_a   1.000
_cell.length_b   1.000
_cell.length_c   1.000
_cell.angle_alpha   90.00
_cell.angle_beta   90.00
_cell.angle_gamma   90.00
#
_symmetry.space_group_name_H-M   'P 1'
#
loop_
_entity.id
_entity.type
_entity.pdbx_description
1 polymer ?
#
loop_
_entity_poly.entity_id
_entity_poly.type
_entity_poly.pdbx_seq_one_letter_code
_entity_poly.pdbx_strand_id
1 'polypeptide(L)'
;MSDIPTTPENGETPPPVEPTPPAPRRRWPPFRRRAKAPKPAKPRSKLSRLWRWPLKGLGWLSLILFFVVGLVLAAVIFFPINRAKDRAVEYLRDDMKLDMSAGHMDYSIFSGLEINDFALGPPAGYDKPILVAKKLVVRYAPWSLNENTFIVDQVLIDSPHVNIETKNGKLNVIALLESLPKSEAPPEPEPPPEPEEPPGEPSDFKIVLNEFALRNFTAWVDDGQRTIDFRRLDVGVSGHFSQQDSHFDVEVNIAGDDPEAANIHIEQREPMKVVADVLVALAIKISADQVLTPKATTSIELRVATKKLETEWPLAPVDLRLSLAAAADMPGDSAELSSLSVRFNNEELVKMKARAVGLTAPKSADVLLEKIFLPLDVFAPYAKAFVEGVDFGGTVAIENLAVKGEVPKLLEKGLPTLNGDVVIDGVWADYRPAQAKLRGLDMKLALATQPVEAAQGLDAPALKAAGYVAIGSAGAPQARIENARIDIDARADGLEVAEARAKIGVSLPTIVVIDPTLGEARLSLRTDLDASANLKSGHFSVDRLAVNVSDTVALDVRAKADIDLATQAVRRYEAKLALGPIELKKLLAMVPPGIAKDLPKLKLDGAFGATFASQGSIPPGVGDPFALPVSLDGKLSFDKISVDYPAQKLAVKQFGGEITIKGKPADLRVGGGLAIAGIHKADQTASLKDIAIPIDIHFTPKQANVMIGIETAGIVKEDLAARLDQVRIGINADVAGDILKQKFTTLRGGILADVGDIVYAKDLIAKLKGFRFGMEFDYDQTKRRANLGVFSMLDRLDAPDKQAALSDFSFRADLTPQGVDVPLGAHFDAIPEEVQFTVDMGIGGIEKTDVFSEPLKDTSLKVKALLKDMKDLDLETLAFAMPALGARLEMTGKVWDVLNADYQPPNFKDVWPDFNVELFAGLDLKRKQKLISGLEASGLAGVKTQVRSLPGNFARVEGTIIGESFNFWSTTTGEKVYDDGRREPTHTEVHIKDFDAQAPLIQIVDLQTFMPVEAQRSIFDAESRTVIYTIMRQYLKQESNFHIDEVTLSQKEGDVERKLAINEIAFDMMYSDNTFALNRMYVDLLGGGVSGSLMVQVLSFPPKPFDARIHIENQIAGVNLGYLTKKDPAEVSRDTEISSLLELDLGLKDKVINGRIDITRLSLKQLDELLAFLDPKGKDPNVQKNRKLINAWYVDAIDPKVNLVALWIAYSNLNVDIELSAMWPVGDILNDTLKRSLIRRLNINPILRSVFKEEKPEETGGDRAAAPPAEGGENH
;
A
#
# COMPACT_ATOMS: atom_id res chain seq x y z
N MET A 1 37.08 -54.02 22.65
CA MET A 1 35.79 -53.94 23.35
C MET A 1 34.74 -53.81 22.27
N SER A 2 34.52 -54.88 21.51
CA SER A 2 33.69 -56.05 21.83
C SER A 2 32.23 -55.76 21.50
N ASP A 3 31.49 -56.52 20.71
CA ASP A 3 31.73 -57.53 19.67
C ASP A 3 30.30 -58.03 19.35
N ILE A 4 30.01 -58.36 18.08
CA ILE A 4 29.09 -59.44 17.63
C ILE A 4 27.55 -59.13 17.57
N PRO A 5 26.75 -59.68 16.61
CA PRO A 5 26.56 -59.07 15.27
C PRO A 5 25.14 -59.26 14.65
N THR A 6 25.09 -58.93 13.36
CA THR A 6 24.13 -59.14 12.26
C THR A 6 23.27 -60.42 12.17
N THR A 7 22.01 -60.30 11.72
CA THR A 7 21.49 -60.89 10.45
C THR A 7 20.16 -60.23 10.02
N PRO A 8 19.88 -60.07 8.71
CA PRO A 8 18.68 -59.41 8.20
C PRO A 8 17.60 -60.43 7.77
N GLU A 9 16.34 -60.16 8.10
CA GLU A 9 15.22 -60.98 7.62
C GLU A 9 14.37 -60.20 6.62
N ASN A 10 14.20 -60.82 5.45
CA ASN A 10 13.38 -60.39 4.34
C ASN A 10 11.93 -60.19 4.79
N GLY A 11 11.43 -58.97 4.64
CA GLY A 11 10.01 -58.65 4.74
C GLY A 11 9.53 -58.04 3.42
N GLU A 12 9.26 -58.89 2.43
CA GLU A 12 8.44 -58.52 1.28
C GLU A 12 7.09 -58.04 1.79
N THR A 13 6.79 -56.76 1.59
CA THR A 13 5.44 -56.23 1.72
C THR A 13 4.58 -56.81 0.59
N PRO A 14 3.41 -57.41 0.87
CA PRO A 14 2.54 -57.94 -0.17
C PRO A 14 1.93 -56.79 -1.00
N PRO A 15 1.64 -57.02 -2.30
CA PRO A 15 1.02 -56.01 -3.16
C PRO A 15 -0.43 -55.70 -2.72
N PRO A 16 -0.93 -54.50 -3.00
CA PRO A 16 -2.31 -54.13 -2.68
C PRO A 16 -3.30 -55.01 -3.47
N VAL A 17 -4.23 -55.62 -2.74
CA VAL A 17 -5.32 -56.44 -3.28
C VAL A 17 -6.33 -55.54 -3.99
N GLU A 18 -6.53 -55.77 -5.28
CA GLU A 18 -7.65 -55.22 -6.07
C GLU A 18 -9.01 -55.65 -5.48
N PRO A 19 -10.01 -54.76 -5.38
CA PRO A 19 -11.37 -55.17 -5.08
C PRO A 19 -11.98 -55.89 -6.29
N THR A 20 -12.17 -57.21 -6.16
CA THR A 20 -12.90 -58.05 -7.12
C THR A 20 -14.41 -57.72 -7.06
N PRO A 21 -15.13 -57.66 -8.20
CA PRO A 21 -16.56 -57.35 -8.24
C PRO A 21 -17.41 -58.49 -7.62
N PRO A 22 -18.58 -58.20 -7.00
CA PRO A 22 -19.44 -59.24 -6.47
C PRO A 22 -20.17 -60.00 -7.58
N ALA A 23 -19.88 -61.29 -7.69
CA ALA A 23 -20.64 -62.24 -8.50
C ALA A 23 -21.99 -62.64 -7.82
N PRO A 24 -23.03 -63.01 -8.59
CA PRO A 24 -24.41 -63.11 -8.11
C PRO A 24 -24.68 -64.45 -7.41
N ARG A 25 -25.49 -64.45 -6.34
CA ARG A 25 -26.04 -65.69 -5.76
C ARG A 25 -27.56 -65.68 -5.58
N ARG A 26 -28.13 -66.80 -6.01
CA ARG A 26 -29.54 -67.16 -6.21
C ARG A 26 -30.25 -67.63 -4.93
N ARG A 27 -31.58 -67.52 -4.97
CA ARG A 27 -32.65 -68.43 -4.48
C ARG A 27 -32.58 -68.97 -3.03
N TRP A 28 -33.67 -68.74 -2.31
CA TRP A 28 -34.14 -69.62 -1.23
C TRP A 28 -35.61 -70.08 -1.49
N PRO A 29 -35.97 -71.36 -1.22
CA PRO A 29 -37.34 -71.90 -1.30
C PRO A 29 -37.88 -72.28 0.12
N PRO A 30 -38.88 -73.19 0.28
CA PRO A 30 -40.29 -72.88 0.53
C PRO A 30 -40.80 -73.34 1.93
N PHE A 31 -41.97 -72.87 2.40
CA PHE A 31 -42.74 -73.58 3.45
C PHE A 31 -44.26 -73.53 3.25
N ARG A 32 -44.90 -74.66 3.52
CA ARG A 32 -46.32 -75.01 3.30
C ARG A 32 -46.97 -75.46 4.64
N ARG A 33 -48.28 -75.18 4.75
CA ARG A 33 -49.40 -75.92 5.44
C ARG A 33 -49.77 -75.69 6.93
N ARG A 34 -51.05 -75.24 7.08
CA ARG A 34 -52.21 -75.67 7.93
C ARG A 34 -52.19 -75.51 9.47
N ALA A 35 -53.21 -74.83 10.05
CA ALA A 35 -54.49 -75.41 10.57
C ALA A 35 -55.46 -74.41 11.30
N LYS A 36 -56.77 -74.57 11.04
CA LYS A 36 -58.04 -74.43 11.86
C LYS A 36 -58.44 -73.17 12.72
N ALA A 37 -59.56 -72.53 12.28
CA ALA A 37 -60.89 -72.21 12.92
C ALA A 37 -61.04 -71.59 14.35
N PRO A 38 -62.13 -70.83 14.73
CA PRO A 38 -63.54 -70.86 14.25
C PRO A 38 -64.34 -69.53 14.07
N LYS A 39 -65.60 -69.69 13.60
CA LYS A 39 -66.78 -68.79 13.33
C LYS A 39 -67.32 -68.00 14.57
N PRO A 40 -68.18 -66.93 14.47
CA PRO A 40 -69.56 -66.85 13.88
C PRO A 40 -69.88 -65.50 13.17
N ALA A 41 -71.03 -65.12 12.58
CA ALA A 41 -72.31 -65.68 12.10
C ALA A 41 -72.95 -64.65 11.11
N LYS A 42 -73.94 -65.08 10.31
CA LYS A 42 -74.69 -64.33 9.26
C LYS A 42 -75.70 -63.29 9.82
N PRO A 43 -76.27 -62.38 8.99
CA PRO A 43 -77.53 -62.67 8.26
C PRO A 43 -77.48 -62.20 6.79
N ARG A 44 -77.84 -63.00 5.78
CA ARG A 44 -79.20 -63.23 5.21
C ARG A 44 -80.01 -61.95 4.91
N SER A 45 -80.16 -61.61 3.62
CA SER A 45 -81.40 -61.78 2.84
C SER A 45 -81.15 -61.36 1.37
N LYS A 46 -81.50 -62.21 0.40
CA LYS A 46 -82.62 -62.05 -0.58
C LYS A 46 -82.36 -60.89 -1.58
N LEU A 47 -82.54 -60.98 -2.89
CA LEU A 47 -83.11 -61.99 -3.78
C LEU A 47 -82.73 -61.52 -5.21
N SER A 48 -82.27 -62.47 -6.01
CA SER A 48 -82.57 -62.67 -7.43
C SER A 48 -83.23 -61.54 -8.25
N ARG A 49 -82.59 -61.20 -9.39
CA ARG A 49 -83.13 -61.22 -10.78
C ARG A 49 -82.44 -60.13 -11.60
N LEU A 50 -81.56 -60.52 -12.51
CA LEU A 50 -81.44 -59.98 -13.89
C LEU A 50 -80.23 -60.62 -14.59
N TRP A 51 -80.35 -61.92 -14.84
CA TRP A 51 -79.53 -62.62 -15.83
C TRP A 51 -80.47 -63.01 -16.96
N ARG A 52 -80.33 -62.36 -18.13
CA ARG A 52 -80.81 -62.85 -19.45
C ARG A 52 -80.43 -61.95 -20.64
N TRP A 53 -79.20 -61.41 -20.76
CA TRP A 53 -78.80 -60.66 -21.98
C TRP A 53 -77.36 -60.82 -22.55
N PRO A 54 -76.49 -61.82 -22.27
CA PRO A 54 -75.15 -61.82 -22.88
C PRO A 54 -75.03 -62.80 -24.07
N LEU A 55 -75.81 -62.61 -25.13
CA LEU A 55 -75.49 -63.16 -26.47
C LEU A 55 -75.54 -62.11 -27.59
N LYS A 56 -76.08 -60.90 -27.31
CA LYS A 56 -75.93 -59.71 -28.17
C LYS A 56 -74.78 -58.81 -27.73
N GLY A 57 -74.41 -58.85 -26.45
CA GLY A 57 -73.24 -58.13 -25.91
C GLY A 57 -71.91 -58.67 -26.42
N LEU A 58 -71.78 -59.99 -26.67
CA LEU A 58 -70.55 -60.57 -27.21
C LEU A 58 -70.30 -60.17 -28.67
N GLY A 59 -71.37 -60.01 -29.46
CA GLY A 59 -71.29 -59.49 -30.84
C GLY A 59 -70.95 -58.00 -30.89
N TRP A 60 -71.50 -57.19 -29.98
CA TRP A 60 -71.09 -55.79 -29.84
C TRP A 60 -69.68 -55.64 -29.27
N LEU A 61 -69.25 -56.50 -28.33
CA LEU A 61 -67.89 -56.51 -27.83
C LEU A 61 -66.90 -56.98 -28.90
N SER A 62 -67.26 -57.98 -29.72
CA SER A 62 -66.43 -58.39 -30.85
C SER A 62 -66.41 -57.34 -31.96
N LEU A 63 -67.51 -56.61 -32.19
CA LEU A 63 -67.59 -55.56 -33.21
C LEU A 63 -66.91 -54.27 -32.76
N ILE A 64 -66.99 -53.91 -31.47
CA ILE A 64 -66.17 -52.85 -30.87
C ILE A 64 -64.71 -53.28 -30.86
N LEU A 65 -64.39 -54.53 -30.54
CA LEU A 65 -63.01 -55.03 -30.63
C LEU A 65 -62.52 -55.05 -32.08
N PHE A 66 -63.34 -55.45 -33.06
CA PHE A 66 -62.98 -55.41 -34.48
C PHE A 66 -62.88 -53.98 -35.01
N PHE A 67 -63.70 -53.06 -34.49
CA PHE A 67 -63.65 -51.64 -34.81
C PHE A 67 -62.43 -50.98 -34.17
N VAL A 68 -62.09 -51.31 -32.92
CA VAL A 68 -60.87 -50.83 -32.25
C VAL A 68 -59.63 -51.44 -32.89
N VAL A 69 -59.60 -52.74 -33.16
CA VAL A 69 -58.51 -53.41 -33.89
C VAL A 69 -58.43 -52.85 -35.30
N GLY A 70 -59.55 -52.65 -35.99
CA GLY A 70 -59.60 -52.06 -37.32
C GLY A 70 -59.19 -50.59 -37.35
N LEU A 71 -59.50 -49.82 -36.31
CA LEU A 71 -59.12 -48.41 -36.15
C LEU A 71 -57.66 -48.29 -35.72
N VAL A 72 -57.15 -49.22 -34.92
CA VAL A 72 -55.71 -49.36 -34.62
C VAL A 72 -54.95 -49.80 -35.87
N LEU A 73 -55.44 -50.78 -36.63
CA LEU A 73 -54.83 -51.23 -37.88
C LEU A 73 -54.89 -50.11 -38.92
N ALA A 74 -56.01 -49.39 -39.02
CA ALA A 74 -56.15 -48.22 -39.87
C ALA A 74 -55.23 -47.09 -39.40
N ALA A 75 -55.10 -46.81 -38.10
CA ALA A 75 -54.16 -45.82 -37.59
C ALA A 75 -52.71 -46.23 -37.91
N VAL A 76 -52.34 -47.49 -37.73
CA VAL A 76 -51.00 -48.03 -38.07
C VAL A 76 -50.73 -47.99 -39.58
N ILE A 77 -51.72 -48.24 -40.42
CA ILE A 77 -51.59 -48.23 -41.90
C ILE A 77 -51.65 -46.80 -42.47
N PHE A 78 -52.52 -45.93 -41.94
CA PHE A 78 -52.76 -44.56 -42.46
C PHE A 78 -51.89 -43.49 -41.81
N PHE A 79 -51.32 -43.72 -40.64
CA PHE A 79 -50.29 -42.87 -40.02
C PHE A 79 -48.93 -43.61 -39.98
N PRO A 80 -48.31 -43.90 -41.13
CA PRO A 80 -46.94 -44.39 -41.13
C PRO A 80 -46.06 -43.30 -40.50
N ILE A 81 -45.48 -43.60 -39.33
CA ILE A 81 -44.66 -42.68 -38.52
C ILE A 81 -43.57 -42.01 -39.37
N ASN A 82 -43.04 -42.71 -40.37
CA ASN A 82 -42.08 -42.15 -41.34
C ASN A 82 -42.63 -40.94 -42.11
N ARG A 83 -43.92 -40.90 -42.49
CA ARG A 83 -44.51 -39.71 -43.14
C ARG A 83 -44.75 -38.56 -42.16
N ALA A 84 -45.06 -38.87 -40.90
CA ALA A 84 -45.20 -37.86 -39.86
C ALA A 84 -43.83 -37.24 -39.53
N LYS A 85 -42.77 -38.04 -39.52
CA LYS A 85 -41.37 -37.60 -39.44
C LYS A 85 -41.03 -36.64 -40.57
N ASP A 86 -41.20 -37.07 -41.81
CA ASP A 86 -40.80 -36.27 -42.97
C ASP A 86 -41.56 -34.94 -42.99
N ARG A 87 -42.86 -34.94 -42.66
CA ARG A 87 -43.66 -33.71 -42.54
C ARG A 87 -43.29 -32.83 -41.34
N ALA A 88 -42.96 -33.41 -40.19
CA ALA A 88 -42.56 -32.63 -39.02
C ALA A 88 -41.20 -31.95 -39.26
N VAL A 89 -40.25 -32.68 -39.87
CA VAL A 89 -38.95 -32.12 -40.27
C VAL A 89 -39.12 -31.06 -41.37
N GLU A 90 -39.97 -31.30 -42.37
CA GLU A 90 -40.30 -30.33 -43.43
C GLU A 90 -40.94 -29.07 -42.85
N TYR A 91 -41.94 -29.22 -41.96
CA TYR A 91 -42.59 -28.10 -41.29
C TYR A 91 -41.62 -27.27 -40.44
N LEU A 92 -40.79 -27.93 -39.62
CA LEU A 92 -39.79 -27.23 -38.80
C LEU A 92 -38.69 -26.58 -39.65
N ARG A 93 -38.31 -27.21 -40.76
CA ARG A 93 -37.38 -26.64 -41.74
C ARG A 93 -37.96 -25.39 -42.39
N ASP A 94 -39.23 -25.40 -42.77
CA ASP A 94 -39.92 -24.26 -43.38
C ASP A 94 -40.10 -23.10 -42.38
N ASP A 95 -40.48 -23.42 -41.13
CA ASP A 95 -40.72 -22.43 -40.08
C ASP A 95 -39.42 -21.82 -39.55
N MET A 96 -38.42 -22.64 -39.24
CA MET A 96 -37.13 -22.17 -38.72
C MET A 96 -36.16 -21.72 -39.81
N LYS A 97 -36.44 -22.02 -41.09
CA LYS A 97 -35.56 -21.73 -42.25
C LYS A 97 -34.15 -22.32 -42.11
N LEU A 98 -34.05 -23.50 -41.50
CA LEU A 98 -32.79 -24.20 -41.23
C LEU A 98 -32.85 -25.63 -41.74
N ASP A 99 -31.74 -26.14 -42.24
CA ASP A 99 -31.66 -27.53 -42.65
C ASP A 99 -31.66 -28.44 -41.42
N MET A 100 -32.81 -29.02 -41.10
CA MET A 100 -32.93 -30.01 -40.03
C MET A 100 -32.87 -31.41 -40.59
N SER A 101 -32.18 -32.31 -39.87
CA SER A 101 -32.22 -33.74 -40.15
C SER A 101 -32.46 -34.53 -38.87
N ALA A 102 -33.18 -35.64 -39.02
CA ALA A 102 -33.42 -36.63 -37.99
C ALA A 102 -33.29 -38.01 -38.65
N GLY A 103 -32.50 -38.91 -38.07
CA GLY A 103 -32.28 -40.25 -38.61
C GLY A 103 -33.51 -41.14 -38.46
N HIS A 104 -33.76 -41.63 -37.25
CA HIS A 104 -34.91 -42.47 -36.94
C HIS A 104 -35.76 -41.83 -35.85
N MET A 105 -37.08 -41.79 -36.01
CA MET A 105 -38.00 -41.27 -34.99
C MET A 105 -39.01 -42.35 -34.62
N ASP A 106 -38.95 -42.79 -33.36
CA ASP A 106 -39.92 -43.66 -32.74
C ASP A 106 -40.89 -42.80 -31.92
N TYR A 107 -42.17 -42.89 -32.23
CA TYR A 107 -43.20 -42.14 -31.51
C TYR A 107 -44.32 -43.07 -31.06
N SER A 108 -44.67 -42.94 -29.79
CA SER A 108 -45.78 -43.65 -29.16
C SER A 108 -46.50 -42.68 -28.23
N ILE A 109 -47.78 -42.48 -28.50
CA ILE A 109 -48.69 -41.67 -27.66
C ILE A 109 -48.73 -42.19 -26.22
N PHE A 110 -48.39 -43.46 -25.99
CA PHE A 110 -48.47 -44.11 -24.67
C PHE A 110 -47.13 -44.28 -23.97
N SER A 111 -46.00 -44.07 -24.65
CA SER A 111 -44.68 -44.36 -24.07
C SER A 111 -43.61 -43.33 -24.36
N GLY A 112 -43.81 -42.38 -25.28
CA GLY A 112 -42.84 -41.32 -25.54
C GLY A 112 -42.45 -41.06 -26.98
N LEU A 113 -41.46 -40.20 -27.14
CA LEU A 113 -40.80 -39.81 -28.38
C LEU A 113 -39.30 -40.13 -28.26
N GLU A 114 -38.73 -40.80 -29.26
CA GLU A 114 -37.30 -41.07 -29.37
C GLU A 114 -36.81 -40.68 -30.77
N ILE A 115 -35.84 -39.77 -30.85
CA ILE A 115 -35.24 -39.27 -32.10
C ILE A 115 -33.75 -39.64 -32.09
N ASN A 116 -33.31 -40.43 -33.06
CA ASN A 116 -31.91 -40.79 -33.26
C ASN A 116 -31.28 -39.93 -34.36
N ASP A 117 -30.00 -39.61 -34.21
CA ASP A 117 -29.19 -38.82 -35.13
C ASP A 117 -29.85 -37.48 -35.51
N PHE A 118 -30.19 -36.69 -34.49
CA PHE A 118 -30.75 -35.36 -34.67
C PHE A 118 -29.64 -34.36 -35.00
N ALA A 119 -29.84 -33.54 -36.04
CA ALA A 119 -28.94 -32.43 -36.33
C ALA A 119 -29.71 -31.18 -36.77
N LEU A 120 -29.35 -30.05 -36.16
CA LEU A 120 -29.74 -28.71 -36.55
C LEU A 120 -28.63 -28.13 -37.41
N GLY A 121 -28.88 -28.03 -38.72
CA GLY A 121 -27.91 -27.58 -39.71
C GLY A 121 -27.45 -26.12 -39.53
N PRO A 122 -26.43 -25.72 -40.30
CA PRO A 122 -25.89 -24.37 -40.21
C PRO A 122 -26.91 -23.31 -40.66
N PRO A 123 -26.98 -22.14 -40.01
CA PRO A 123 -27.67 -20.99 -40.55
C PRO A 123 -26.95 -20.47 -41.81
N ALA A 124 -27.64 -19.65 -42.60
CA ALA A 124 -27.09 -19.14 -43.86
C ALA A 124 -25.73 -18.44 -43.65
N GLY A 125 -24.71 -18.87 -44.41
CA GLY A 125 -23.34 -18.33 -44.34
C GLY A 125 -22.38 -19.12 -43.44
N TYR A 126 -22.86 -20.13 -42.72
CA TYR A 126 -22.10 -20.98 -41.81
C TYR A 126 -21.93 -22.38 -42.38
N ASP A 127 -20.88 -23.10 -41.96
CA ASP A 127 -20.55 -24.42 -42.55
C ASP A 127 -20.89 -25.59 -41.61
N LYS A 128 -20.92 -25.34 -40.29
CA LYS A 128 -21.09 -26.40 -39.29
C LYS A 128 -22.50 -26.40 -38.67
N PRO A 129 -23.11 -27.59 -38.45
CA PRO A 129 -24.40 -27.70 -37.76
C PRO A 129 -24.30 -27.19 -36.32
N ILE A 130 -25.28 -26.40 -35.86
CA ILE A 130 -25.27 -25.78 -34.53
C ILE A 130 -25.34 -26.83 -33.42
N LEU A 131 -26.21 -27.83 -33.58
CA LEU A 131 -26.43 -28.88 -32.58
C LEU A 131 -26.56 -30.22 -33.30
N VAL A 132 -25.80 -31.21 -32.86
CA VAL A 132 -25.94 -32.61 -33.27
C VAL A 132 -26.15 -33.44 -32.01
N ALA A 133 -27.14 -34.31 -31.96
CA ALA A 133 -27.37 -35.22 -30.84
C ALA A 133 -27.60 -36.63 -31.37
N LYS A 134 -26.91 -37.62 -30.78
CA LYS A 134 -27.05 -39.02 -31.18
C LYS A 134 -28.44 -39.54 -30.87
N LYS A 135 -29.02 -39.13 -29.74
CA LYS A 135 -30.32 -39.60 -29.28
C LYS A 135 -31.02 -38.58 -28.38
N LEU A 136 -32.28 -38.29 -28.67
CA LEU A 136 -33.20 -37.49 -27.87
C LEU A 136 -34.37 -38.39 -27.45
N VAL A 137 -34.66 -38.53 -26.17
CA VAL A 137 -35.73 -39.39 -25.65
C VAL A 137 -36.60 -38.59 -24.69
N VAL A 138 -37.92 -38.68 -24.85
CA VAL A 138 -38.91 -38.16 -23.91
C VAL A 138 -39.92 -39.28 -23.66
N ARG A 139 -39.83 -39.98 -22.54
CA ARG A 139 -40.75 -41.03 -22.10
C ARG A 139 -41.68 -40.50 -21.03
N TYR A 140 -42.97 -40.83 -21.16
CA TYR A 140 -44.02 -40.43 -20.22
C TYR A 140 -45.06 -41.54 -20.10
N ALA A 141 -45.72 -41.62 -18.96
CA ALA A 141 -46.71 -42.65 -18.64
C ALA A 141 -48.11 -42.04 -18.46
N PRO A 142 -48.88 -41.81 -19.54
CA PRO A 142 -50.14 -41.06 -19.47
C PRO A 142 -51.22 -41.76 -18.62
N TRP A 143 -51.09 -43.06 -18.35
CA TRP A 143 -52.00 -43.81 -17.50
C TRP A 143 -51.93 -43.42 -16.01
N SER A 144 -50.84 -42.77 -15.58
CA SER A 144 -50.70 -42.28 -14.20
C SER A 144 -51.67 -41.15 -13.88
N LEU A 145 -52.25 -40.49 -14.90
CA LEU A 145 -53.23 -39.41 -14.72
C LEU A 145 -54.49 -39.87 -13.97
N ASN A 146 -54.81 -41.17 -13.97
CA ASN A 146 -55.91 -41.74 -13.18
C ASN A 146 -55.68 -41.62 -11.66
N GLU A 147 -54.43 -41.41 -11.24
CA GLU A 147 -54.00 -41.26 -9.85
C GLU A 147 -53.60 -39.79 -9.54
N ASN A 148 -54.13 -38.82 -10.31
CA ASN A 148 -53.76 -37.39 -10.25
C ASN A 148 -52.25 -37.15 -10.36
N THR A 149 -51.50 -38.07 -10.96
CA THR A 149 -50.04 -37.97 -11.08
C THR A 149 -49.64 -37.97 -12.56
N PHE A 150 -48.84 -37.02 -13.02
CA PHE A 150 -48.24 -37.05 -14.35
C PHE A 150 -46.77 -37.46 -14.26
N ILE A 151 -46.44 -38.66 -14.74
CA ILE A 151 -45.08 -39.21 -14.67
C ILE A 151 -44.36 -38.99 -16.00
N VAL A 152 -43.27 -38.23 -15.95
CA VAL A 152 -42.25 -38.14 -16.99
C VAL A 152 -41.14 -39.12 -16.61
N ASP A 153 -41.13 -40.28 -17.26
CA ASP A 153 -40.20 -41.38 -16.95
C ASP A 153 -38.75 -41.04 -17.29
N GLN A 154 -38.52 -40.39 -18.43
CA GLN A 154 -37.16 -40.08 -18.88
C GLN A 154 -37.16 -38.93 -19.90
N VAL A 155 -36.31 -37.92 -19.69
CA VAL A 155 -35.92 -36.94 -20.70
C VAL A 155 -34.41 -37.06 -20.90
N LEU A 156 -33.97 -37.75 -21.96
CA LEU A 156 -32.55 -38.02 -22.22
C LEU A 156 -32.09 -37.30 -23.48
N ILE A 157 -31.00 -36.53 -23.38
CA ILE A 157 -30.24 -35.99 -24.51
C ILE A 157 -28.86 -36.62 -24.46
N ASP A 158 -28.59 -37.58 -25.33
CA ASP A 158 -27.33 -38.32 -25.38
C ASP A 158 -26.40 -37.81 -26.48
N SER A 159 -25.16 -37.59 -26.09
CA SER A 159 -24.04 -37.10 -26.90
C SER A 159 -24.37 -35.86 -27.72
N PRO A 160 -24.95 -34.79 -27.13
CA PRO A 160 -25.13 -33.53 -27.84
C PRO A 160 -23.77 -32.87 -28.08
N HIS A 161 -23.58 -32.38 -29.29
CA HIS A 161 -22.40 -31.66 -29.76
C HIS A 161 -22.84 -30.31 -30.30
N VAL A 162 -22.42 -29.24 -29.63
CA VAL A 162 -22.74 -27.86 -30.03
C VAL A 162 -21.55 -27.25 -30.77
N ASN A 163 -21.77 -26.74 -31.98
CA ASN A 163 -20.77 -25.94 -32.68
C ASN A 163 -21.15 -24.46 -32.60
N ILE A 164 -20.26 -23.64 -32.07
CA ILE A 164 -20.35 -22.19 -32.06
C ILE A 164 -19.22 -21.66 -32.93
N GLU A 165 -19.54 -20.99 -34.04
CA GLU A 165 -18.52 -20.42 -34.93
C GLU A 165 -18.82 -18.96 -35.24
N THR A 166 -17.77 -18.13 -35.28
CA THR A 166 -17.84 -16.74 -35.72
C THR A 166 -17.49 -16.63 -37.19
N LYS A 167 -18.39 -16.05 -38.00
CA LYS A 167 -18.09 -15.62 -39.37
C LYS A 167 -18.49 -14.16 -39.54
N ASN A 168 -17.59 -13.35 -40.11
CA ASN A 168 -17.79 -11.91 -40.31
C ASN A 168 -18.19 -11.16 -39.02
N GLY A 169 -17.60 -11.53 -37.88
CA GLY A 169 -17.88 -10.90 -36.57
C GLY A 169 -19.22 -11.27 -35.94
N LYS A 170 -19.98 -12.21 -36.52
CA LYS A 170 -21.26 -12.69 -35.99
C LYS A 170 -21.18 -14.18 -35.66
N LEU A 171 -21.79 -14.58 -34.54
CA LEU A 171 -21.88 -15.98 -34.11
C LEU A 171 -23.03 -16.69 -34.84
N ASN A 172 -22.83 -17.96 -35.20
CA ASN A 172 -23.88 -18.80 -35.77
C ASN A 172 -25.13 -18.92 -34.87
N VAL A 173 -24.97 -18.93 -33.54
CA VAL A 173 -26.10 -18.96 -32.58
C VAL A 173 -26.90 -17.65 -32.61
N ILE A 174 -26.23 -16.50 -32.77
CA ILE A 174 -26.93 -15.21 -32.93
C ILE A 174 -27.65 -15.17 -34.29
N ALA A 175 -27.01 -15.67 -35.35
CA ALA A 175 -27.63 -15.79 -36.66
C ALA A 175 -28.87 -16.70 -36.63
N LEU A 176 -28.85 -17.78 -35.84
CA LEU A 176 -30.01 -18.62 -35.55
C LEU A 176 -31.11 -17.82 -34.85
N LEU A 177 -30.81 -17.16 -33.73
CA LEU A 177 -31.82 -16.40 -32.98
C LEU A 177 -32.47 -15.30 -33.83
N GLU A 178 -31.71 -14.68 -34.74
CA GLU A 178 -32.23 -13.70 -35.68
C GLU A 178 -33.01 -14.30 -36.87
N SER A 179 -32.75 -15.57 -37.23
CA SER A 179 -33.50 -16.27 -38.28
C SER A 179 -34.81 -16.86 -37.78
N LEU A 180 -34.96 -17.06 -36.47
CA LEU A 180 -36.21 -17.49 -35.88
C LEU A 180 -37.31 -16.44 -36.14
N PRO A 181 -38.53 -16.87 -36.47
CA PRO A 181 -39.65 -15.96 -36.64
C PRO A 181 -39.84 -15.15 -35.35
N LYS A 182 -39.72 -13.82 -35.43
CA LYS A 182 -40.11 -12.94 -34.34
C LYS A 182 -41.60 -13.21 -34.11
N SER A 183 -41.93 -13.83 -32.98
CA SER A 183 -43.33 -14.01 -32.59
C SER A 183 -43.99 -12.63 -32.64
N GLU A 184 -44.85 -12.40 -33.63
CA GLU A 184 -45.83 -11.33 -33.52
C GLU A 184 -46.57 -11.63 -32.23
N ALA A 185 -46.55 -10.68 -31.28
CA ALA A 185 -47.30 -10.83 -30.06
C ALA A 185 -48.73 -11.20 -30.46
N PRO A 186 -49.31 -12.32 -29.98
CA PRO A 186 -50.73 -12.58 -30.18
C PRO A 186 -51.47 -11.29 -29.82
N PRO A 187 -52.42 -10.81 -30.65
CA PRO A 187 -53.19 -9.62 -30.31
C PRO A 187 -53.71 -9.80 -28.90
N GLU A 188 -53.36 -8.85 -28.03
CA GLU A 188 -53.69 -8.85 -26.62
C GLU A 188 -55.15 -9.27 -26.47
N PRO A 189 -55.45 -10.47 -25.95
CA PRO A 189 -56.82 -10.90 -25.77
C PRO A 189 -57.48 -9.88 -24.84
N GLU A 190 -58.61 -9.29 -25.27
CA GLU A 190 -59.39 -8.42 -24.40
C GLU A 190 -59.56 -9.11 -23.02
N PRO A 191 -59.28 -8.41 -21.91
CA PRO A 191 -59.25 -9.02 -20.60
C PRO A 191 -60.62 -9.70 -20.34
N PRO A 192 -60.66 -11.04 -20.16
CA PRO A 192 -61.90 -11.68 -19.78
C PRO A 192 -62.32 -11.14 -18.40
N PRO A 193 -63.63 -10.94 -18.16
CA PRO A 193 -64.12 -10.41 -16.89
C PRO A 193 -63.61 -11.29 -15.74
N GLU A 194 -62.90 -10.65 -14.82
CA GLU A 194 -62.28 -11.22 -13.63
C GLU A 194 -63.32 -12.08 -12.86
N PRO A 195 -63.22 -13.42 -12.88
CA PRO A 195 -64.02 -14.26 -12.03
C PRO A 195 -63.41 -14.19 -10.62
N GLU A 196 -64.21 -13.83 -9.62
CA GLU A 196 -63.87 -14.04 -8.21
C GLU A 196 -63.73 -15.56 -7.98
N GLU A 197 -62.52 -16.10 -8.07
CA GLU A 197 -62.25 -17.48 -7.69
C GLU A 197 -62.23 -17.59 -6.15
N PRO A 198 -63.06 -18.46 -5.53
CA PRO A 198 -62.90 -18.81 -4.13
C PRO A 198 -61.51 -19.44 -3.93
N PRO A 199 -60.89 -19.34 -2.73
CA PRO A 199 -59.59 -19.95 -2.45
C PRO A 199 -59.70 -21.46 -2.68
N GLY A 200 -59.26 -21.91 -3.86
CA GLY A 200 -59.31 -23.30 -4.26
C GLY A 200 -58.45 -24.12 -3.32
N GLU A 201 -59.00 -25.24 -2.84
CA GLU A 201 -58.21 -26.24 -2.13
C GLU A 201 -56.99 -26.62 -3.01
N PRO A 202 -55.80 -26.71 -2.42
CA PRO A 202 -54.58 -26.97 -3.18
C PRO A 202 -54.75 -28.26 -3.98
N SER A 203 -54.54 -28.19 -5.29
CA SER A 203 -54.72 -29.33 -6.18
C SER A 203 -53.76 -30.45 -5.79
N ASP A 204 -54.29 -31.65 -5.53
CA ASP A 204 -53.51 -32.87 -5.27
C ASP A 204 -52.77 -33.38 -6.52
N PHE A 205 -52.74 -32.61 -7.61
CA PHE A 205 -52.04 -32.97 -8.83
C PHE A 205 -50.52 -32.99 -8.63
N LYS A 206 -49.90 -34.15 -8.88
CA LYS A 206 -48.47 -34.39 -8.69
C LYS A 206 -47.78 -34.58 -10.05
N ILE A 207 -46.67 -33.88 -10.29
CA ILE A 207 -45.82 -34.09 -11.46
C ILE A 207 -44.56 -34.80 -10.98
N VAL A 208 -44.22 -35.96 -11.55
CA VAL A 208 -43.02 -36.73 -11.21
C VAL A 208 -42.09 -36.76 -12.42
N LEU A 209 -40.85 -36.34 -12.24
CA LEU A 209 -39.77 -36.47 -13.20
C LEU A 209 -38.80 -37.54 -12.68
N ASN A 210 -38.90 -38.75 -13.20
CA ASN A 210 -38.05 -39.86 -12.74
C ASN A 210 -36.58 -39.67 -13.17
N GLU A 211 -36.34 -39.19 -14.39
CA GLU A 211 -35.00 -38.92 -14.90
C GLU A 211 -35.04 -37.83 -15.98
N PHE A 212 -34.25 -36.78 -15.82
CA PHE A 212 -33.76 -35.92 -16.90
C PHE A 212 -32.24 -36.10 -16.94
N ALA A 213 -31.70 -36.43 -18.10
CA ALA A 213 -30.28 -36.70 -18.27
C ALA A 213 -29.76 -36.04 -19.56
N LEU A 214 -28.76 -35.17 -19.41
CA LEU A 214 -27.85 -34.77 -20.47
C LEU A 214 -26.61 -35.65 -20.34
N ARG A 215 -26.26 -36.45 -21.34
CA ARG A 215 -25.09 -37.34 -21.29
C ARG A 215 -24.11 -37.01 -22.39
N ASN A 216 -22.81 -37.04 -22.08
CA ASN A 216 -21.72 -36.84 -23.02
C ASN A 216 -21.81 -35.52 -23.81
N PHE A 217 -22.24 -34.42 -23.17
CA PHE A 217 -22.31 -33.12 -23.86
C PHE A 217 -20.92 -32.64 -24.26
N THR A 218 -20.76 -32.20 -25.50
CA THR A 218 -19.53 -31.64 -26.06
C THR A 218 -19.84 -30.31 -26.74
N ALA A 219 -18.89 -29.40 -26.74
CA ALA A 219 -19.03 -28.13 -27.43
C ALA A 219 -17.71 -27.72 -28.09
N TRP A 220 -17.79 -27.26 -29.32
CA TRP A 220 -16.68 -26.66 -30.04
C TRP A 220 -17.01 -25.19 -30.32
N VAL A 221 -16.14 -24.29 -29.88
CA VAL A 221 -16.29 -22.84 -30.04
C VAL A 221 -15.10 -22.32 -30.85
N ASP A 222 -15.34 -21.63 -31.96
CA ASP A 222 -14.32 -20.88 -32.71
C ASP A 222 -14.76 -19.43 -32.85
N ASP A 223 -14.11 -18.54 -32.10
CA ASP A 223 -14.41 -17.10 -32.14
C ASP A 223 -13.70 -16.37 -33.30
N GLY A 224 -13.01 -17.11 -34.18
CA GLY A 224 -12.13 -16.62 -35.24
C GLY A 224 -10.68 -16.41 -34.80
N GLN A 225 -10.43 -16.30 -33.49
CA GLN A 225 -9.11 -16.09 -32.90
C GLN A 225 -8.66 -17.27 -32.04
N ARG A 226 -9.62 -17.96 -31.45
CA ARG A 226 -9.47 -19.01 -30.45
C ARG A 226 -10.42 -20.14 -30.76
N THR A 227 -9.94 -21.36 -30.62
CA THR A 227 -10.78 -22.54 -30.55
C THR A 227 -10.83 -23.09 -29.14
N ILE A 228 -12.01 -23.46 -28.68
CA ILE A 228 -12.26 -24.12 -27.40
C ILE A 228 -13.03 -25.39 -27.70
N ASP A 229 -12.44 -26.54 -27.38
CA ASP A 229 -13.08 -27.84 -27.46
C ASP A 229 -13.35 -28.33 -26.03
N PHE A 230 -14.62 -28.25 -25.64
CA PHE A 230 -15.14 -28.74 -24.37
C PHE A 230 -15.69 -30.15 -24.56
N ARG A 231 -15.20 -31.07 -23.75
CA ARG A 231 -15.55 -32.49 -23.82
C ARG A 231 -16.25 -32.91 -22.53
N ARG A 232 -17.43 -33.50 -22.70
CA ARG A 232 -18.15 -34.30 -21.71
C ARG A 232 -18.61 -33.55 -20.46
N LEU A 233 -19.86 -33.09 -20.52
CA LEU A 233 -20.68 -32.68 -19.39
C LEU A 233 -21.86 -33.67 -19.28
N ASP A 234 -22.05 -34.21 -18.08
CA ASP A 234 -23.22 -35.01 -17.71
C ASP A 234 -24.06 -34.22 -16.70
N VAL A 235 -25.36 -34.08 -16.95
CA VAL A 235 -26.32 -33.42 -16.05
C VAL A 235 -27.48 -34.36 -15.81
N GLY A 236 -27.70 -34.78 -14.57
CA GLY A 236 -28.85 -35.54 -14.11
C GLY A 236 -29.77 -34.67 -13.25
N VAL A 237 -31.07 -34.76 -13.47
CA VAL A 237 -32.10 -34.15 -12.62
C VAL A 237 -33.21 -35.18 -12.41
N SER A 238 -33.64 -35.39 -11.17
CA SER A 238 -34.79 -36.23 -10.84
C SER A 238 -35.58 -35.58 -9.70
N GLY A 239 -36.88 -35.85 -9.61
CA GLY A 239 -37.69 -35.26 -8.54
C GLY A 239 -39.18 -35.38 -8.77
N HIS A 240 -39.94 -34.82 -7.85
CA HIS A 240 -41.38 -34.67 -7.98
C HIS A 240 -41.86 -33.35 -7.39
N PHE A 241 -42.96 -32.85 -7.93
CA PHE A 241 -43.57 -31.60 -7.55
C PHE A 241 -45.08 -31.80 -7.29
N SER A 242 -45.55 -31.35 -6.14
CA SER A 242 -46.96 -31.11 -5.84
C SER A 242 -47.05 -29.89 -4.92
N GLN A 243 -48.26 -29.33 -4.75
CA GLN A 243 -48.45 -28.17 -3.88
C GLN A 243 -48.19 -28.47 -2.38
N GLN A 244 -48.24 -29.75 -1.99
CA GLN A 244 -48.06 -30.20 -0.59
C GLN A 244 -46.69 -30.83 -0.34
N ASP A 245 -46.11 -31.49 -1.35
CA ASP A 245 -44.91 -32.31 -1.26
C ASP A 245 -44.09 -32.18 -2.55
N SER A 246 -42.89 -31.62 -2.45
CA SER A 246 -41.97 -31.48 -3.57
C SER A 246 -40.56 -31.83 -3.12
N HIS A 247 -39.87 -32.56 -3.97
CA HIS A 247 -38.50 -32.99 -3.74
C HIS A 247 -37.76 -32.97 -5.08
N PHE A 248 -36.55 -32.43 -5.11
CA PHE A 248 -35.71 -32.50 -6.30
C PHE A 248 -34.27 -32.84 -5.94
N ASP A 249 -33.69 -33.71 -6.75
CA ASP A 249 -32.30 -34.08 -6.77
C ASP A 249 -31.69 -33.61 -8.09
N VAL A 250 -30.65 -32.79 -8.01
CA VAL A 250 -29.85 -32.35 -9.16
C VAL A 250 -28.44 -32.87 -8.96
N GLU A 251 -27.95 -33.63 -9.93
CA GLU A 251 -26.58 -34.12 -9.98
C GLU A 251 -25.90 -33.61 -11.26
N VAL A 252 -24.92 -32.73 -11.13
CA VAL A 252 -24.10 -32.25 -12.25
C VAL A 252 -22.72 -32.89 -12.13
N ASN A 253 -22.29 -33.63 -13.14
CA ASN A 253 -20.99 -34.27 -13.18
C ASN A 253 -20.25 -33.89 -14.48
N ILE A 254 -19.15 -33.16 -14.33
CA ILE A 254 -18.17 -32.92 -15.39
C ILE A 254 -17.00 -33.82 -15.03
N ALA A 255 -16.82 -34.94 -15.72
CA ALA A 255 -15.67 -35.82 -15.53
C ALA A 255 -15.37 -36.57 -16.84
N GLY A 256 -14.11 -36.61 -17.25
CA GLY A 256 -13.65 -37.43 -18.38
C GLY A 256 -13.68 -38.94 -18.06
N ASP A 257 -13.62 -39.81 -19.08
CA ASP A 257 -13.40 -41.27 -18.89
C ASP A 257 -12.07 -41.57 -18.20
N ASP A 258 -11.08 -40.73 -18.49
CA ASP A 258 -9.79 -40.73 -17.85
C ASP A 258 -9.78 -39.54 -16.88
N PRO A 259 -9.73 -39.78 -15.55
CA PRO A 259 -9.69 -38.71 -14.56
C PRO A 259 -8.44 -37.83 -14.70
N GLU A 260 -7.46 -38.22 -15.53
CA GLU A 260 -6.26 -37.45 -15.81
C GLU A 260 -6.26 -36.75 -17.17
N ALA A 261 -7.19 -37.03 -18.08
CA ALA A 261 -7.23 -36.44 -19.41
C ALA A 261 -7.88 -35.04 -19.40
N ALA A 262 -7.27 -34.09 -20.11
CA ALA A 262 -7.88 -32.78 -20.29
C ALA A 262 -9.22 -32.89 -21.03
N ASN A 263 -10.22 -32.19 -20.52
CA ASN A 263 -11.56 -32.13 -21.09
C ASN A 263 -11.89 -30.75 -21.67
N ILE A 264 -10.96 -29.80 -21.59
CA ILE A 264 -11.02 -28.52 -22.28
C ILE A 264 -9.71 -28.31 -23.01
N HIS A 265 -9.75 -28.23 -24.33
CA HIS A 265 -8.62 -27.84 -25.16
C HIS A 265 -8.84 -26.43 -25.67
N ILE A 266 -7.89 -25.53 -25.43
CA ILE A 266 -7.94 -24.13 -25.85
C ILE A 266 -6.75 -23.89 -26.77
N GLU A 267 -7.00 -23.49 -28.01
CA GLU A 267 -5.96 -23.03 -28.93
C GLU A 267 -6.27 -21.60 -29.36
N GLN A 268 -5.50 -20.65 -28.85
CA GLN A 268 -5.45 -19.29 -29.37
C GLN A 268 -4.48 -19.24 -30.54
N ARG A 269 -4.94 -18.76 -31.69
CA ARG A 269 -4.13 -18.62 -32.91
C ARG A 269 -3.42 -17.27 -32.99
N GLU A 270 -4.10 -16.20 -32.57
CA GLU A 270 -3.59 -14.82 -32.69
C GLU A 270 -3.96 -13.96 -31.49
N PRO A 271 -3.09 -13.02 -31.06
CA PRO A 271 -1.88 -12.53 -31.73
C PRO A 271 -0.64 -13.39 -31.42
N MET A 272 -0.77 -14.30 -30.46
CA MET A 272 0.28 -15.22 -30.04
C MET A 272 -0.37 -16.58 -29.88
N LYS A 273 0.33 -17.63 -30.33
CA LYS A 273 -0.11 -19.00 -30.16
C LYS A 273 -0.09 -19.36 -28.68
N VAL A 274 -1.26 -19.71 -28.13
CA VAL A 274 -1.40 -20.27 -26.79
C VAL A 274 -2.20 -21.56 -26.91
N VAL A 275 -1.61 -22.67 -26.51
CA VAL A 275 -2.29 -23.97 -26.46
C VAL A 275 -2.38 -24.40 -25.00
N ALA A 276 -3.60 -24.56 -24.49
CA ALA A 276 -3.85 -24.98 -23.13
C ALA A 276 -4.75 -26.21 -23.09
N ASP A 277 -4.29 -27.26 -22.42
CA ASP A 277 -5.11 -28.42 -22.08
C ASP A 277 -5.48 -28.33 -20.60
N VAL A 278 -6.77 -28.16 -20.32
CA VAL A 278 -7.31 -28.00 -18.96
C VAL A 278 -8.22 -29.18 -18.64
N LEU A 279 -7.98 -29.80 -17.49
CA LEU A 279 -8.87 -30.76 -16.86
C LEU A 279 -9.77 -30.01 -15.87
N VAL A 280 -11.08 -30.11 -16.02
CA VAL A 280 -12.10 -29.62 -15.10
C VAL A 280 -12.95 -30.80 -14.67
N ALA A 281 -12.87 -31.19 -13.40
CA ALA A 281 -13.79 -32.13 -12.79
C ALA A 281 -14.72 -31.37 -11.84
N LEU A 282 -16.03 -31.42 -12.06
CA LEU A 282 -17.04 -30.74 -11.23
C LEU A 282 -18.12 -31.74 -10.86
N ALA A 283 -18.36 -31.97 -9.58
CA ALA A 283 -19.48 -32.73 -9.08
C ALA A 283 -20.33 -31.82 -8.18
N ILE A 284 -21.57 -31.53 -8.58
CA ILE A 284 -22.55 -30.80 -7.78
C ILE A 284 -23.68 -31.76 -7.47
N LYS A 285 -24.04 -31.88 -6.19
CA LYS A 285 -25.25 -32.59 -5.75
C LYS A 285 -26.09 -31.62 -4.94
N ILE A 286 -27.32 -31.39 -5.38
CA ILE A 286 -28.32 -30.58 -4.69
C ILE A 286 -29.49 -31.51 -4.42
N SER A 287 -29.87 -31.65 -3.15
CA SER A 287 -31.10 -32.34 -2.75
C SER A 287 -31.93 -31.37 -1.93
N ALA A 288 -33.18 -31.16 -2.31
CA ALA A 288 -34.02 -30.18 -1.64
C ALA A 288 -35.46 -30.67 -1.49
N ASP A 289 -35.97 -30.47 -0.28
CA ASP A 289 -37.37 -30.71 0.06
C ASP A 289 -38.13 -29.38 0.11
N GLN A 290 -39.39 -29.41 -0.33
CA GLN A 290 -40.35 -28.31 -0.30
C GLN A 290 -39.88 -27.07 -1.06
N VAL A 291 -40.06 -27.06 -2.40
CA VAL A 291 -39.62 -26.00 -3.35
C VAL A 291 -40.03 -24.58 -2.93
N LEU A 292 -41.12 -24.42 -2.18
CA LEU A 292 -41.62 -23.11 -1.73
C LEU A 292 -40.88 -22.56 -0.49
N THR A 293 -40.20 -23.40 0.28
CA THR A 293 -39.38 -23.04 1.45
C THR A 293 -38.14 -23.95 1.50
N PRO A 294 -37.20 -23.77 0.56
CA PRO A 294 -36.22 -24.81 0.24
C PRO A 294 -35.34 -25.16 1.44
N LYS A 295 -35.50 -26.40 1.91
CA LYS A 295 -34.57 -27.08 2.80
C LYS A 295 -33.62 -27.88 1.93
N ALA A 296 -32.55 -27.24 1.47
CA ALA A 296 -31.60 -27.84 0.55
C ALA A 296 -30.30 -28.26 1.26
N THR A 297 -29.79 -29.43 0.90
CA THR A 297 -28.40 -29.83 1.11
C THR A 297 -27.66 -29.76 -0.22
N THR A 298 -26.54 -29.05 -0.25
CA THR A 298 -25.72 -28.88 -1.45
C THR A 298 -24.31 -29.35 -1.17
N SER A 299 -23.72 -30.17 -2.04
CA SER A 299 -22.28 -30.50 -2.02
C SER A 299 -21.65 -30.18 -3.37
N ILE A 300 -20.51 -29.48 -3.35
CA ILE A 300 -19.76 -29.07 -4.55
C ILE A 300 -18.33 -29.58 -4.41
N GLU A 301 -17.89 -30.39 -5.35
CA GLU A 301 -16.49 -30.76 -5.55
C GLU A 301 -16.00 -30.23 -6.91
N LEU A 302 -15.04 -29.31 -6.90
CA LEU A 302 -14.44 -28.77 -8.13
C LEU A 302 -12.94 -29.06 -8.11
N ARG A 303 -12.42 -29.65 -9.20
CA ARG A 303 -11.00 -29.79 -9.49
C ARG A 303 -10.69 -29.17 -10.83
N VAL A 304 -9.76 -28.24 -10.89
CA VAL A 304 -9.27 -27.66 -12.16
C VAL A 304 -7.77 -27.92 -12.20
N ALA A 305 -7.24 -28.44 -13.30
CA ALA A 305 -5.82 -28.71 -13.47
C ALA A 305 -5.35 -28.36 -14.90
N THR A 306 -4.30 -27.56 -15.02
CA THR A 306 -3.64 -27.32 -16.32
C THR A 306 -2.69 -28.48 -16.63
N LYS A 307 -2.98 -29.26 -17.66
CA LYS A 307 -2.16 -30.42 -18.09
C LYS A 307 -1.05 -30.02 -19.06
N LYS A 308 -1.34 -29.03 -19.90
CA LYS A 308 -0.41 -28.50 -20.89
C LYS A 308 -0.68 -27.02 -21.06
N LEU A 309 0.38 -26.22 -21.08
CA LEU A 309 0.31 -24.81 -21.46
C LEU A 309 1.55 -24.52 -22.31
N GLU A 310 1.34 -24.39 -23.62
CA GLU A 310 2.36 -23.93 -24.56
C GLU A 310 2.09 -22.47 -24.90
N THR A 311 3.10 -21.63 -24.73
CA THR A 311 3.08 -20.22 -25.12
C THR A 311 4.30 -19.91 -25.99
N GLU A 312 4.22 -18.89 -26.84
CA GLU A 312 5.39 -18.37 -27.56
C GLU A 312 6.43 -17.73 -26.62
N TRP A 313 6.01 -17.32 -25.42
CA TRP A 313 6.95 -16.88 -24.38
C TRP A 313 7.78 -18.06 -23.87
N PRO A 314 9.07 -17.85 -23.56
CA PRO A 314 9.95 -18.86 -22.97
C PRO A 314 9.62 -19.09 -21.49
N LEU A 315 8.34 -19.29 -21.15
CA LEU A 315 7.89 -19.60 -19.80
C LEU A 315 8.13 -21.08 -19.52
N ALA A 316 8.46 -21.39 -18.27
CA ALA A 316 8.45 -22.77 -17.80
C ALA A 316 7.02 -23.35 -17.87
N PRO A 317 6.85 -24.68 -17.98
CA PRO A 317 5.54 -25.30 -17.93
C PRO A 317 4.79 -24.97 -16.63
N VAL A 318 3.54 -24.52 -16.76
CA VAL A 318 2.65 -24.17 -15.64
C VAL A 318 1.67 -25.31 -15.37
N ASP A 319 1.73 -25.89 -14.17
CA ASP A 319 0.72 -26.82 -13.62
C ASP A 319 -0.01 -26.13 -12.46
N LEU A 320 -1.19 -25.55 -12.73
CA LEU A 320 -2.05 -24.95 -11.72
C LEU A 320 -3.17 -25.93 -11.39
N ARG A 321 -3.33 -26.29 -10.11
CA ARG A 321 -4.42 -27.14 -9.63
C ARG A 321 -5.26 -26.45 -8.56
N LEU A 322 -6.55 -26.29 -8.81
CA LEU A 322 -7.54 -25.88 -7.81
C LEU A 322 -8.31 -27.10 -7.35
N SER A 323 -8.54 -27.26 -6.06
CA SER A 323 -9.48 -28.24 -5.51
C SER A 323 -10.34 -27.59 -4.43
N LEU A 324 -11.65 -27.67 -4.59
CA LEU A 324 -12.66 -27.09 -3.71
C LEU A 324 -13.65 -28.19 -3.33
N ALA A 325 -13.94 -28.34 -2.04
CA ALA A 325 -14.96 -29.23 -1.51
C ALA A 325 -15.78 -28.48 -0.45
N ALA A 326 -17.00 -28.09 -0.79
CA ALA A 326 -17.91 -27.34 0.07
C ALA A 326 -19.26 -28.03 0.21
N ALA A 327 -19.86 -27.93 1.39
CA ALA A 327 -21.19 -28.42 1.68
C ALA A 327 -22.01 -27.34 2.39
N ALA A 328 -23.30 -27.24 2.08
CA ALA A 328 -24.24 -26.38 2.79
C ALA A 328 -25.44 -27.21 3.25
N ASP A 329 -25.81 -27.06 4.51
CA ASP A 329 -26.99 -27.64 5.16
C ASP A 329 -27.91 -26.49 5.56
N MET A 330 -28.82 -26.12 4.65
CA MET A 330 -29.79 -25.04 4.87
C MET A 330 -30.73 -25.35 6.06
N PRO A 331 -31.24 -26.59 6.25
CA PRO A 331 -31.97 -26.98 7.46
C PRO A 331 -31.20 -26.76 8.77
N GLY A 332 -29.91 -27.11 8.77
CA GLY A 332 -28.99 -26.90 9.89
C GLY A 332 -28.48 -25.46 10.00
N ASP A 333 -28.85 -24.57 9.07
CA ASP A 333 -28.39 -23.19 8.95
C ASP A 333 -26.85 -23.09 8.96
N SER A 334 -26.16 -24.03 8.30
CA SER A 334 -24.70 -24.14 8.35
C SER A 334 -24.07 -24.44 7.00
N ALA A 335 -22.83 -23.97 6.79
CA ALA A 335 -22.00 -24.34 5.65
C ALA A 335 -20.61 -24.76 6.12
N GLU A 336 -20.01 -25.71 5.42
CA GLU A 336 -18.68 -26.21 5.67
C GLU A 336 -17.88 -26.24 4.37
N LEU A 337 -16.75 -25.55 4.37
CA LEU A 337 -15.68 -25.70 3.40
C LEU A 337 -14.69 -26.73 3.94
N SER A 338 -14.86 -27.99 3.55
CA SER A 338 -14.05 -29.12 4.01
C SER A 338 -12.61 -29.07 3.51
N SER A 339 -12.40 -28.52 2.30
CA SER A 339 -11.08 -28.20 1.77
C SER A 339 -11.15 -27.19 0.62
N LEU A 340 -10.29 -26.18 0.66
CA LEU A 340 -9.87 -25.42 -0.51
C LEU A 340 -8.35 -25.56 -0.61
N SER A 341 -7.85 -26.10 -1.72
CA SER A 341 -6.41 -26.16 -2.01
C SER A 341 -6.08 -25.59 -3.38
N VAL A 342 -5.09 -24.72 -3.45
CA VAL A 342 -4.49 -24.23 -4.69
C VAL A 342 -3.07 -24.73 -4.76
N ARG A 343 -2.69 -25.42 -5.83
CA ARG A 343 -1.34 -25.89 -6.09
C ARG A 343 -0.77 -25.28 -7.36
N PHE A 344 0.51 -24.97 -7.37
CA PHE A 344 1.25 -24.47 -8.51
C PHE A 344 2.56 -25.25 -8.65
N ASN A 345 2.77 -25.90 -9.80
CA ASN A 345 3.92 -26.76 -10.06
C ASN A 345 4.16 -27.80 -8.96
N ASN A 346 3.08 -28.49 -8.56
CA ASN A 346 3.01 -29.45 -7.45
C ASN A 346 3.22 -28.90 -6.04
N GLU A 347 3.52 -27.61 -5.88
CA GLU A 347 3.60 -26.97 -4.57
C GLU A 347 2.24 -26.44 -4.12
N GLU A 348 1.88 -26.68 -2.87
CA GLU A 348 0.60 -26.26 -2.30
C GLU A 348 0.68 -24.81 -1.82
N LEU A 349 0.06 -23.89 -2.58
CA LEU A 349 0.09 -22.45 -2.33
C LEU A 349 -0.92 -22.00 -1.27
N VAL A 350 -2.11 -22.61 -1.27
CA VAL A 350 -3.18 -22.25 -0.33
C VAL A 350 -3.83 -23.54 0.13
N LYS A 351 -4.10 -23.65 1.42
CA LYS A 351 -4.91 -24.69 2.03
C LYS A 351 -5.76 -24.11 3.15
N MET A 352 -7.07 -24.18 2.97
CA MET A 352 -8.04 -23.59 3.89
C MET A 352 -9.20 -24.54 4.19
N LYS A 353 -9.74 -24.44 5.39
CA LYS A 353 -11.02 -25.00 5.83
C LYS A 353 -11.85 -23.91 6.48
N ALA A 354 -13.16 -23.97 6.34
CA ALA A 354 -14.04 -23.01 7.01
C ALA A 354 -15.36 -23.68 7.41
N ARG A 355 -15.97 -23.18 8.48
CA ARG A 355 -17.31 -23.57 8.92
C ARG A 355 -18.08 -22.34 9.34
N ALA A 356 -19.24 -22.12 8.74
CA ALA A 356 -20.17 -21.06 9.10
C ALA A 356 -21.43 -21.68 9.72
N VAL A 357 -21.92 -21.06 10.81
CA VAL A 357 -23.19 -21.41 11.46
C VAL A 357 -24.02 -20.13 11.55
N GLY A 358 -25.27 -20.19 11.11
CA GLY A 358 -26.16 -19.05 10.97
C GLY A 358 -26.31 -18.51 9.54
N LEU A 359 -26.30 -19.30 8.47
CA LEU A 359 -26.33 -18.76 7.08
C LEU A 359 -27.41 -17.69 6.82
N THR A 360 -28.58 -17.82 7.44
CA THR A 360 -29.70 -16.87 7.32
C THR A 360 -29.62 -15.68 8.30
N ALA A 361 -28.92 -15.85 9.42
CA ALA A 361 -28.67 -14.83 10.44
C ALA A 361 -27.32 -15.16 11.11
N PRO A 362 -26.19 -14.65 10.60
CA PRO A 362 -24.87 -15.21 10.87
C PRO A 362 -24.54 -15.13 12.36
N LYS A 363 -24.35 -16.29 12.99
CA LYS A 363 -24.10 -16.42 14.44
C LYS A 363 -22.62 -16.57 14.74
N SER A 364 -21.92 -17.43 14.00
CA SER A 364 -20.50 -17.69 14.20
C SER A 364 -19.83 -18.21 12.93
N ALA A 365 -18.61 -17.77 12.67
CA ALA A 365 -17.76 -18.32 11.62
C ALA A 365 -16.42 -18.76 12.24
N ASP A 366 -16.05 -20.01 11.95
CA ASP A 366 -14.75 -20.60 12.25
C ASP A 366 -14.00 -20.79 10.92
N VAL A 367 -12.99 -19.97 10.67
CA VAL A 367 -12.13 -20.10 9.49
C VAL A 367 -10.76 -20.56 9.95
N LEU A 368 -10.28 -21.68 9.41
CA LEU A 368 -8.93 -22.18 9.62
C LEU A 368 -8.17 -22.13 8.30
N LEU A 369 -7.30 -21.15 8.19
CA LEU A 369 -6.29 -21.10 7.14
C LEU A 369 -5.10 -21.95 7.58
N GLU A 370 -5.05 -23.20 7.10
CA GLU A 370 -3.96 -24.12 7.47
C GLU A 370 -2.62 -23.59 6.96
N LYS A 371 -2.58 -23.15 5.69
CA LYS A 371 -1.36 -22.67 5.05
C LYS A 371 -1.66 -21.73 3.88
N ILE A 372 -1.03 -20.57 3.83
CA ILE A 372 -0.69 -19.88 2.58
C ILE A 372 0.82 -19.99 2.43
N PHE A 373 1.30 -20.40 1.28
CA PHE A 373 2.70 -20.71 1.03
C PHE A 373 3.07 -20.21 -0.37
N LEU A 374 4.12 -19.42 -0.43
CA LEU A 374 4.65 -18.87 -1.67
C LEU A 374 6.12 -19.30 -1.79
N PRO A 375 6.39 -20.43 -2.46
CA PRO A 375 7.75 -20.90 -2.70
C PRO A 375 8.37 -20.10 -3.85
N LEU A 376 9.16 -19.08 -3.53
CA LEU A 376 9.71 -18.15 -4.49
C LEU A 376 10.62 -18.85 -5.53
N ASP A 377 11.29 -19.94 -5.16
CA ASP A 377 12.11 -20.76 -6.08
C ASP A 377 11.31 -21.31 -7.26
N VAL A 378 10.02 -21.60 -7.05
CA VAL A 378 9.12 -22.13 -8.08
C VAL A 378 8.67 -21.01 -9.02
N PHE A 379 8.62 -19.77 -8.54
CA PHE A 379 8.27 -18.59 -9.33
C PHE A 379 9.46 -17.96 -10.06
N ALA A 380 10.69 -18.19 -9.61
CA ALA A 380 11.90 -17.60 -10.18
C ALA A 380 12.07 -17.82 -11.69
N PRO A 381 11.81 -19.03 -12.27
CA PRO A 381 11.89 -19.23 -13.71
C PRO A 381 10.94 -18.33 -14.53
N TYR A 382 9.79 -17.99 -13.96
CA TYR A 382 8.79 -17.14 -14.62
C TYR A 382 9.17 -15.67 -14.57
N ALA A 383 9.68 -15.19 -13.44
CA ALA A 383 10.13 -13.81 -13.31
C ALA A 383 11.33 -13.48 -14.21
N LYS A 384 12.22 -14.46 -14.42
CA LYS A 384 13.37 -14.34 -15.32
C LYS A 384 12.98 -14.05 -16.78
N ALA A 385 11.76 -14.42 -17.20
CA ALA A 385 11.24 -14.08 -18.52
C ALA A 385 10.90 -12.59 -18.69
N PHE A 386 10.69 -11.86 -17.59
CA PHE A 386 10.30 -10.45 -17.59
C PHE A 386 11.42 -9.50 -17.15
N VAL A 387 12.33 -9.96 -16.29
CA VAL A 387 13.46 -9.17 -15.80
C VAL A 387 14.76 -9.95 -15.98
N GLU A 388 15.53 -9.57 -16.99
CA GLU A 388 16.82 -10.20 -17.26
C GLU A 388 17.80 -9.94 -16.11
N GLY A 389 18.54 -10.97 -15.70
CA GLY A 389 19.58 -10.84 -14.68
C GLY A 389 19.12 -10.96 -13.22
N VAL A 390 17.81 -11.10 -12.97
CA VAL A 390 17.24 -11.38 -11.64
C VAL A 390 17.19 -12.89 -11.38
N ASP A 391 17.63 -13.31 -10.20
CA ASP A 391 17.41 -14.63 -9.63
C ASP A 391 16.96 -14.48 -8.18
N PHE A 392 16.06 -15.32 -7.69
CA PHE A 392 15.58 -15.25 -6.30
C PHE A 392 15.00 -16.58 -5.84
N GLY A 393 14.81 -16.72 -4.54
CA GLY A 393 14.23 -17.92 -3.94
C GLY A 393 13.93 -17.76 -2.46
N GLY A 394 13.60 -18.87 -1.80
CA GLY A 394 13.10 -18.92 -0.43
C GLY A 394 11.58 -19.01 -0.35
N THR A 395 11.03 -18.85 0.85
CA THR A 395 9.60 -19.10 1.09
C THR A 395 8.95 -17.97 1.90
N VAL A 396 7.71 -17.65 1.56
CA VAL A 396 6.83 -16.77 2.34
C VAL A 396 5.58 -17.56 2.69
N ALA A 397 5.22 -17.64 3.97
CA ALA A 397 4.12 -18.45 4.44
C ALA A 397 3.30 -17.75 5.53
N ILE A 398 2.00 -18.06 5.56
CA ILE A 398 1.12 -17.81 6.70
C ILE A 398 0.61 -19.18 7.13
N GLU A 399 0.93 -19.59 8.35
CA GLU A 399 0.63 -20.93 8.85
C GLU A 399 -0.33 -20.88 10.03
N ASN A 400 -1.26 -21.83 10.05
CA ASN A 400 -2.17 -22.09 11.16
C ASN A 400 -3.01 -20.89 11.60
N LEU A 401 -3.37 -19.98 10.68
CA LEU A 401 -4.20 -18.81 11.01
C LEU A 401 -5.64 -19.25 11.27
N ALA A 402 -5.99 -19.36 12.55
CA ALA A 402 -7.34 -19.62 13.02
C ALA A 402 -8.05 -18.29 13.31
N VAL A 403 -9.18 -18.07 12.65
CA VAL A 403 -10.09 -16.95 12.87
C VAL A 403 -11.40 -17.50 13.45
N LYS A 404 -11.72 -17.16 14.70
CA LYS A 404 -13.05 -17.48 15.28
C LYS A 404 -13.74 -16.22 15.80
N GLY A 405 -15.01 -16.07 15.48
CA GLY A 405 -15.82 -14.96 15.98
C GLY A 405 -17.30 -15.02 15.58
N GLU A 406 -18.12 -14.26 16.30
CA GLU A 406 -19.52 -14.02 15.95
C GLU A 406 -19.59 -12.94 14.86
N VAL A 407 -20.13 -13.27 13.68
CA VAL A 407 -20.10 -12.40 12.49
C VAL A 407 -20.67 -10.99 12.72
N PRO A 408 -21.79 -10.78 13.45
CA PRO A 408 -22.32 -9.45 13.71
C PRO A 408 -21.35 -8.62 14.57
N LYS A 409 -20.71 -9.24 15.56
CA LYS A 409 -19.71 -8.59 16.41
C LYS A 409 -18.39 -8.30 15.68
N LEU A 410 -18.03 -9.11 14.68
CA LEU A 410 -16.90 -8.82 13.79
C LEU A 410 -17.14 -7.54 12.97
N LEU A 411 -18.40 -7.27 12.61
CA LEU A 411 -18.78 -6.05 11.88
C LEU A 411 -18.96 -4.82 12.81
N GLU A 412 -19.33 -5.03 14.08
CA GLU A 412 -19.64 -3.96 15.04
C GLU A 412 -18.45 -3.46 15.89
N LYS A 413 -17.18 -3.75 15.50
CA LYS A 413 -15.90 -3.30 16.12
C LYS A 413 -15.18 -4.29 17.05
N GLY A 414 -15.57 -5.55 17.12
CA GLY A 414 -14.83 -6.57 17.90
C GLY A 414 -13.68 -7.21 17.11
N LEU A 415 -12.49 -7.37 17.70
CA LEU A 415 -11.42 -8.20 17.12
C LEU A 415 -11.81 -9.69 17.18
N PRO A 416 -11.68 -10.46 16.08
CA PRO A 416 -11.76 -11.92 16.15
C PRO A 416 -10.66 -12.50 17.04
N THR A 417 -10.83 -13.74 17.49
CA THR A 417 -9.67 -14.55 17.88
C THR A 417 -8.86 -14.88 16.64
N LEU A 418 -7.62 -14.42 16.61
CA LEU A 418 -6.64 -14.64 15.57
C LEU A 418 -5.47 -15.35 16.24
N ASN A 419 -5.15 -16.56 15.82
CA ASN A 419 -3.90 -17.21 16.20
C ASN A 419 -3.25 -17.70 14.93
N GLY A 420 -2.03 -17.26 14.61
CA GLY A 420 -1.31 -17.69 13.42
C GLY A 420 0.12 -17.16 13.36
N ASP A 421 0.95 -17.81 12.55
CA ASP A 421 2.34 -17.43 12.31
C ASP A 421 2.49 -16.88 10.89
N VAL A 422 3.14 -15.73 10.74
CA VAL A 422 3.65 -15.25 9.45
C VAL A 422 5.14 -15.57 9.40
N VAL A 423 5.56 -16.36 8.41
CA VAL A 423 6.93 -16.86 8.27
C VAL A 423 7.49 -16.42 6.91
N ILE A 424 8.70 -15.88 6.91
CA ILE A 424 9.55 -15.76 5.73
C ILE A 424 10.79 -16.59 6.05
N ASP A 425 11.17 -17.52 5.18
CA ASP A 425 12.29 -18.42 5.45
C ASP A 425 13.21 -18.51 4.25
N GLY A 426 14.47 -18.14 4.47
CA GLY A 426 15.57 -18.26 3.52
C GLY A 426 15.43 -17.38 2.29
N VAL A 427 14.71 -16.26 2.33
CA VAL A 427 14.50 -15.44 1.13
C VAL A 427 15.81 -14.82 0.66
N TRP A 428 16.10 -14.98 -0.63
CA TRP A 428 17.31 -14.48 -1.28
C TRP A 428 16.99 -13.91 -2.65
N ALA A 429 17.81 -12.96 -3.10
CA ALA A 429 17.74 -12.39 -4.44
C ALA A 429 19.15 -12.00 -4.93
N ASP A 430 19.44 -12.23 -6.20
CA ASP A 430 20.67 -11.80 -6.89
C ASP A 430 20.27 -11.00 -8.14
N TYR A 431 20.58 -9.71 -8.13
CA TYR A 431 20.40 -8.83 -9.28
C TYR A 431 21.75 -8.54 -9.92
N ARG A 432 22.09 -9.37 -10.93
CA ARG A 432 23.39 -9.36 -11.61
C ARG A 432 23.80 -7.99 -12.18
N PRO A 433 22.92 -7.19 -12.82
CA PRO A 433 23.28 -5.89 -13.37
C PRO A 433 23.85 -4.90 -12.33
N ALA A 434 23.35 -4.92 -11.09
CA ALA A 434 23.85 -4.08 -10.01
C ALA A 434 24.85 -4.79 -9.07
N GLN A 435 25.13 -6.07 -9.32
CA GLN A 435 25.84 -6.95 -8.39
C GLN A 435 25.25 -6.94 -6.97
N ALA A 436 23.94 -6.70 -6.87
CA ALA A 436 23.23 -6.59 -5.59
C ALA A 436 22.75 -7.98 -5.16
N LYS A 437 23.04 -8.35 -3.91
CA LYS A 437 22.68 -9.66 -3.35
C LYS A 437 21.99 -9.49 -2.02
N LEU A 438 20.86 -10.17 -1.86
CA LEU A 438 20.16 -10.41 -0.60
C LEU A 438 20.22 -11.91 -0.33
N ARG A 439 20.57 -12.32 0.90
CA ARG A 439 20.60 -13.72 1.32
C ARG A 439 20.09 -13.86 2.74
N GLY A 440 19.25 -14.86 2.96
CA GLY A 440 18.78 -15.25 4.30
C GLY A 440 17.91 -14.18 4.94
N LEU A 441 16.97 -13.61 4.20
CA LEU A 441 15.88 -12.84 4.80
C LEU A 441 14.91 -13.84 5.43
N ASP A 442 14.91 -13.87 6.76
CA ASP A 442 14.05 -14.70 7.58
C ASP A 442 13.13 -13.80 8.41
N MET A 443 11.85 -14.15 8.55
CA MET A 443 10.92 -13.47 9.43
C MET A 443 10.05 -14.53 10.11
N LYS A 444 9.76 -14.34 11.39
CA LYS A 444 8.70 -15.10 12.06
C LYS A 444 7.94 -14.14 12.94
N LEU A 445 6.64 -13.98 12.70
CA LEU A 445 5.75 -13.16 13.51
C LEU A 445 4.56 -14.00 13.96
N ALA A 446 4.53 -14.34 15.25
CA ALA A 446 3.41 -15.01 15.89
C ALA A 446 2.40 -13.96 16.35
N LEU A 447 1.16 -14.06 15.86
CA LEU A 447 0.03 -13.21 16.21
C LEU A 447 -0.97 -14.02 17.03
N ALA A 448 -1.33 -13.52 18.20
CA ALA A 448 -2.37 -14.10 19.05
C ALA A 448 -3.30 -12.99 19.57
N THR A 449 -4.61 -13.10 19.32
CA THR A 449 -5.64 -12.24 19.92
C THR A 449 -6.66 -13.06 20.68
N GLN A 450 -7.19 -12.48 21.77
CA GLN A 450 -8.31 -13.03 22.52
C GLN A 450 -9.46 -12.00 22.60
N PRO A 451 -10.73 -12.44 22.67
CA PRO A 451 -11.85 -11.52 22.85
C PRO A 451 -11.69 -10.85 24.22
N VAL A 452 -11.96 -9.55 24.29
CA VAL A 452 -11.77 -8.77 25.53
C VAL A 452 -12.60 -9.30 26.70
N GLU A 453 -13.77 -9.85 26.43
CA GLU A 453 -14.63 -10.49 27.43
C GLU A 453 -13.98 -11.71 28.08
N ALA A 454 -13.16 -12.47 27.33
CA ALA A 454 -12.44 -13.63 27.85
C ALA A 454 -11.12 -13.25 28.53
N ALA A 455 -10.51 -12.12 28.14
CA ALA A 455 -9.31 -11.59 28.77
C ALA A 455 -9.60 -11.02 30.19
N GLN A 456 -10.85 -10.64 30.48
CA GLN A 456 -11.30 -10.21 31.82
C GLN A 456 -11.33 -11.41 32.80
N GLY A 457 -10.16 -11.84 33.28
CA GLY A 457 -10.02 -12.88 34.30
C GLY A 457 -8.81 -13.81 34.15
N LEU A 458 -8.04 -13.69 33.06
CA LEU A 458 -6.84 -14.48 32.78
C LEU A 458 -5.64 -13.54 32.62
N ASP A 459 -4.46 -13.93 33.13
CA ASP A 459 -3.18 -13.19 32.98
C ASP A 459 -2.66 -13.14 31.51
N ALA A 460 -3.51 -13.40 30.52
CA ALA A 460 -3.16 -13.46 29.10
C ALA A 460 -3.53 -12.14 28.41
N PRO A 461 -2.61 -11.55 27.61
CA PRO A 461 -2.88 -10.29 26.91
C PRO A 461 -3.95 -10.49 25.81
N ALA A 462 -4.79 -9.47 25.60
CA ALA A 462 -5.80 -9.44 24.54
C ALA A 462 -5.18 -9.45 23.13
N LEU A 463 -3.97 -8.91 22.98
CA LEU A 463 -3.16 -8.98 21.77
C LEU A 463 -1.70 -9.28 22.16
N LYS A 464 -1.10 -10.29 21.52
CA LYS A 464 0.34 -10.58 21.58
C LYS A 464 0.87 -10.73 20.17
N ALA A 465 1.86 -9.92 19.83
CA ALA A 465 2.64 -10.01 18.61
C ALA A 465 4.10 -10.22 18.99
N ALA A 466 4.65 -11.40 18.72
CA ALA A 466 6.03 -11.73 19.06
C ALA A 466 6.75 -12.35 17.86
N GLY A 467 7.96 -11.90 17.56
CA GLY A 467 8.63 -12.31 16.36
C GLY A 467 10.02 -11.76 16.16
N TYR A 468 10.60 -12.06 15.00
CA TYR A 468 11.84 -11.46 14.54
C TYR A 468 11.83 -11.26 13.02
N VAL A 469 12.67 -10.35 12.54
CA VAL A 469 13.10 -10.20 11.15
C VAL A 469 14.62 -10.31 11.16
N ALA A 470 15.21 -11.18 10.35
CA ALA A 470 16.64 -11.36 10.23
C ALA A 470 17.06 -11.31 8.76
N ILE A 471 18.25 -10.78 8.49
CA ILE A 471 18.89 -10.73 7.17
C ILE A 471 20.30 -11.28 7.35
N GLY A 472 20.56 -12.44 6.75
CA GLY A 472 21.89 -13.06 6.76
C GLY A 472 22.94 -12.17 6.10
N SER A 473 22.67 -11.68 4.88
CA SER A 473 23.45 -10.61 4.26
C SER A 473 22.67 -9.85 3.19
N ALA A 474 22.84 -8.54 3.12
CA ALA A 474 22.35 -7.72 2.01
C ALA A 474 23.45 -6.77 1.57
N GLY A 475 23.77 -6.67 0.28
CA GLY A 475 24.78 -5.73 -0.17
C GLY A 475 24.97 -5.61 -1.67
N ALA A 476 25.59 -4.51 -2.04
CA ALA A 476 26.15 -4.22 -3.35
C ALA A 476 27.68 -4.06 -3.18
N PRO A 477 28.47 -3.91 -4.25
CA PRO A 477 29.94 -3.87 -4.14
C PRO A 477 30.51 -2.83 -3.15
N GLN A 478 29.78 -1.74 -2.89
CA GLN A 478 30.24 -0.65 -2.00
C GLN A 478 29.68 -0.71 -0.58
N ALA A 479 28.66 -1.52 -0.31
CA ALA A 479 28.04 -1.60 1.01
C ALA A 479 27.42 -2.98 1.24
N ARG A 480 27.74 -3.61 2.37
CA ARG A 480 27.19 -4.89 2.79
C ARG A 480 26.78 -4.84 4.25
N ILE A 481 25.58 -5.31 4.55
CA ILE A 481 25.06 -5.55 5.89
C ILE A 481 25.08 -7.06 6.10
N GLU A 482 25.52 -7.52 7.27
CA GLU A 482 25.56 -8.93 7.64
C GLU A 482 24.84 -9.17 8.97
N ASN A 483 24.10 -10.26 9.03
CA ASN A 483 23.44 -10.79 10.22
C ASN A 483 22.52 -9.78 10.95
N ALA A 484 21.89 -8.87 10.20
CA ALA A 484 20.94 -7.93 10.80
C ALA A 484 19.75 -8.69 11.38
N ARG A 485 19.28 -8.32 12.56
CA ARG A 485 18.16 -8.95 13.26
C ARG A 485 17.37 -7.91 14.05
N ILE A 486 16.05 -7.96 13.95
CA ILE A 486 15.10 -7.15 14.69
C ILE A 486 14.17 -8.12 15.42
N ASP A 487 14.22 -8.15 16.75
CA ASP A 487 13.32 -8.92 17.61
C ASP A 487 12.20 -7.99 18.13
N ILE A 488 10.95 -8.44 18.04
CA ILE A 488 9.75 -7.67 18.43
C ILE A 488 8.93 -8.52 19.41
N ASP A 489 8.58 -7.99 20.58
CA ASP A 489 7.60 -8.57 21.52
C ASP A 489 6.68 -7.45 22.01
N ALA A 490 5.51 -7.35 21.39
CA ALA A 490 4.46 -6.39 21.72
C ALA A 490 3.26 -7.11 22.34
N ARG A 491 2.74 -6.56 23.43
CA ARG A 491 1.61 -7.08 24.20
C ARG A 491 0.65 -5.95 24.54
N ALA A 492 -0.65 -6.19 24.43
CA ALA A 492 -1.68 -5.28 24.90
C ALA A 492 -2.75 -6.07 25.67
N ASP A 493 -3.13 -5.58 26.84
CA ASP A 493 -4.02 -6.30 27.75
C ASP A 493 -5.52 -6.06 27.46
N GLY A 494 -5.87 -5.15 26.52
CA GLY A 494 -7.26 -4.91 26.09
C GLY A 494 -7.38 -4.12 24.77
N LEU A 495 -8.58 -4.11 24.17
CA LEU A 495 -8.90 -3.38 22.92
C LEU A 495 -8.81 -1.86 23.06
N GLU A 496 -9.12 -1.31 24.24
CA GLU A 496 -8.96 0.12 24.53
C GLU A 496 -7.50 0.51 24.80
N VAL A 497 -6.55 -0.44 24.62
CA VAL A 497 -5.11 -0.27 24.85
C VAL A 497 -4.82 0.31 26.24
N ALA A 498 -5.55 -0.16 27.26
CA ALA A 498 -5.39 0.34 28.63
C ALA A 498 -3.97 0.11 29.16
N GLU A 499 -3.35 -1.03 28.80
CA GLU A 499 -1.93 -1.33 29.01
C GLU A 499 -1.34 -1.93 27.72
N ALA A 500 -0.27 -1.33 27.22
CA ALA A 500 0.55 -1.82 26.13
C ALA A 500 2.01 -1.89 26.59
N ARG A 501 2.69 -2.99 26.25
CA ARG A 501 4.13 -3.17 26.46
C ARG A 501 4.76 -3.57 25.15
N ALA A 502 5.83 -2.90 24.76
CA ALA A 502 6.58 -3.18 23.54
C ALA A 502 8.06 -3.29 23.88
N LYS A 503 8.63 -4.44 23.54
CA LYS A 503 10.06 -4.69 23.57
C LYS A 503 10.56 -4.87 22.15
N ILE A 504 11.50 -4.03 21.74
CA ILE A 504 12.06 -4.01 20.39
C ILE A 504 13.58 -4.09 20.53
N GLY A 505 14.19 -5.17 20.05
CA GLY A 505 15.64 -5.31 19.94
C GLY A 505 16.06 -5.21 18.48
N VAL A 506 17.01 -4.33 18.15
CA VAL A 506 17.63 -4.22 16.84
C VAL A 506 19.11 -4.54 16.99
N SER A 507 19.60 -5.51 16.22
CA SER A 507 21.00 -5.90 16.15
C SER A 507 21.46 -5.84 14.71
N LEU A 508 22.40 -4.95 14.42
CA LEU A 508 23.13 -4.85 13.16
C LEU A 508 24.60 -5.18 13.44
N PRO A 509 24.98 -6.48 13.43
CA PRO A 509 26.30 -6.92 13.89
C PRO A 509 27.45 -6.40 13.05
N THR A 510 27.27 -6.25 11.74
CA THR A 510 28.32 -5.75 10.85
C THR A 510 27.73 -5.05 9.64
N ILE A 511 28.06 -3.78 9.50
CA ILE A 511 27.87 -2.96 8.31
C ILE A 511 29.27 -2.72 7.77
N VAL A 512 29.54 -3.26 6.59
CA VAL A 512 30.79 -3.10 5.85
C VAL A 512 30.55 -2.08 4.74
N VAL A 513 31.21 -0.93 4.81
CA VAL A 513 31.26 0.03 3.72
C VAL A 513 32.62 -0.10 3.06
N ILE A 514 32.64 -0.42 1.77
CA ILE A 514 33.87 -0.55 0.98
C ILE A 514 33.96 0.68 0.11
N ASP A 515 34.79 1.63 0.53
CA ASP A 515 35.15 2.75 -0.30
C ASP A 515 36.46 2.42 -1.06
N PRO A 516 36.54 2.63 -2.39
CA PRO A 516 37.74 2.34 -3.16
C PRO A 516 38.99 3.09 -2.68
N THR A 517 38.82 4.26 -2.05
CA THR A 517 39.89 5.15 -1.57
C THR A 517 40.18 4.97 -0.08
N LEU A 518 39.13 4.85 0.74
CA LEU A 518 39.28 4.79 2.21
C LEU A 518 39.52 3.36 2.73
N GLY A 519 39.25 2.35 1.90
CA GLY A 519 39.28 0.95 2.26
C GLY A 519 38.00 0.49 2.94
N GLU A 520 38.07 -0.62 3.66
CA GLU A 520 36.93 -1.23 4.33
C GLU A 520 36.67 -0.57 5.69
N ALA A 521 35.47 -0.04 5.91
CA ALA A 521 34.99 0.46 7.20
C ALA A 521 33.95 -0.50 7.77
N ARG A 522 34.12 -0.90 9.03
CA ARG A 522 33.19 -1.81 9.74
C ARG A 522 32.50 -1.09 10.89
N LEU A 523 31.17 -1.09 10.87
CA LEU A 523 30.33 -0.54 11.92
C LEU A 523 29.42 -1.63 12.47
N SER A 524 29.18 -1.67 13.78
CA SER A 524 28.09 -2.45 14.36
C SER A 524 27.16 -1.53 15.13
N LEU A 525 25.86 -1.81 15.11
CA LEU A 525 24.85 -1.06 15.84
C LEU A 525 23.97 -2.05 16.58
N ARG A 526 23.83 -1.91 17.88
CA ARG A 526 22.89 -2.66 18.69
C ARG A 526 22.01 -1.69 19.46
N THR A 527 20.70 -1.79 19.29
CA THR A 527 19.70 -0.97 19.97
C THR A 527 18.72 -1.88 20.69
N ASP A 528 18.62 -1.78 22.02
CA ASP A 528 17.65 -2.52 22.83
C ASP A 528 16.65 -1.50 23.44
N LEU A 529 15.38 -1.55 23.02
CA LEU A 529 14.28 -0.72 23.54
C LEU A 529 13.28 -1.59 24.32
N ASP A 530 12.99 -1.19 25.54
CA ASP A 530 11.96 -1.76 26.42
C ASP A 530 11.07 -0.61 26.91
N ALA A 531 9.83 -0.57 26.44
CA ALA A 531 8.87 0.48 26.74
C ALA A 531 7.51 -0.10 27.12
N SER A 532 6.85 0.53 28.08
CA SER A 532 5.50 0.22 28.53
C SER A 532 4.67 1.50 28.67
N ALA A 533 3.40 1.42 28.34
CA ALA A 533 2.45 2.52 28.44
C ALA A 533 1.12 1.99 28.97
N ASN A 534 0.59 2.58 30.02
CA ASN A 534 -0.79 2.38 30.47
C ASN A 534 -1.60 3.63 30.10
N LEU A 535 -2.31 3.56 28.97
CA LEU A 535 -3.06 4.70 28.43
C LEU A 535 -4.30 5.07 29.27
N LYS A 536 -4.72 4.23 30.22
CA LYS A 536 -5.83 4.56 31.13
C LYS A 536 -5.38 5.39 32.33
N SER A 537 -4.19 5.10 32.84
CA SER A 537 -3.57 5.85 33.95
C SER A 537 -2.65 6.97 33.49
N GLY A 538 -2.29 7.00 32.20
CA GLY A 538 -1.27 7.89 31.64
C GLY A 538 0.15 7.58 32.10
N HIS A 539 0.39 6.38 32.63
CA HIS A 539 1.73 5.95 32.96
C HIS A 539 2.49 5.60 31.67
N PHE A 540 3.62 6.25 31.44
CA PHE A 540 4.53 5.94 30.35
C PHE A 540 5.92 5.64 30.92
N SER A 541 6.50 4.51 30.53
CA SER A 541 7.82 4.10 30.98
C SER A 541 8.63 3.60 29.80
N VAL A 542 9.73 4.28 29.48
CA VAL A 542 10.87 3.70 28.77
C VAL A 542 11.76 3.06 29.84
N ASP A 543 11.54 1.78 30.12
CA ASP A 543 12.30 1.04 31.12
C ASP A 543 13.79 0.98 30.74
N ARG A 544 14.09 0.88 29.44
CA ARG A 544 15.45 0.98 28.90
C ARG A 544 15.48 1.26 27.39
N LEU A 545 16.32 2.17 26.95
CA LEU A 545 16.78 2.34 25.57
C LEU A 545 18.31 2.31 25.59
N ALA A 546 18.91 1.20 25.16
CA ALA A 546 20.36 1.04 25.09
C ALA A 546 20.81 1.03 23.63
N VAL A 547 21.61 2.01 23.20
CA VAL A 547 22.22 2.09 21.87
C VAL A 547 23.72 1.86 22.02
N ASN A 548 24.28 0.88 21.33
CA ASN A 548 25.70 0.57 21.31
C ASN A 548 26.20 0.59 19.86
N VAL A 549 27.13 1.51 19.56
CA VAL A 549 27.80 1.62 18.27
C VAL A 549 29.22 1.05 18.41
N SER A 550 29.48 -0.09 17.76
CA SER A 550 30.79 -0.75 17.66
C SER A 550 31.51 -0.98 18.98
N ASP A 551 30.78 -1.24 20.07
CA ASP A 551 31.31 -1.38 21.44
C ASP A 551 32.17 -0.17 21.88
N THR A 552 31.93 0.98 21.25
CA THR A 552 32.71 2.21 21.39
C THR A 552 31.85 3.33 21.96
N VAL A 553 30.61 3.45 21.51
CA VAL A 553 29.65 4.42 22.05
C VAL A 553 28.45 3.66 22.59
N ALA A 554 28.32 3.61 23.92
CA ALA A 554 27.18 3.00 24.61
C ALA A 554 26.32 4.09 25.26
N LEU A 555 25.08 4.25 24.84
CA LEU A 555 24.10 5.18 25.38
C LEU A 555 22.97 4.38 26.03
N ASP A 556 22.75 4.49 27.34
CA ASP A 556 21.64 3.87 28.09
C ASP A 556 20.71 4.99 28.58
N VAL A 557 19.48 5.02 28.07
CA VAL A 557 18.43 5.97 28.45
C VAL A 557 17.33 5.21 29.19
N ARG A 558 16.88 5.73 30.32
CA ARG A 558 15.73 5.24 31.09
C ARG A 558 14.84 6.42 31.39
N ALA A 559 13.55 6.33 31.13
CA ALA A 559 12.63 7.42 31.41
C ALA A 559 11.31 6.86 31.93
N LYS A 560 10.81 7.38 33.05
CA LYS A 560 9.51 7.05 33.62
C LYS A 560 8.73 8.34 33.80
N ALA A 561 7.46 8.33 33.44
CA ALA A 561 6.56 9.47 33.60
C ALA A 561 5.17 8.97 34.03
N ASP A 562 4.70 9.46 35.17
CA ASP A 562 3.31 9.36 35.63
C ASP A 562 2.58 10.61 35.14
N ILE A 563 1.84 10.49 34.05
CA ILE A 563 1.04 11.58 33.50
C ILE A 563 -0.40 11.40 33.97
N ASP A 564 -0.92 12.35 34.73
CA ASP A 564 -2.34 12.36 35.05
C ASP A 564 -3.12 12.87 33.84
N LEU A 565 -3.67 11.97 33.02
CA LEU A 565 -4.36 12.33 31.77
C LEU A 565 -5.54 13.28 31.97
N ALA A 566 -6.13 13.33 33.18
CA ALA A 566 -7.23 14.24 33.49
C ALA A 566 -6.75 15.67 33.77
N THR A 567 -5.57 15.83 34.38
CA THR A 567 -5.02 17.16 34.76
C THR A 567 -3.83 17.59 33.91
N GLN A 568 -3.37 16.72 33.00
CA GLN A 568 -2.12 16.81 32.25
C GLN A 568 -0.87 17.02 33.10
N ALA A 569 -0.99 16.87 34.42
CA ALA A 569 0.12 17.02 35.35
C ALA A 569 1.07 15.83 35.20
N VAL A 570 2.35 16.10 35.00
CA VAL A 570 3.38 15.06 35.20
C VAL A 570 3.58 14.96 36.70
N ARG A 571 2.78 14.11 37.36
CA ARG A 571 2.79 13.91 38.81
C ARG A 571 4.17 13.49 39.29
N ARG A 572 4.87 12.72 38.45
CA ARG A 572 6.25 12.29 38.67
C ARG A 572 6.91 11.97 37.34
N TYR A 573 8.14 12.40 37.15
CA TYR A 573 9.00 11.83 36.14
C TYR A 573 10.40 11.55 36.71
N GLU A 574 11.07 10.59 36.08
CA GLU A 574 12.45 10.23 36.33
C GLU A 574 13.08 9.89 34.97
N ALA A 575 14.06 10.67 34.53
CA ALA A 575 14.84 10.38 33.34
C ALA A 575 16.31 10.21 33.72
N LYS A 576 16.97 9.19 33.18
CA LYS A 576 18.39 8.91 33.35
C LYS A 576 18.99 8.58 32.00
N LEU A 577 19.93 9.39 31.56
CA LEU A 577 20.75 9.20 30.38
C LEU A 577 22.17 8.87 30.82
N ALA A 578 22.76 7.79 30.32
CA ALA A 578 24.11 7.37 30.64
C ALA A 578 24.86 7.03 29.35
N LEU A 579 25.77 7.91 28.96
CA LEU A 579 26.82 7.64 27.98
C LEU A 579 27.96 6.90 28.69
N GLY A 580 28.09 5.61 28.39
CA GLY A 580 29.21 4.77 28.81
C GLY A 580 30.56 5.32 28.32
N PRO A 581 31.66 4.90 28.95
CA PRO A 581 33.00 5.40 28.61
C PRO A 581 33.35 5.09 27.16
N ILE A 582 33.48 6.14 26.35
CA ILE A 582 33.98 6.09 24.98
C ILE A 582 35.49 5.97 25.03
N GLU A 583 36.03 4.78 24.75
CA GLU A 583 37.47 4.57 24.62
C GLU A 583 37.99 5.23 23.35
N LEU A 584 38.75 6.32 23.48
CA LEU A 584 39.27 7.10 22.36
C LEU A 584 40.17 6.26 21.43
N LYS A 585 40.85 5.26 21.99
CA LYS A 585 41.65 4.31 21.23
C LYS A 585 40.81 3.42 20.30
N LYS A 586 39.64 2.95 20.77
CA LYS A 586 38.70 2.18 19.94
C LYS A 586 38.08 3.06 18.86
N LEU A 587 37.69 4.29 19.22
CA LEU A 587 37.19 5.28 18.26
C LEU A 587 38.20 5.55 17.13
N LEU A 588 39.48 5.69 17.48
CA LEU A 588 40.56 5.88 16.50
C LEU A 588 40.80 4.61 15.65
N ALA A 589 40.62 3.41 16.22
CA ALA A 589 40.71 2.15 15.47
C ALA A 589 39.56 1.92 14.49
N MET A 590 38.43 2.64 14.64
CA MET A 590 37.31 2.62 13.68
C MET A 590 37.57 3.51 12.46
N VAL A 591 38.62 4.35 12.47
CA VAL A 591 38.98 5.17 11.33
C VAL A 591 39.45 4.27 10.18
N PRO A 592 38.88 4.41 8.96
CA PRO A 592 39.28 3.61 7.81
C PRO A 592 40.79 3.66 7.54
N PRO A 593 41.42 2.56 7.09
CA PRO A 593 42.86 2.49 6.86
C PRO A 593 43.40 3.55 5.88
N GLY A 594 42.57 4.02 4.94
CA GLY A 594 42.93 5.11 4.03
C GLY A 594 43.17 6.42 4.78
N ILE A 595 42.23 6.82 5.66
CA ILE A 595 42.34 8.03 6.49
C ILE A 595 43.45 7.87 7.54
N ALA A 596 43.60 6.67 8.12
CA ALA A 596 44.60 6.39 9.14
C ALA A 596 46.06 6.57 8.65
N LYS A 597 46.31 6.50 7.33
CA LYS A 597 47.63 6.78 6.74
C LYS A 597 47.98 8.27 6.71
N ASP A 598 46.97 9.11 6.50
CA ASP A 598 47.12 10.57 6.36
C ASP A 598 46.94 11.29 7.69
N LEU A 599 46.27 10.66 8.66
CA LEU A 599 46.28 11.14 10.03
C LEU A 599 47.73 11.17 10.53
N PRO A 600 48.21 12.31 11.06
CA PRO A 600 49.47 12.31 11.77
C PRO A 600 49.40 11.27 12.88
N LYS A 601 50.52 10.59 13.20
CA LYS A 601 50.63 9.43 14.11
C LYS A 601 50.19 9.72 15.56
N LEU A 602 48.97 10.21 15.71
CA LEU A 602 48.31 10.66 16.91
C LEU A 602 47.97 9.40 17.70
N LYS A 603 48.49 9.29 18.91
CA LYS A 603 48.04 8.24 19.82
C LYS A 603 47.07 8.89 20.78
N LEU A 604 45.81 8.56 20.61
CA LEU A 604 44.75 8.88 21.55
C LEU A 604 44.53 7.66 22.45
N ASP A 605 44.56 7.89 23.75
CA ASP A 605 44.23 6.90 24.77
C ASP A 605 43.35 7.54 25.85
N GLY A 606 42.69 6.72 26.67
CA GLY A 606 41.75 7.15 27.69
C GLY A 606 40.28 7.08 27.24
N ALA A 607 39.38 7.50 28.14
CA ALA A 607 37.94 7.40 27.92
C ALA A 607 37.18 8.65 28.38
N PHE A 608 36.02 8.88 27.75
CA PHE A 608 35.07 9.93 28.11
C PHE A 608 33.68 9.34 28.34
N GLY A 609 33.03 9.65 29.46
CA GLY A 609 31.68 9.19 29.76
C GLY A 609 30.84 10.29 30.41
N ALA A 610 29.52 10.20 30.29
CA ALA A 610 28.60 11.18 30.85
C ALA A 610 27.34 10.50 31.41
N THR A 611 26.86 10.91 32.57
CA THR A 611 25.56 10.46 33.10
C THR A 611 24.74 11.66 33.54
N PHE A 612 23.50 11.76 33.10
CA PHE A 612 22.55 12.80 33.47
C PHE A 612 21.30 12.13 34.01
N ALA A 613 20.86 12.50 35.20
CA ALA A 613 19.58 12.10 35.77
C ALA A 613 18.77 13.35 36.11
N SER A 614 17.47 13.29 35.86
CA SER A 614 16.50 14.30 36.27
C SER A 614 15.29 13.59 36.87
N GLN A 615 14.78 14.10 37.99
CA GLN A 615 13.56 13.59 38.60
C GLN A 615 12.76 14.74 39.19
N GLY A 616 11.44 14.68 39.14
CA GLY A 616 10.60 15.72 39.71
C GLY A 616 9.14 15.54 39.38
N SER A 617 8.36 16.58 39.65
CA SER A 617 6.98 16.71 39.16
C SER A 617 6.85 18.00 38.38
N ILE A 618 5.92 18.00 37.44
CA ILE A 618 5.53 19.19 36.68
C ILE A 618 4.05 19.41 37.03
N PRO A 619 3.76 20.22 38.08
CA PRO A 619 2.40 20.63 38.38
C PRO A 619 1.74 21.28 37.15
N PRO A 620 0.41 21.17 37.00
CA PRO A 620 -0.28 21.96 36.00
C PRO A 620 -0.25 23.43 36.44
N GLY A 621 0.17 24.34 35.56
CA GLY A 621 0.17 25.79 35.81
C GLY A 621 1.40 26.35 36.57
N VAL A 622 2.59 25.75 36.46
CA VAL A 622 3.80 26.32 37.08
C VAL A 622 4.26 27.58 36.36
N GLY A 623 4.12 28.73 37.01
CA GLY A 623 4.57 30.02 36.50
C GLY A 623 6.07 30.32 36.68
N ASP A 624 6.79 29.56 37.52
CA ASP A 624 8.22 29.79 37.75
C ASP A 624 9.05 28.54 37.42
N PRO A 625 9.82 28.53 36.31
CA PRO A 625 10.68 27.40 35.94
C PRO A 625 11.79 27.12 36.98
N PHE A 626 12.10 28.07 37.88
CA PHE A 626 13.03 27.85 38.99
C PHE A 626 12.37 27.26 40.24
N ALA A 627 11.04 27.37 40.36
CA ALA A 627 10.25 26.72 41.41
C ALA A 627 9.86 25.28 41.07
N LEU A 628 10.20 24.80 39.86
CA LEU A 628 9.95 23.43 39.46
C LEU A 628 10.63 22.47 40.45
N PRO A 629 9.89 21.50 41.04
CA PRO A 629 10.43 20.53 41.98
C PRO A 629 11.21 19.43 41.24
N VAL A 630 12.09 19.84 40.32
CA VAL A 630 12.97 18.99 39.53
C VAL A 630 14.36 19.00 40.17
N SER A 631 14.92 17.84 40.45
CA SER A 631 16.34 17.70 40.78
C SER A 631 17.10 17.17 39.57
N LEU A 632 18.22 17.79 39.26
CA LEU A 632 19.19 17.38 38.26
C LEU A 632 20.42 16.75 38.96
N ASP A 633 20.92 15.65 38.41
CA ASP A 633 22.17 14.98 38.81
C ASP A 633 22.95 14.57 37.54
N GLY A 634 23.84 15.45 37.08
CA GLY A 634 24.77 15.23 35.99
C GLY A 634 26.16 14.86 36.48
N LYS A 635 26.91 14.07 35.71
CA LYS A 635 28.31 13.72 35.92
C LYS A 635 28.98 13.52 34.57
N LEU A 636 29.99 14.32 34.27
CA LEU A 636 30.92 14.15 33.17
C LEU A 636 32.20 13.54 33.73
N SER A 637 32.74 12.53 33.07
CA SER A 637 33.94 11.82 33.49
C SER A 637 34.94 11.73 32.34
N PHE A 638 36.18 12.07 32.65
CA PHE A 638 37.34 11.96 31.77
C PHE A 638 38.33 11.02 32.47
N ASP A 639 38.68 9.89 31.86
CA ASP A 639 39.63 8.93 32.44
C ASP A 639 40.89 8.84 31.57
N LYS A 640 41.99 9.38 32.08
CA LYS A 640 43.36 9.24 31.54
C LYS A 640 43.50 9.60 30.05
N ILE A 641 42.72 10.56 29.55
CA ILE A 641 42.81 11.06 28.18
C ILE A 641 44.26 11.50 27.91
N SER A 642 44.90 10.82 26.97
CA SER A 642 46.28 11.09 26.61
C SER A 642 46.34 11.31 25.11
N VAL A 643 46.99 12.39 24.72
CA VAL A 643 47.19 12.79 23.33
C VAL A 643 48.68 12.88 23.09
N ASP A 644 49.25 11.91 22.39
CA ASP A 644 50.62 12.00 21.87
C ASP A 644 50.53 12.48 20.43
N TYR A 645 51.10 13.65 20.15
CA TYR A 645 51.16 14.27 18.84
C TYR A 645 52.62 14.39 18.38
N PRO A 646 53.20 13.33 17.78
CA PRO A 646 54.63 13.26 17.49
C PRO A 646 55.11 14.34 16.52
N ALA A 647 54.25 14.74 15.57
CA ALA A 647 54.57 15.75 14.56
C ALA A 647 54.90 17.12 15.19
N GLN A 648 54.22 17.48 16.29
CA GLN A 648 54.46 18.72 17.03
C GLN A 648 55.31 18.51 18.30
N LYS A 649 55.82 17.29 18.50
CA LYS A 649 56.53 16.88 19.72
C LYS A 649 55.75 17.20 21.00
N LEU A 650 54.41 17.23 20.93
CA LEU A 650 53.53 17.58 22.04
C LEU A 650 52.87 16.31 22.57
N ALA A 651 52.97 16.07 23.87
CA ALA A 651 52.26 14.99 24.54
C ALA A 651 51.53 15.53 25.77
N VAL A 652 50.21 15.39 25.78
CA VAL A 652 49.36 15.58 26.96
C VAL A 652 49.11 14.20 27.55
N LYS A 653 49.50 13.99 28.81
CA LYS A 653 49.37 12.70 29.49
C LYS A 653 48.34 12.77 30.59
N GLN A 654 47.47 11.76 30.61
CA GLN A 654 46.53 11.46 31.68
C GLN A 654 45.68 12.68 32.09
N PHE A 655 45.09 13.37 31.11
CA PHE A 655 43.99 14.29 31.36
C PHE A 655 42.81 13.49 31.91
N GLY A 656 42.47 13.68 33.16
CA GLY A 656 41.37 12.99 33.82
C GLY A 656 40.62 13.95 34.72
N GLY A 657 39.40 13.61 35.09
CA GLY A 657 38.61 14.49 35.93
C GLY A 657 37.14 14.14 35.92
N GLU A 658 36.41 14.76 36.84
CA GLU A 658 34.97 14.60 36.95
C GLU A 658 34.33 15.96 37.17
N ILE A 659 33.24 16.24 36.45
CA ILE A 659 32.39 17.41 36.64
C ILE A 659 31.00 16.90 36.99
N THR A 660 30.54 17.18 38.20
CA THR A 660 29.21 16.84 38.71
C THR A 660 28.30 18.07 38.71
N ILE A 661 27.02 17.88 38.41
CA ILE A 661 25.97 18.90 38.39
C ILE A 661 24.85 18.37 39.29
N LYS A 662 24.64 18.91 40.49
CA LYS A 662 23.64 18.39 41.45
C LYS A 662 22.74 19.50 41.97
N GLY A 663 21.45 19.21 42.08
CA GLY A 663 20.51 20.07 42.83
C GLY A 663 19.28 20.43 42.02
N LYS A 664 18.52 21.41 42.51
CA LYS A 664 17.30 21.90 41.84
C LYS A 664 17.65 23.12 40.97
N PRO A 665 16.83 23.52 39.99
CA PRO A 665 17.02 24.78 39.27
C PRO A 665 17.25 25.99 40.19
N ALA A 666 16.54 26.06 41.32
CA ALA A 666 16.73 27.09 42.35
C ALA A 666 18.00 26.92 43.21
N ASP A 667 18.65 25.75 43.20
CA ASP A 667 19.78 25.42 44.08
C ASP A 667 20.70 24.41 43.37
N LEU A 668 21.38 24.86 42.32
CA LEU A 668 22.17 24.01 41.43
C LEU A 668 23.66 24.14 41.77
N ARG A 669 24.36 23.02 41.92
CA ARG A 669 25.81 22.97 42.18
C ARG A 669 26.52 22.27 41.04
N VAL A 670 27.49 22.93 40.42
CA VAL A 670 28.42 22.35 39.45
C VAL A 670 29.78 22.21 40.13
N GLY A 671 30.08 21.01 40.65
CA GLY A 671 31.31 20.74 41.40
C GLY A 671 32.17 19.68 40.70
N GLY A 672 33.48 19.73 40.81
CA GLY A 672 34.36 18.80 40.11
C GLY A 672 35.84 19.16 40.18
N GLY A 673 36.64 18.41 39.43
CA GLY A 673 38.06 18.66 39.28
C GLY A 673 38.58 18.08 37.98
N LEU A 674 39.36 18.86 37.24
CA LEU A 674 40.14 18.37 36.10
C LEU A 674 41.60 18.23 36.54
N ALA A 675 42.28 17.21 36.09
CA ALA A 675 43.66 16.91 36.41
C ALA A 675 44.43 16.61 35.12
N ILE A 676 45.61 17.19 34.96
CA ILE A 676 46.53 16.93 33.86
C ILE A 676 47.85 16.49 34.47
N ALA A 677 48.19 15.20 34.33
CA ALA A 677 49.42 14.67 34.93
C ALA A 677 50.69 15.26 34.28
N GLY A 678 50.65 15.55 32.98
CA GLY A 678 51.78 16.18 32.33
C GLY A 678 51.50 16.73 30.94
N ILE A 679 52.04 17.91 30.65
CA ILE A 679 52.18 18.45 29.29
C ILE A 679 53.67 18.51 28.97
N HIS A 680 54.08 17.73 27.97
CA HIS A 680 55.47 17.62 27.54
C HIS A 680 55.61 18.12 26.11
N LYS A 681 56.55 19.05 25.89
CA LYS A 681 57.02 19.40 24.56
C LYS A 681 58.46 18.93 24.42
N ALA A 682 58.75 17.97 23.52
CA ALA A 682 60.00 17.22 23.54
C ALA A 682 61.26 18.05 23.20
N ASP A 683 61.11 19.30 22.77
CA ASP A 683 62.20 20.23 22.45
C ASP A 683 62.43 21.32 23.52
N GLN A 684 61.64 21.32 24.61
CA GLN A 684 61.78 22.29 25.70
C GLN A 684 61.97 21.60 27.04
N THR A 685 62.85 22.17 27.87
CA THR A 685 63.11 21.69 29.25
C THR A 685 61.96 21.96 30.23
N ALA A 686 60.93 22.70 29.81
CA ALA A 686 59.77 23.00 30.63
C ALA A 686 58.67 21.95 30.43
N SER A 687 58.33 21.22 31.49
CA SER A 687 57.12 20.39 31.56
C SER A 687 56.23 20.91 32.67
N LEU A 688 54.94 21.09 32.39
CA LEU A 688 53.94 21.27 33.44
C LEU A 688 53.51 19.89 33.92
N LYS A 689 53.62 19.63 35.22
CA LYS A 689 53.20 18.38 35.85
C LYS A 689 52.13 18.66 36.88
N ASP A 690 51.21 17.71 37.02
CA ASP A 690 50.20 17.67 38.07
C ASP A 690 49.41 18.99 38.20
N ILE A 691 48.78 19.40 37.09
CA ILE A 691 47.85 20.54 37.07
C ILE A 691 46.49 20.02 37.53
N ALA A 692 46.00 20.47 38.67
CA ALA A 692 44.62 20.25 39.13
C ALA A 692 43.80 21.53 39.01
N ILE A 693 42.58 21.43 38.49
CA ILE A 693 41.66 22.53 38.28
C ILE A 693 40.37 22.17 39.03
N PRO A 694 40.27 22.43 40.34
CA PRO A 694 39.02 22.28 41.06
C PRO A 694 37.99 23.30 40.56
N ILE A 695 36.76 22.85 40.35
CA ILE A 695 35.62 23.64 39.92
C ILE A 695 34.52 23.44 40.96
N ASP A 696 34.00 24.52 41.55
CA ASP A 696 32.83 24.49 42.43
C ASP A 696 31.98 25.74 42.18
N ILE A 697 30.82 25.56 41.57
CA ILE A 697 29.90 26.63 41.21
C ILE A 697 28.56 26.37 41.87
N HIS A 698 28.14 27.20 42.80
CA HIS A 698 26.86 27.07 43.51
C HIS A 698 25.91 28.19 43.10
N PHE A 699 24.91 27.86 42.29
CA PHE A 699 23.79 28.71 41.92
C PHE A 699 22.67 28.60 42.96
N THR A 700 22.30 29.73 43.55
CA THR A 700 21.11 29.88 44.41
C THR A 700 20.23 30.99 43.82
N PRO A 701 18.97 31.17 44.28
CA PRO A 701 18.07 32.16 43.67
C PRO A 701 18.55 33.61 43.86
N LYS A 702 19.53 33.84 44.75
CA LYS A 702 20.03 35.18 45.10
C LYS A 702 21.48 35.43 44.70
N GLN A 703 22.26 34.39 44.38
CA GLN A 703 23.71 34.50 44.16
C GLN A 703 24.25 33.26 43.44
N ALA A 704 25.30 33.45 42.64
CA ALA A 704 26.10 32.38 42.06
C ALA A 704 27.53 32.47 42.61
N ASN A 705 27.91 31.51 43.46
CA ASN A 705 29.26 31.44 44.01
C ASN A 705 30.12 30.60 43.06
N VAL A 706 31.08 31.20 42.39
CA VAL A 706 31.98 30.52 41.45
C VAL A 706 33.36 30.37 42.09
N MET A 707 33.89 29.15 42.15
CA MET A 707 35.26 28.88 42.56
C MET A 707 35.92 28.01 41.49
N ILE A 708 36.91 28.56 40.79
CA ILE A 708 37.75 27.82 39.84
C ILE A 708 39.19 28.03 40.28
N GLY A 709 39.82 26.99 40.81
CA GLY A 709 41.23 27.02 41.19
C GLY A 709 42.11 26.47 40.06
N ILE A 710 43.37 26.90 40.01
CA ILE A 710 44.42 26.19 39.28
C ILE A 710 45.50 25.89 40.30
N GLU A 711 45.69 24.62 40.62
CA GLU A 711 46.75 24.12 41.49
C GLU A 711 47.79 23.41 40.63
N THR A 712 49.04 23.84 40.69
CA THR A 712 50.14 23.17 39.98
C THR A 712 51.18 22.73 40.98
N ALA A 713 51.59 21.45 40.98
CA ALA A 713 52.53 20.94 41.98
C ALA A 713 54.02 21.21 41.66
N GLY A 714 54.36 21.87 40.54
CA GLY A 714 55.73 22.30 40.28
C GLY A 714 56.01 22.74 38.84
N ILE A 715 56.58 23.94 38.67
CA ILE A 715 57.19 24.40 37.42
C ILE A 715 58.69 24.08 37.51
N VAL A 716 59.18 23.11 36.73
CA VAL A 716 60.60 22.76 36.70
C VAL A 716 61.33 23.68 35.73
N LYS A 717 61.82 24.82 36.24
CA LYS A 717 62.97 25.55 35.68
C LYS A 717 63.81 26.07 36.85
N GLU A 718 65.10 25.74 36.86
CA GLU A 718 66.04 25.97 37.98
C GLU A 718 66.19 27.44 38.44
N ASP A 719 65.63 28.41 37.72
CA ASP A 719 65.78 29.85 38.05
C ASP A 719 64.45 30.58 38.36
N LEU A 720 63.31 29.89 38.33
CA LEU A 720 61.99 30.50 38.59
C LEU A 720 61.28 29.95 39.85
N ALA A 721 61.80 28.86 40.41
CA ALA A 721 61.17 28.10 41.50
C ALA A 721 61.15 28.84 42.86
N ALA A 722 61.87 29.95 43.02
CA ALA A 722 61.94 30.67 44.29
C ALA A 722 60.86 31.76 44.49
N ARG A 723 59.90 31.93 43.55
CA ARG A 723 58.95 33.06 43.59
C ARG A 723 57.47 32.75 43.34
N LEU A 724 57.08 31.49 43.14
CA LEU A 724 55.71 31.12 42.79
C LEU A 724 55.22 29.91 43.59
N ASP A 725 55.25 30.01 44.92
CA ASP A 725 54.53 29.07 45.79
C ASP A 725 53.07 29.54 45.90
N GLN A 726 52.20 28.87 45.14
CA GLN A 726 50.74 29.02 45.07
C GLN A 726 50.21 30.33 44.47
N VAL A 727 49.92 30.29 43.16
CA VAL A 727 48.97 31.23 42.55
C VAL A 727 47.56 30.67 42.73
N ARG A 728 46.88 31.05 43.81
CA ARG A 728 45.42 30.84 43.95
C ARG A 728 44.70 32.02 43.30
N ILE A 729 44.08 31.80 42.14
CA ILE A 729 43.13 32.75 41.57
C ILE A 729 41.74 32.36 42.07
N GLY A 730 41.28 32.98 43.16
CA GLY A 730 39.90 32.85 43.62
C GLY A 730 39.08 34.01 43.07
N ILE A 731 38.15 33.76 42.14
CA ILE A 731 37.19 34.76 41.68
C ILE A 731 35.95 34.66 42.58
N ASN A 732 35.94 35.37 43.71
CA ASN A 732 34.78 35.41 44.58
C ASN A 732 33.85 36.55 44.12
N ALA A 733 32.83 36.23 43.31
CA ALA A 733 31.86 37.21 42.85
C ALA A 733 30.69 37.30 43.85
N ASP A 734 30.81 38.18 44.84
CA ASP A 734 29.76 38.47 45.81
C ASP A 734 28.80 39.52 45.22
N VAL A 735 27.66 39.09 44.67
CA VAL A 735 26.64 40.00 44.14
C VAL A 735 25.70 40.41 45.28
N ALA A 736 26.19 41.27 46.18
CA ALA A 736 25.41 41.80 47.30
C ALA A 736 24.47 42.94 46.84
N GLY A 737 23.20 42.85 47.24
CA GLY A 737 22.07 43.63 46.72
C GLY A 737 21.91 45.09 47.20
N ASP A 738 22.95 45.93 47.17
CA ASP A 738 22.89 47.34 47.63
C ASP A 738 22.94 48.42 46.53
N ILE A 739 22.66 48.06 45.26
CA ILE A 739 22.70 48.99 44.12
C ILE A 739 21.32 49.66 43.92
N LEU A 740 20.82 50.38 44.93
CA LEU A 740 19.46 50.97 44.89
C LEU A 740 19.33 52.50 45.06
N LYS A 741 20.42 53.31 45.14
CA LYS A 741 20.22 54.75 45.49
C LYS A 741 21.04 55.84 44.78
N GLN A 742 21.81 55.60 43.72
CA GLN A 742 22.47 56.72 43.01
C GLN A 742 22.22 56.72 41.50
N LYS A 743 21.72 57.87 41.02
CA LYS A 743 21.41 58.18 39.62
C LYS A 743 22.70 58.20 38.79
N PHE A 744 22.96 57.10 38.08
CA PHE A 744 23.82 57.10 36.91
C PHE A 744 22.95 56.92 35.67
N THR A 745 23.16 57.77 34.67
CA THR A 745 22.42 57.81 33.39
C THR A 745 22.93 56.80 32.36
N THR A 746 23.93 55.99 32.71
CA THR A 746 24.41 54.86 31.90
C THR A 746 25.15 53.89 32.82
N LEU A 747 24.70 52.64 32.90
CA LEU A 747 25.33 51.59 33.68
C LEU A 747 25.84 50.54 32.68
N ARG A 748 27.14 50.59 32.39
CA ARG A 748 27.87 49.48 31.74
C ARG A 748 28.61 48.72 32.83
N GLY A 749 28.20 47.49 33.08
CA GLY A 749 28.88 46.56 33.97
C GLY A 749 29.13 45.25 33.24
N GLY A 750 30.40 44.96 32.95
CA GLY A 750 30.83 43.65 32.45
C GLY A 750 31.86 43.08 33.41
N ILE A 751 31.81 41.76 33.65
CA ILE A 751 33.00 41.05 34.14
C ILE A 751 33.84 40.81 32.89
N LEU A 752 34.77 41.74 32.64
CA LEU A 752 35.85 41.59 31.68
C LEU A 752 37.10 41.17 32.46
N ALA A 753 37.55 39.94 32.27
CA ALA A 753 38.95 39.62 32.55
C ALA A 753 39.77 40.09 31.34
N ASP A 754 40.14 41.37 31.33
CA ASP A 754 41.17 41.87 30.41
C ASP A 754 42.52 41.79 31.14
N VAL A 755 43.44 40.96 30.63
CA VAL A 755 44.82 40.95 31.11
C VAL A 755 45.54 42.13 30.44
N GLY A 756 45.40 43.32 31.04
CA GLY A 756 46.14 44.52 30.66
C GLY A 756 47.52 44.60 31.32
N ASP A 757 48.55 44.78 30.48
CA ASP A 757 49.96 45.09 30.76
C ASP A 757 50.69 44.33 31.87
N ILE A 758 51.34 43.22 31.49
CA ILE A 758 52.60 42.80 32.11
C ILE A 758 53.75 43.31 31.23
N VAL A 759 54.57 44.19 31.79
CA VAL A 759 55.71 44.85 31.12
C VAL A 759 56.78 43.84 30.66
N TYR A 760 57.27 44.07 29.44
CA TYR A 760 58.08 43.21 28.56
C TYR A 760 59.47 42.76 29.07
N ALA A 761 59.91 41.59 28.54
CA ALA A 761 61.29 41.36 28.09
C ALA A 761 61.29 41.08 26.57
N LYS A 762 62.34 41.54 25.87
CA LYS A 762 62.25 42.08 24.49
C LYS A 762 62.44 41.10 23.32
N ASP A 763 62.69 39.80 23.51
CA ASP A 763 63.14 38.94 22.39
C ASP A 763 62.38 37.61 22.20
N LEU A 764 61.07 37.55 22.45
CA LEU A 764 60.28 36.36 22.10
C LEU A 764 58.92 36.72 21.50
N ILE A 765 58.85 36.72 20.17
CA ILE A 765 57.61 36.86 19.40
C ILE A 765 57.18 35.47 18.93
N ALA A 766 56.15 34.94 19.58
CA ALA A 766 55.06 34.21 18.95
C ALA A 766 53.79 34.59 19.73
N LYS A 767 52.99 35.49 19.15
CA LYS A 767 51.81 36.10 19.78
C LYS A 767 50.61 35.16 19.66
N LEU A 768 50.07 34.69 20.78
CA LEU A 768 48.66 34.30 20.86
C LEU A 768 47.86 35.58 21.07
N LYS A 769 47.07 35.99 20.07
CA LYS A 769 46.07 37.04 20.19
C LYS A 769 44.69 36.40 20.14
N GLY A 770 43.84 36.70 21.12
CA GLY A 770 42.39 36.70 20.88
C GLY A 770 41.49 35.71 21.61
N PHE A 771 41.89 35.01 22.68
CA PHE A 771 40.90 34.24 23.48
C PHE A 771 40.25 35.11 24.57
N ARG A 772 38.94 35.33 24.52
CA ARG A 772 38.16 36.06 25.55
C ARG A 772 36.96 35.25 26.00
N PHE A 773 36.68 35.26 27.31
CA PHE A 773 35.43 34.82 27.91
C PHE A 773 34.90 35.95 28.80
N GLY A 774 33.62 36.31 28.64
CA GLY A 774 33.03 37.45 29.38
C GLY A 774 31.52 37.36 29.51
N MET A 775 31.01 38.02 30.55
CA MET A 775 29.58 38.28 30.74
C MET A 775 29.37 39.80 30.74
N GLU A 776 28.50 40.29 29.87
CA GLU A 776 28.23 41.71 29.69
C GLU A 776 26.76 42.00 30.01
N PHE A 777 26.53 42.98 30.90
CA PHE A 777 25.21 43.52 31.20
C PHE A 777 25.16 44.98 30.74
N ASP A 778 24.29 45.29 29.79
CA ASP A 778 24.13 46.64 29.22
C ASP A 778 22.68 47.12 29.38
N TYR A 779 22.49 48.24 30.09
CA TYR A 779 21.18 48.84 30.33
C TYR A 779 21.12 50.27 29.78
N ASP A 780 20.34 50.48 28.72
CA ASP A 780 20.12 51.76 28.07
C ASP A 780 18.82 52.40 28.59
N GLN A 781 18.96 53.38 29.49
CA GLN A 781 17.83 54.12 30.05
C GLN A 781 17.06 54.96 29.03
N THR A 782 17.68 55.42 27.95
CA THR A 782 16.98 56.23 26.93
C THR A 782 16.12 55.38 26.01
N LYS A 783 16.45 54.09 25.84
CA LYS A 783 15.71 53.15 25.00
C LYS A 783 14.90 52.11 25.77
N ARG A 784 14.95 52.14 27.11
CA ARG A 784 14.26 51.21 28.02
C ARG A 784 14.57 49.72 27.72
N ARG A 785 15.86 49.35 27.58
CA ARG A 785 16.31 47.97 27.31
C ARG A 785 17.43 47.52 28.24
N ALA A 786 17.38 46.29 28.75
CA ALA A 786 18.44 45.61 29.51
C ALA A 786 18.88 44.32 28.80
N ASN A 787 20.18 44.15 28.50
CA ASN A 787 20.72 42.95 27.84
C ASN A 787 21.72 42.24 28.77
N LEU A 788 21.69 40.91 28.85
CA LEU A 788 22.66 40.08 29.59
C LEU A 788 23.24 39.02 28.64
N GLY A 789 24.46 39.22 28.14
CA GLY A 789 25.12 38.30 27.22
C GLY A 789 26.30 37.56 27.86
N VAL A 790 26.43 36.25 27.60
CA VAL A 790 27.64 35.45 27.85
C VAL A 790 28.34 35.20 26.51
N PHE A 791 29.66 35.35 26.42
CA PHE A 791 30.40 35.09 25.17
C PHE A 791 31.79 34.47 25.37
N SER A 792 32.26 33.76 24.34
CA SER A 792 33.60 33.15 24.18
C SER A 792 34.07 33.37 22.74
N MET A 793 35.30 33.89 22.49
CA MET A 793 35.83 34.16 21.12
C MET A 793 37.33 33.81 20.99
N LEU A 794 37.80 33.40 19.79
CA LEU A 794 39.22 33.17 19.44
C LEU A 794 39.61 33.89 18.12
N ASP A 795 40.16 35.11 18.18
CA ASP A 795 40.20 36.02 17.01
C ASP A 795 41.22 35.74 15.86
N ARG A 796 42.38 35.06 16.06
CA ARG A 796 43.31 34.60 14.96
C ARG A 796 44.58 33.90 15.46
N LEU A 797 45.10 32.93 14.69
CA LEU A 797 46.46 32.37 14.79
C LEU A 797 47.29 32.77 13.57
N ASP A 798 48.25 33.68 13.73
CA ASP A 798 49.24 34.01 12.71
C ASP A 798 50.43 33.04 12.82
N ALA A 799 50.48 32.06 11.93
CA ALA A 799 51.71 31.38 11.53
C ALA A 799 51.77 31.40 10.00
N PRO A 800 52.86 31.89 9.38
CA PRO A 800 53.09 31.62 7.97
C PRO A 800 53.31 30.12 7.85
N ASP A 801 52.47 29.51 7.03
CA ASP A 801 52.42 28.09 6.65
C ASP A 801 51.63 27.14 7.60
N LYS A 802 50.34 27.02 7.24
CA LYS A 802 49.39 25.90 7.43
C LYS A 802 48.68 25.77 8.80
N GLN A 803 47.54 26.48 8.88
CA GLN A 803 46.41 26.33 9.82
C GLN A 803 45.63 25.00 9.60
N ALA A 804 44.75 24.49 10.46
CA ALA A 804 44.57 24.38 11.92
C ALA A 804 43.06 24.11 12.15
N ALA A 805 42.74 23.06 12.91
CA ALA A 805 41.56 22.20 12.72
C ALA A 805 40.29 22.52 13.55
N LEU A 806 40.02 23.75 14.00
CA LEU A 806 38.74 24.16 14.60
C LEU A 806 38.77 25.66 14.89
N SER A 807 37.85 26.44 14.30
CA SER A 807 37.66 27.86 14.60
C SER A 807 36.22 28.13 15.05
N ASP A 808 36.09 28.76 16.22
CA ASP A 808 34.91 29.35 16.86
C ASP A 808 33.76 28.44 17.34
N PHE A 809 33.53 28.45 18.66
CA PHE A 809 32.35 27.90 19.33
C PHE A 809 31.81 28.99 20.28
N SER A 810 30.53 29.34 20.16
CA SER A 810 29.90 30.39 20.99
C SER A 810 28.50 29.98 21.46
N PHE A 811 28.15 30.41 22.66
CA PHE A 811 26.87 30.14 23.34
C PHE A 811 26.41 31.45 23.99
N ARG A 812 25.18 31.90 23.70
CA ARG A 812 24.61 33.16 24.24
C ARG A 812 23.13 32.95 24.62
N ALA A 813 22.74 33.41 25.80
CA ALA A 813 21.35 33.40 26.27
C ALA A 813 21.02 34.78 26.84
N ASP A 814 19.93 35.40 26.38
CA ASP A 814 19.50 36.76 26.76
C ASP A 814 18.06 36.72 27.35
N LEU A 815 17.80 37.49 28.41
CA LEU A 815 16.50 37.64 29.07
C LEU A 815 16.12 39.13 29.12
N THR A 816 15.03 39.52 28.44
CA THR A 816 14.58 40.93 28.35
C THR A 816 13.10 41.08 28.74
N PRO A 817 12.76 41.87 29.77
CA PRO A 817 11.39 42.33 29.99
C PRO A 817 11.08 43.50 29.04
N GLN A 818 9.98 43.46 28.28
CA GLN A 818 9.51 44.62 27.50
C GLN A 818 8.32 45.27 28.19
N GLY A 819 8.48 46.54 28.60
CA GLY A 819 7.36 47.44 28.87
C GLY A 819 6.82 47.50 30.30
N VAL A 820 7.60 47.99 31.26
CA VAL A 820 7.05 48.66 32.46
C VAL A 820 7.91 49.89 32.77
N ASP A 821 7.29 51.07 32.82
CA ASP A 821 7.89 52.26 33.45
C ASP A 821 7.92 52.04 34.96
N VAL A 822 9.04 52.37 35.63
CA VAL A 822 9.14 53.03 36.98
C VAL A 822 10.53 52.76 37.61
N PRO A 823 11.08 53.71 38.40
CA PRO A 823 12.46 53.68 38.89
C PRO A 823 12.64 52.73 40.09
N LEU A 824 13.86 52.22 40.19
CA LEU A 824 14.36 51.27 41.19
C LEU A 824 14.02 51.64 42.64
N GLY A 825 13.01 50.97 43.19
CA GLY A 825 12.63 50.96 44.60
C GLY A 825 11.13 50.70 44.83
N ALA A 826 10.65 49.46 44.66
CA ALA A 826 9.34 49.02 45.16
C ALA A 826 9.25 47.49 45.36
N HIS A 827 8.47 47.08 46.35
CA HIS A 827 7.93 45.72 46.53
C HIS A 827 7.13 45.28 45.28
N PHE A 828 7.21 44.00 44.90
CA PHE A 828 6.43 43.43 43.80
C PHE A 828 5.01 43.07 44.27
N ASP A 829 4.03 43.93 43.98
CA ASP A 829 2.59 43.64 44.09
C ASP A 829 1.95 43.29 42.74
N ALA A 830 2.70 43.28 41.62
CA ALA A 830 2.20 42.93 40.29
C ALA A 830 3.23 42.12 39.48
N ILE A 831 2.75 41.01 38.90
CA ILE A 831 3.49 40.11 38.01
C ILE A 831 3.70 40.83 36.65
N PRO A 832 4.88 40.75 36.02
CA PRO A 832 5.09 41.33 34.70
C PRO A 832 4.11 40.73 33.67
N GLU A 833 3.47 41.60 32.91
CA GLU A 833 2.49 41.22 31.87
C GLU A 833 3.14 40.44 30.71
N GLU A 834 4.46 40.48 30.51
CA GLU A 834 5.14 39.68 29.47
C GLU A 834 6.57 39.25 29.88
N VAL A 835 6.95 37.98 29.64
CA VAL A 835 8.29 37.41 29.93
C VAL A 835 8.89 36.73 28.70
N GLN A 836 10.03 37.24 28.20
CA GLN A 836 10.68 36.73 26.99
C GLN A 836 11.92 35.86 27.30
N PHE A 837 11.95 34.64 26.78
CA PHE A 837 13.04 33.66 26.86
C PHE A 837 13.81 33.63 25.53
N THR A 838 15.15 33.71 25.53
CA THR A 838 15.98 33.51 24.32
C THR A 838 17.19 32.59 24.58
N VAL A 839 17.35 31.51 23.81
CA VAL A 839 18.48 30.55 23.85
C VAL A 839 19.13 30.50 22.46
N ASP A 840 20.42 30.77 22.30
CA ASP A 840 21.15 30.68 21.01
C ASP A 840 22.41 29.80 21.18
N MET A 841 22.41 28.62 20.58
CA MET A 841 23.54 27.66 20.59
C MET A 841 24.16 27.57 19.20
N GLY A 842 25.48 27.62 19.04
CA GLY A 842 26.15 27.52 17.73
C GLY A 842 27.43 26.67 17.71
N ILE A 843 27.62 25.87 16.66
CA ILE A 843 28.86 25.17 16.30
C ILE A 843 29.48 25.93 15.11
N GLY A 844 30.60 26.63 15.30
CA GLY A 844 31.18 27.49 14.26
C GLY A 844 31.99 26.77 13.17
N GLY A 845 32.25 25.47 13.31
CA GLY A 845 32.89 24.70 12.23
C GLY A 845 33.32 23.28 12.61
N ILE A 846 32.82 22.28 11.90
CA ILE A 846 33.49 20.97 11.74
C ILE A 846 34.20 21.01 10.39
N GLU A 847 35.52 20.82 10.33
CA GLU A 847 36.24 20.87 9.03
C GLU A 847 35.74 19.81 8.04
N LYS A 848 36.06 20.01 6.76
CA LYS A 848 35.66 19.16 5.63
C LYS A 848 35.99 17.68 5.94
N THR A 849 34.98 16.82 5.86
CA THR A 849 35.14 15.35 6.04
C THR A 849 34.79 14.65 4.73
N ASP A 850 35.14 13.40 4.55
CA ASP A 850 34.75 12.68 3.32
C ASP A 850 33.23 12.44 3.22
N VAL A 851 32.51 12.60 4.34
CA VAL A 851 31.03 12.59 4.41
C VAL A 851 30.44 13.96 4.07
N PHE A 852 31.13 15.05 4.40
CA PHE A 852 30.69 16.43 4.17
C PHE A 852 31.70 17.18 3.31
N SER A 853 31.38 17.36 2.03
CA SER A 853 32.25 18.03 1.05
C SER A 853 32.56 19.50 1.35
N GLU A 854 31.84 20.10 2.29
CA GLU A 854 32.13 21.40 2.89
C GLU A 854 32.16 21.28 4.43
N PRO A 855 32.96 22.10 5.12
CA PRO A 855 32.98 22.13 6.59
C PRO A 855 31.60 22.53 7.16
N LEU A 856 31.10 21.82 8.19
CA LEU A 856 29.87 22.17 8.91
C LEU A 856 30.08 23.41 9.77
N LYS A 857 30.10 24.59 9.14
CA LYS A 857 30.16 25.90 9.79
C LYS A 857 28.76 26.41 10.14
N ASP A 858 28.70 27.26 11.16
CA ASP A 858 27.52 28.05 11.53
C ASP A 858 26.24 27.26 11.87
N THR A 859 26.38 26.01 12.34
CA THR A 859 25.21 25.21 12.79
C THR A 859 24.67 25.83 14.08
N SER A 860 23.40 26.22 14.13
CA SER A 860 22.81 26.89 15.29
C SER A 860 21.43 26.38 15.70
N LEU A 861 21.09 26.50 16.98
CA LEU A 861 19.75 26.30 17.55
C LEU A 861 19.37 27.56 18.32
N LYS A 862 18.34 28.28 17.86
CA LYS A 862 17.75 29.47 18.50
C LYS A 862 16.37 29.14 19.04
N VAL A 863 16.08 29.44 20.29
CA VAL A 863 14.74 29.36 20.88
C VAL A 863 14.40 30.74 21.43
N LYS A 864 13.21 31.25 21.15
CA LYS A 864 12.66 32.52 21.58
C LYS A 864 11.19 32.33 21.92
N ALA A 865 10.76 32.64 23.13
CA ALA A 865 9.37 32.50 23.55
C ALA A 865 8.96 33.68 24.43
N LEU A 866 7.70 34.08 24.41
CA LEU A 866 7.13 35.20 25.16
C LEU A 866 5.90 34.69 25.93
N LEU A 867 5.95 34.72 27.24
CA LEU A 867 4.84 34.36 28.11
C LEU A 867 4.09 35.64 28.51
N LYS A 868 2.88 35.88 27.96
CA LYS A 868 2.03 37.04 28.27
C LYS A 868 1.01 36.72 29.37
N ASP A 869 0.82 37.62 30.32
CA ASP A 869 -0.09 37.56 31.47
C ASP A 869 -0.02 36.25 32.26
N MET A 870 1.09 35.51 32.13
CA MET A 870 1.26 34.12 32.59
C MET A 870 0.26 33.12 31.98
N LYS A 871 -0.57 33.55 31.03
CA LYS A 871 -1.67 32.77 30.43
C LYS A 871 -1.36 32.37 29.01
N ASP A 872 -0.65 33.18 28.25
CA ASP A 872 -0.40 32.91 26.83
C ASP A 872 1.09 32.68 26.60
N LEU A 873 1.52 31.46 26.30
CA LEU A 873 2.90 31.20 25.88
C LEU A 873 2.98 31.32 24.35
N ASP A 874 3.42 32.48 23.89
CA ASP A 874 3.73 32.76 22.49
C ASP A 874 5.15 32.28 22.18
N LEU A 875 5.32 31.11 21.56
CA LEU A 875 6.62 30.69 21.02
C LEU A 875 6.99 31.62 19.84
N GLU A 876 7.77 32.66 20.09
CA GLU A 876 8.19 33.59 19.05
C GLU A 876 9.06 32.93 17.96
N THR A 877 9.98 32.04 18.33
CA THR A 877 10.88 31.33 17.39
C THR A 877 11.52 30.08 18.00
N LEU A 878 11.60 28.96 17.30
CA LEU A 878 12.46 27.81 17.60
C LEU A 878 13.12 27.41 16.27
N ALA A 879 14.32 27.89 16.02
CA ALA A 879 15.05 27.72 14.76
C ALA A 879 16.29 26.85 14.94
N PHE A 880 16.36 25.69 14.28
CA PHE A 880 17.59 24.92 14.09
C PHE A 880 18.09 25.12 12.66
N ALA A 881 19.35 25.50 12.47
CA ALA A 881 19.96 25.71 11.16
C ALA A 881 21.30 24.97 11.06
N MET A 882 21.53 24.24 9.97
CA MET A 882 22.81 23.65 9.56
C MET A 882 23.18 24.21 8.18
N PRO A 883 23.73 25.43 8.09
CA PRO A 883 23.93 26.13 6.81
C PRO A 883 24.79 25.37 5.78
N ALA A 884 25.72 24.54 6.25
CA ALA A 884 26.57 23.72 5.40
C ALA A 884 25.86 22.54 4.73
N LEU A 885 24.66 22.18 5.19
CA LEU A 885 23.75 21.24 4.53
C LEU A 885 22.52 21.96 3.96
N GLY A 886 22.45 23.28 4.09
CA GLY A 886 21.25 24.07 3.89
C GLY A 886 20.10 23.75 4.85
N ALA A 887 20.20 22.75 5.73
CA ALA A 887 19.05 22.32 6.52
C ALA A 887 18.62 23.41 7.50
N ARG A 888 17.33 23.79 7.49
CA ARG A 888 16.75 24.78 8.41
C ARG A 888 15.37 24.30 8.86
N LEU A 889 15.16 24.29 10.16
CA LEU A 889 13.92 23.97 10.86
C LEU A 889 13.52 25.20 11.67
N GLU A 890 12.36 25.82 11.46
CA GLU A 890 11.89 26.95 12.28
C GLU A 890 10.47 26.74 12.75
N MET A 891 10.18 26.99 14.03
CA MET A 891 8.83 26.94 14.57
C MET A 891 8.45 28.26 15.24
N THR A 892 7.25 28.78 15.00
CA THR A 892 6.70 29.97 15.66
C THR A 892 5.21 29.74 15.94
N GLY A 893 4.64 30.24 17.04
CA GLY A 893 3.21 30.04 17.28
C GLY A 893 2.68 30.36 18.67
N LYS A 894 1.37 30.60 18.75
CA LYS A 894 0.62 30.72 20.00
C LYS A 894 0.36 29.33 20.53
N VAL A 895 1.07 28.97 21.60
CA VAL A 895 1.03 27.64 22.21
C VAL A 895 0.50 27.85 23.63
N TRP A 896 -0.84 27.94 23.76
CA TRP A 896 -1.65 27.75 24.99
C TRP A 896 -2.40 28.99 25.55
N ASP A 897 -3.50 28.69 26.26
CA ASP A 897 -4.16 29.48 27.32
C ASP A 897 -3.98 28.70 28.65
N VAL A 898 -2.88 28.93 29.36
CA VAL A 898 -2.31 28.10 30.43
C VAL A 898 -3.03 28.26 31.78
N LEU A 899 -3.78 29.34 32.01
CA LEU A 899 -4.21 29.74 33.36
C LEU A 899 -5.60 30.38 33.45
N ASN A 900 -6.64 29.79 32.84
CA ASN A 900 -8.01 30.18 33.15
C ASN A 900 -8.55 29.35 34.34
N ALA A 901 -8.37 29.88 35.56
CA ALA A 901 -8.56 29.18 36.84
C ALA A 901 -10.01 28.84 37.21
N ASP A 902 -11.02 29.31 36.47
CA ASP A 902 -12.44 29.07 36.76
C ASP A 902 -13.14 28.13 35.74
N TYR A 903 -12.43 27.63 34.73
CA TYR A 903 -13.02 26.76 33.71
C TYR A 903 -12.81 25.28 34.08
N GLN A 904 -13.86 24.60 34.55
CA GLN A 904 -13.87 23.12 34.61
C GLN A 904 -13.75 22.60 33.17
N PRO A 905 -12.69 21.86 32.79
CA PRO A 905 -12.54 21.47 31.40
C PRO A 905 -13.61 20.41 31.07
N PRO A 906 -14.37 20.56 29.97
CA PRO A 906 -15.20 19.48 29.48
C PRO A 906 -14.31 18.27 29.13
N ASN A 907 -14.88 17.07 29.25
CA ASN A 907 -14.27 15.80 28.87
C ASN A 907 -13.50 15.98 27.54
N PHE A 908 -12.20 15.67 27.48
CA PHE A 908 -11.36 15.82 26.25
C PHE A 908 -11.88 15.02 25.04
N LYS A 909 -12.94 14.23 25.22
CA LYS A 909 -13.74 13.69 24.12
C LYS A 909 -14.39 14.77 23.24
N ASP A 910 -14.61 16.00 23.75
CA ASP A 910 -15.51 16.96 23.12
C ASP A 910 -14.87 18.27 22.63
N VAL A 911 -13.69 18.71 23.12
CA VAL A 911 -13.05 19.99 22.70
C VAL A 911 -11.51 19.94 22.79
N TRP A 912 -10.79 20.13 21.68
CA TRP A 912 -9.33 20.43 21.66
C TRP A 912 -9.08 21.94 21.83
N PRO A 913 -7.98 22.36 22.50
CA PRO A 913 -7.68 23.77 22.73
C PRO A 913 -7.26 24.50 21.44
N ASP A 914 -7.35 25.83 21.46
CA ASP A 914 -6.92 26.64 20.32
C ASP A 914 -5.39 26.70 20.20
N PHE A 915 -4.83 26.25 19.07
CA PHE A 915 -3.39 26.35 18.78
C PHE A 915 -3.15 26.82 17.36
N ASN A 916 -2.02 27.50 17.14
CA ASN A 916 -1.57 27.95 15.82
C ASN A 916 -0.04 27.89 15.74
N VAL A 917 0.50 26.86 15.08
CA VAL A 917 1.95 26.56 15.03
C VAL A 917 2.43 26.58 13.59
N GLU A 918 3.32 27.51 13.26
CA GLU A 918 4.07 27.56 12.01
C GLU A 918 5.36 26.71 12.13
N LEU A 919 5.69 25.92 11.11
CA LEU A 919 6.85 25.04 11.02
C LEU A 919 7.45 25.13 9.61
N PHE A 920 8.70 25.57 9.46
CA PHE A 920 9.47 25.46 8.23
C PHE A 920 10.48 24.31 8.34
N ALA A 921 10.60 23.46 7.32
CA ALA A 921 11.65 22.45 7.20
C ALA A 921 12.15 22.40 5.74
N GLY A 922 13.44 22.67 5.50
CA GLY A 922 13.98 22.72 4.13
C GLY A 922 15.49 22.81 4.03
N LEU A 923 15.98 22.87 2.78
CA LEU A 923 17.34 23.12 2.35
C LEU A 923 17.46 24.56 1.81
N ASP A 924 18.36 25.38 2.35
CA ASP A 924 18.68 26.73 1.92
C ASP A 924 20.16 26.80 1.51
N LEU A 925 20.45 26.55 0.24
CA LEU A 925 21.79 26.37 -0.31
C LEU A 925 22.19 27.57 -1.18
N LYS A 926 22.85 28.57 -0.59
CA LYS A 926 23.25 29.81 -1.31
C LYS A 926 24.14 29.64 -2.54
N ARG A 927 24.75 28.45 -2.72
CA ARG A 927 25.65 28.11 -3.83
C ARG A 927 25.50 26.63 -4.16
N LYS A 928 25.99 26.21 -5.33
CA LYS A 928 26.10 24.80 -5.69
C LYS A 928 26.91 24.06 -4.64
N GLN A 929 26.27 23.15 -3.92
CA GLN A 929 26.85 22.33 -2.87
C GLN A 929 26.61 20.86 -3.20
N LYS A 930 27.64 20.05 -3.04
CA LYS A 930 27.54 18.61 -3.16
C LYS A 930 26.87 18.06 -1.89
N LEU A 931 25.74 17.39 -2.05
CA LEU A 931 24.97 16.81 -0.95
C LEU A 931 25.52 15.44 -0.60
N ILE A 932 25.67 14.59 -1.62
CA ILE A 932 26.31 13.26 -1.56
C ILE A 932 27.04 12.99 -2.89
N SER A 933 27.75 11.87 -3.01
CA SER A 933 28.42 11.55 -4.28
C SER A 933 27.43 11.42 -5.43
N GLY A 934 27.67 12.17 -6.51
CA GLY A 934 26.76 12.24 -7.65
C GLY A 934 25.52 13.11 -7.44
N LEU A 935 25.30 13.75 -6.28
CA LEU A 935 24.19 14.70 -6.09
C LEU A 935 24.70 16.05 -5.63
N GLU A 936 24.34 17.11 -6.36
CA GLU A 936 24.64 18.50 -6.01
C GLU A 936 23.33 19.31 -6.05
N ALA A 937 23.23 20.37 -5.25
CA ALA A 937 22.08 21.26 -5.26
C ALA A 937 22.45 22.71 -4.89
N SER A 938 21.62 23.67 -5.26
CA SER A 938 21.65 25.08 -4.79
C SER A 938 20.23 25.64 -4.71
N GLY A 939 20.06 26.83 -4.15
CA GLY A 939 18.77 27.50 -3.93
C GLY A 939 18.05 27.02 -2.66
N LEU A 940 16.82 27.50 -2.47
CA LEU A 940 15.96 27.15 -1.34
C LEU A 940 14.93 26.11 -1.77
N ALA A 941 14.76 25.02 -1.04
CA ALA A 941 13.66 24.09 -1.19
C ALA A 941 13.19 23.59 0.17
N GLY A 942 11.91 23.69 0.50
CA GLY A 942 11.39 23.28 1.80
C GLY A 942 9.88 23.25 1.87
N VAL A 943 9.36 22.95 3.04
CA VAL A 943 7.94 23.01 3.36
C VAL A 943 7.76 23.92 4.55
N LYS A 944 6.94 24.95 4.37
CA LYS A 944 6.39 25.77 5.45
C LYS A 944 5.01 25.21 5.80
N THR A 945 4.68 25.00 7.05
CA THR A 945 3.40 24.47 7.50
C THR A 945 2.89 25.35 8.64
N GLN A 946 1.59 25.41 8.83
CA GLN A 946 0.90 26.14 9.88
C GLN A 946 -0.27 25.28 10.35
N VAL A 947 -0.22 24.73 11.55
CA VAL A 947 -1.30 23.91 12.09
C VAL A 947 -2.16 24.75 13.02
N ARG A 948 -3.43 24.88 12.67
CA ARG A 948 -4.44 25.60 13.44
C ARG A 948 -5.55 24.67 13.91
N SER A 949 -5.91 24.68 15.19
CA SER A 949 -7.12 23.99 15.68
C SER A 949 -8.41 24.52 15.03
N LEU A 950 -9.43 23.66 14.95
CA LEU A 950 -10.80 24.01 14.58
C LEU A 950 -11.77 23.46 15.65
N PRO A 951 -13.00 24.02 15.78
CA PRO A 951 -14.02 23.46 16.67
C PRO A 951 -14.34 22.00 16.32
N GLY A 952 -14.57 21.14 17.33
CA GLY A 952 -15.09 19.78 17.11
C GLY A 952 -14.03 18.68 16.87
N ASN A 953 -12.85 18.79 17.50
CA ASN A 953 -11.73 17.84 17.37
C ASN A 953 -11.06 17.81 16.00
N PHE A 954 -11.07 18.92 15.27
CA PHE A 954 -10.41 19.04 13.98
C PHE A 954 -9.20 19.99 14.08
N ALA A 955 -8.21 19.81 13.21
CA ALA A 955 -7.17 20.80 12.97
C ALA A 955 -7.03 21.05 11.46
N ARG A 956 -6.86 22.31 11.10
CA ARG A 956 -6.48 22.76 9.77
C ARG A 956 -4.96 22.87 9.70
N VAL A 957 -4.34 21.95 8.96
CA VAL A 957 -2.93 22.00 8.58
C VAL A 957 -2.86 22.81 7.29
N GLU A 958 -2.47 24.07 7.38
CA GLU A 958 -2.06 24.90 6.24
C GLU A 958 -0.56 24.72 6.02
N GLY A 959 -0.07 25.07 4.84
CA GLY A 959 1.32 24.88 4.46
C GLY A 959 1.57 25.36 3.05
N THR A 960 2.84 25.44 2.70
CA THR A 960 3.33 25.94 1.42
C THR A 960 4.65 25.24 1.13
N ILE A 961 4.71 24.53 0.01
CA ILE A 961 5.98 24.04 -0.53
C ILE A 961 6.69 25.24 -1.13
N ILE A 962 7.91 25.50 -0.65
CA ILE A 962 8.72 26.64 -1.06
C ILE A 962 9.89 26.13 -1.89
N GLY A 963 10.10 26.74 -3.06
CA GLY A 963 11.27 26.63 -3.90
C GLY A 963 11.69 28.03 -4.30
N GLU A 964 12.95 28.41 -4.14
CA GLU A 964 13.48 29.68 -4.66
C GLU A 964 14.82 29.41 -5.35
N SER A 965 14.80 29.47 -6.69
CA SER A 965 15.90 29.22 -7.60
C SER A 965 16.64 27.91 -7.26
N PHE A 966 15.88 26.88 -6.91
CA PHE A 966 16.46 25.61 -6.51
C PHE A 966 16.98 24.85 -7.74
N ASN A 967 18.27 24.57 -7.75
CA ASN A 967 18.90 23.82 -8.82
C ASN A 967 19.39 22.49 -8.25
N PHE A 968 19.26 21.41 -9.02
CA PHE A 968 19.63 20.07 -8.60
C PHE A 968 20.34 19.33 -9.72
N TRP A 969 21.50 18.75 -9.43
CA TRP A 969 22.30 17.95 -10.35
C TRP A 969 22.43 16.53 -9.81
N SER A 970 22.12 15.55 -10.63
CA SER A 970 22.36 14.13 -10.38
C SER A 970 23.27 13.57 -11.46
N THR A 971 24.48 13.20 -11.08
CA THR A 971 25.51 12.66 -11.95
C THR A 971 25.77 11.21 -11.60
N THR A 972 25.50 10.32 -12.54
CA THR A 972 25.75 8.89 -12.42
C THR A 972 26.75 8.43 -13.48
N THR A 973 27.66 7.55 -13.08
CA THR A 973 28.59 6.88 -14.01
C THR A 973 28.19 5.42 -14.11
N GLY A 974 28.07 4.93 -15.33
CA GLY A 974 27.72 3.54 -15.64
C GLY A 974 28.60 2.99 -16.75
N GLU A 975 28.37 1.73 -17.12
CA GLU A 975 28.97 1.11 -18.30
C GLU A 975 27.84 0.58 -19.18
N LYS A 976 27.84 0.94 -20.46
CA LYS A 976 27.00 0.29 -21.46
C LYS A 976 27.72 -0.93 -21.98
N VAL A 977 27.04 -2.08 -21.94
CA VAL A 977 27.54 -3.33 -22.48
C VAL A 977 26.89 -3.53 -23.85
N TYR A 978 27.71 -3.68 -24.89
CA TYR A 978 27.25 -4.00 -26.24
C TYR A 978 27.12 -5.52 -26.41
N ASP A 979 26.34 -5.96 -27.41
CA ASP A 979 26.13 -7.38 -27.72
C ASP A 979 27.43 -8.15 -28.01
N ASP A 980 28.50 -7.45 -28.39
CA ASP A 980 29.85 -8.00 -28.62
C ASP A 980 30.71 -8.07 -27.34
N GLY A 981 30.16 -7.69 -26.18
CA GLY A 981 30.83 -7.66 -24.89
C GLY A 981 31.72 -6.43 -24.66
N ARG A 982 31.82 -5.50 -25.61
CA ARG A 982 32.50 -4.21 -25.41
C ARG A 982 31.77 -3.44 -24.32
N ARG A 983 32.54 -2.79 -23.43
CA ARG A 983 32.01 -1.91 -22.38
C ARG A 983 32.46 -0.49 -22.62
N GLU A 984 31.52 0.44 -22.64
CA GLU A 984 31.84 1.86 -22.72
C GLU A 984 31.30 2.61 -21.51
N PRO A 985 32.11 3.48 -20.88
CA PRO A 985 31.64 4.29 -19.78
C PRO A 985 30.55 5.24 -20.28
N THR A 986 29.43 5.26 -19.57
CA THR A 986 28.34 6.20 -19.77
C THR A 986 28.32 7.18 -18.61
N HIS A 987 28.26 8.46 -18.92
CA HIS A 987 28.04 9.51 -17.94
C HIS A 987 26.63 10.06 -18.14
N THR A 988 25.78 9.93 -17.13
CA THR A 988 24.42 10.47 -17.17
C THR A 988 24.29 11.56 -16.13
N GLU A 989 24.00 12.77 -16.59
CA GLU A 989 23.73 13.94 -15.77
C GLU A 989 22.25 14.35 -15.94
N VAL A 990 21.53 14.43 -14.83
CA VAL A 990 20.20 15.04 -14.75
C VAL A 990 20.36 16.38 -14.06
N HIS A 991 19.94 17.48 -14.68
CA HIS A 991 19.99 18.81 -14.13
C HIS A 991 18.59 19.42 -14.13
N ILE A 992 18.06 19.72 -12.95
CA ILE A 992 16.84 20.51 -12.75
C ILE A 992 17.30 21.93 -12.43
N LYS A 993 16.95 22.89 -13.27
CA LYS A 993 17.37 24.28 -13.18
C LYS A 993 16.21 25.16 -12.72
N ASP A 994 16.50 26.06 -11.78
CA ASP A 994 15.59 27.10 -11.29
C ASP A 994 14.17 26.59 -10.94
N PHE A 995 14.11 25.62 -10.03
CA PHE A 995 12.89 25.17 -9.37
C PHE A 995 12.43 26.26 -8.38
N ASP A 996 11.33 26.92 -8.72
CA ASP A 996 10.61 27.88 -7.91
C ASP A 996 9.25 27.29 -7.51
N ALA A 997 8.88 27.36 -6.24
CA ALA A 997 7.61 26.85 -5.75
C ALA A 997 7.07 27.70 -4.59
N GLN A 998 5.76 27.87 -4.56
CA GLN A 998 4.94 28.50 -3.52
C GLN A 998 3.57 27.81 -3.50
N ALA A 999 3.58 26.48 -3.46
CA ALA A 999 2.37 25.67 -3.63
C ALA A 999 1.66 25.43 -2.28
N PRO A 1000 0.42 25.91 -2.07
CA PRO A 1000 -0.29 25.73 -0.83
C PRO A 1000 -0.69 24.28 -0.57
N LEU A 1001 -0.61 23.89 0.70
CA LEU A 1001 -1.06 22.62 1.27
C LEU A 1001 -2.06 22.95 2.39
N ILE A 1002 -3.29 22.48 2.27
CA ILE A 1002 -4.37 22.74 3.22
C ILE A 1002 -5.05 21.39 3.50
N GLN A 1003 -5.11 20.95 4.74
CA GLN A 1003 -5.76 19.71 5.09
C GLN A 1003 -6.47 19.84 6.43
N ILE A 1004 -7.72 19.38 6.49
CA ILE A 1004 -8.42 19.20 7.76
C ILE A 1004 -8.17 17.78 8.24
N VAL A 1005 -7.66 17.65 9.45
CA VAL A 1005 -7.36 16.37 10.11
C VAL A 1005 -8.26 16.23 11.34
N ASP A 1006 -8.86 15.06 11.50
CA ASP A 1006 -9.53 14.67 12.73
C ASP A 1006 -8.48 14.29 13.77
N LEU A 1007 -8.43 15.03 14.87
CA LEU A 1007 -7.44 14.88 15.94
C LEU A 1007 -7.67 13.62 16.79
N GLN A 1008 -8.83 12.95 16.70
CA GLN A 1008 -9.08 11.68 17.38
C GLN A 1008 -8.53 10.48 16.61
N THR A 1009 -8.71 10.49 15.29
CA THR A 1009 -8.29 9.39 14.41
C THR A 1009 -6.93 9.63 13.77
N PHE A 1010 -6.43 10.87 13.80
CA PHE A 1010 -5.29 11.34 13.02
C PHE A 1010 -5.46 11.12 11.50
N MET A 1011 -6.71 11.01 11.04
CA MET A 1011 -7.05 10.80 9.63
C MET A 1011 -7.54 12.11 8.99
N PRO A 1012 -7.28 12.33 7.69
CA PRO A 1012 -7.91 13.40 6.93
C PRO A 1012 -9.45 13.30 6.98
N VAL A 1013 -10.13 14.43 7.19
CA VAL A 1013 -11.60 14.46 7.11
C VAL A 1013 -12.03 14.21 5.67
N GLU A 1014 -13.06 13.38 5.45
CA GLU A 1014 -13.60 13.08 4.11
C GLU A 1014 -13.99 14.36 3.38
N ALA A 1015 -13.73 14.39 2.06
CA ALA A 1015 -14.11 15.53 1.26
C ALA A 1015 -15.65 15.65 1.20
N GLN A 1016 -16.20 16.74 1.72
CA GLN A 1016 -17.67 16.90 1.83
C GLN A 1016 -18.36 17.08 0.47
N ARG A 1017 -17.62 17.48 -0.58
CA ARG A 1017 -18.14 17.69 -1.93
C ARG A 1017 -17.14 17.24 -2.98
N SER A 1018 -17.66 16.68 -4.06
CA SER A 1018 -16.90 16.38 -5.25
C SER A 1018 -16.47 17.68 -5.94
N ILE A 1019 -15.18 17.85 -6.20
CA ILE A 1019 -14.67 18.97 -7.02
C ILE A 1019 -15.11 18.88 -8.49
N PHE A 1020 -15.65 17.74 -8.90
CA PHE A 1020 -16.15 17.48 -10.24
C PHE A 1020 -17.57 18.03 -10.48
N ASP A 1021 -18.27 18.47 -9.43
CA ASP A 1021 -19.57 19.11 -9.58
C ASP A 1021 -19.37 20.51 -10.19
N ALA A 1022 -20.15 20.85 -11.22
CA ALA A 1022 -19.97 22.10 -11.98
C ALA A 1022 -19.99 23.37 -11.11
N GLU A 1023 -20.73 23.35 -9.99
CA GLU A 1023 -20.76 24.43 -9.01
C GLU A 1023 -19.43 24.57 -8.25
N SER A 1024 -18.77 23.45 -7.93
CA SER A 1024 -17.46 23.41 -7.24
C SER A 1024 -16.33 23.98 -8.09
N ARG A 1025 -16.37 23.77 -9.42
CA ARG A 1025 -15.40 24.37 -10.37
C ARG A 1025 -15.42 25.90 -10.31
N THR A 1026 -16.58 26.51 -10.07
CA THR A 1026 -16.75 27.97 -9.95
C THR A 1026 -16.12 28.50 -8.64
N VAL A 1027 -16.17 27.72 -7.56
CA VAL A 1027 -15.54 28.06 -6.26
C VAL A 1027 -14.02 27.99 -6.36
N ILE A 1028 -13.47 26.93 -6.96
CA ILE A 1028 -12.01 26.81 -7.22
C ILE A 1028 -11.55 27.96 -8.10
N TYR A 1029 -12.29 28.28 -9.17
CA TYR A 1029 -11.97 29.40 -10.05
C TYR A 1029 -11.97 30.75 -9.32
N THR A 1030 -12.84 30.94 -8.33
CA THR A 1030 -12.91 32.17 -7.53
C THR A 1030 -11.73 32.29 -6.55
N ILE A 1031 -11.31 31.17 -5.93
CA ILE A 1031 -10.10 31.10 -5.09
C ILE A 1031 -8.85 31.35 -5.96
N MET A 1032 -8.80 30.75 -7.15
CA MET A 1032 -7.69 30.91 -8.09
C MET A 1032 -7.63 32.28 -8.77
N ARG A 1033 -8.72 33.04 -8.79
CA ARG A 1033 -8.78 34.36 -9.46
C ARG A 1033 -7.80 35.37 -8.90
N GLN A 1034 -7.39 35.25 -7.62
CA GLN A 1034 -6.36 36.11 -7.04
C GLN A 1034 -4.95 35.82 -7.63
N TYR A 1035 -4.73 34.59 -8.10
CA TYR A 1035 -3.48 34.10 -8.67
C TYR A 1035 -3.41 34.22 -10.21
N LEU A 1036 -4.51 34.51 -10.91
CA LEU A 1036 -4.54 34.67 -12.39
C LEU A 1036 -3.78 35.90 -12.92
N LYS A 1037 -3.30 36.80 -12.05
CA LYS A 1037 -2.37 37.88 -12.41
C LYS A 1037 -0.92 37.59 -12.02
N GLN A 1038 -0.67 36.49 -11.32
CA GLN A 1038 0.63 36.09 -10.80
C GLN A 1038 1.23 34.99 -11.67
N GLU A 1039 2.56 34.92 -11.65
CA GLU A 1039 3.33 33.81 -12.19
C GLU A 1039 2.87 32.50 -11.51
N SER A 1040 3.04 31.37 -12.21
CA SER A 1040 2.64 30.06 -11.68
C SER A 1040 3.26 29.83 -10.31
N ASN A 1041 2.50 29.27 -9.36
CA ASN A 1041 3.05 29.02 -8.03
C ASN A 1041 4.06 27.86 -7.98
N PHE A 1042 4.30 27.20 -9.11
CA PHE A 1042 5.36 26.24 -9.31
C PHE A 1042 5.95 26.46 -10.70
N HIS A 1043 7.27 26.56 -10.78
CA HIS A 1043 8.01 26.80 -12.00
C HIS A 1043 9.34 26.03 -11.98
N ILE A 1044 9.75 25.47 -13.10
CA ILE A 1044 11.09 24.94 -13.35
C ILE A 1044 11.50 25.41 -14.74
N ASP A 1045 12.59 26.18 -14.83
CA ASP A 1045 13.11 26.69 -16.10
C ASP A 1045 13.44 25.58 -17.09
N GLU A 1046 14.21 24.58 -16.64
CA GLU A 1046 14.76 23.54 -17.52
C GLU A 1046 15.06 22.26 -16.72
N VAL A 1047 14.63 21.12 -17.25
CA VAL A 1047 15.09 19.79 -16.83
C VAL A 1047 15.88 19.19 -17.98
N THR A 1048 17.20 19.09 -17.80
CA THR A 1048 18.12 18.49 -18.76
C THR A 1048 18.50 17.08 -18.34
N LEU A 1049 18.47 16.14 -19.28
CA LEU A 1049 19.14 14.85 -19.23
C LEU A 1049 20.26 14.84 -20.27
N SER A 1050 21.51 14.87 -19.82
CA SER A 1050 22.70 14.72 -20.65
C SER A 1050 23.28 13.32 -20.47
N GLN A 1051 23.34 12.53 -21.54
CA GLN A 1051 24.00 11.23 -21.55
C GLN A 1051 25.17 11.27 -22.51
N LYS A 1052 26.40 11.13 -21.97
CA LYS A 1052 27.61 10.99 -22.76
C LYS A 1052 28.00 9.52 -22.88
N GLU A 1053 28.01 9.02 -24.11
CA GLU A 1053 28.42 7.66 -24.50
C GLU A 1053 29.61 7.79 -25.46
N GLY A 1054 30.83 7.65 -24.93
CA GLY A 1054 32.06 7.95 -25.67
C GLY A 1054 32.16 9.42 -26.09
N ASP A 1055 32.30 9.67 -27.39
CA ASP A 1055 32.34 11.03 -27.98
C ASP A 1055 30.96 11.59 -28.33
N VAL A 1056 29.89 10.79 -28.16
CA VAL A 1056 28.53 11.20 -28.48
C VAL A 1056 27.82 11.65 -27.21
N GLU A 1057 27.41 12.91 -27.16
CA GLU A 1057 26.57 13.46 -26.10
C GLU A 1057 25.14 13.60 -26.61
N ARG A 1058 24.18 13.02 -25.88
CA ARG A 1058 22.75 13.20 -26.11
C ARG A 1058 22.19 14.08 -25.01
N LYS A 1059 21.68 15.26 -25.38
CA LYS A 1059 20.99 16.17 -24.48
C LYS A 1059 19.49 16.13 -24.79
N LEU A 1060 18.68 15.74 -23.82
CA LEU A 1060 17.23 15.92 -23.83
C LEU A 1060 16.89 17.02 -22.82
N ALA A 1061 16.15 18.04 -23.23
CA ALA A 1061 15.71 19.11 -22.35
C ALA A 1061 14.18 19.24 -22.38
N ILE A 1062 13.62 19.47 -21.21
CA ILE A 1062 12.22 19.88 -21.01
C ILE A 1062 12.30 21.30 -20.44
N ASN A 1063 11.75 22.29 -21.13
CA ASN A 1063 11.83 23.68 -20.69
C ASN A 1063 10.49 24.14 -20.12
N GLU A 1064 10.52 25.23 -19.36
CA GLU A 1064 9.36 26.00 -18.90
C GLU A 1064 8.24 25.12 -18.30
N ILE A 1065 8.56 24.33 -17.28
CA ILE A 1065 7.56 23.56 -16.53
C ILE A 1065 6.91 24.52 -15.53
N ALA A 1066 5.70 24.99 -15.82
CA ALA A 1066 4.95 25.92 -14.98
C ALA A 1066 3.59 25.32 -14.62
N PHE A 1067 3.17 25.36 -13.35
CA PHE A 1067 1.80 25.03 -12.96
C PHE A 1067 1.42 25.68 -11.63
N ASP A 1068 0.12 25.79 -11.39
CA ASP A 1068 -0.46 26.15 -10.10
C ASP A 1068 -0.80 24.86 -9.33
N MET A 1069 0.09 24.43 -8.44
CA MET A 1069 -0.11 23.28 -7.57
C MET A 1069 -0.87 23.67 -6.29
N MET A 1070 -1.82 22.84 -5.89
CA MET A 1070 -2.54 22.96 -4.62
C MET A 1070 -2.88 21.57 -4.08
N TYR A 1071 -2.72 21.38 -2.78
CA TYR A 1071 -3.35 20.28 -2.06
C TYR A 1071 -4.37 20.88 -1.09
N SER A 1072 -5.67 20.60 -1.24
CA SER A 1072 -6.73 21.07 -0.35
C SER A 1072 -7.80 20.01 -0.16
N ASP A 1073 -8.15 19.68 1.09
CA ASP A 1073 -9.31 18.83 1.41
C ASP A 1073 -9.34 17.51 0.61
N ASN A 1074 -8.25 16.74 0.72
CA ASN A 1074 -8.02 15.51 -0.04
C ASN A 1074 -8.00 15.67 -1.57
N THR A 1075 -7.92 16.91 -2.07
CA THR A 1075 -7.82 17.23 -3.50
C THR A 1075 -6.41 17.71 -3.80
N PHE A 1076 -5.68 16.96 -4.60
CA PHE A 1076 -4.44 17.40 -5.25
C PHE A 1076 -4.79 17.97 -6.63
N ALA A 1077 -4.44 19.22 -6.90
CA ALA A 1077 -4.71 19.87 -8.17
C ALA A 1077 -3.43 20.51 -8.73
N LEU A 1078 -3.14 20.27 -9.99
CA LEU A 1078 -2.17 20.97 -10.82
C LEU A 1078 -2.97 21.73 -11.87
N ASN A 1079 -3.11 23.04 -11.75
CA ASN A 1079 -3.86 23.88 -12.69
C ASN A 1079 -2.91 24.68 -13.55
N ARG A 1080 -3.38 25.18 -14.70
CA ARG A 1080 -2.57 26.01 -15.61
C ARG A 1080 -1.18 25.40 -15.87
N MET A 1081 -1.12 24.08 -15.93
CA MET A 1081 0.08 23.36 -16.31
C MET A 1081 0.51 23.84 -17.68
N TYR A 1082 1.80 24.01 -17.86
CA TYR A 1082 2.49 24.32 -19.10
C TYR A 1082 3.87 23.67 -19.03
N VAL A 1083 4.29 23.03 -20.11
CA VAL A 1083 5.58 22.36 -20.26
C VAL A 1083 6.00 22.51 -21.72
N ASP A 1084 7.18 23.07 -21.99
CA ASP A 1084 7.78 22.99 -23.33
C ASP A 1084 8.54 21.66 -23.48
N LEU A 1085 7.94 20.75 -24.24
CA LEU A 1085 8.40 19.39 -24.45
C LEU A 1085 8.66 19.14 -25.93
N LEU A 1086 9.90 18.79 -26.27
CA LEU A 1086 10.31 18.41 -27.64
C LEU A 1086 9.94 19.47 -28.70
N GLY A 1087 10.07 20.76 -28.35
CA GLY A 1087 9.81 21.89 -29.24
C GLY A 1087 8.34 22.28 -29.38
N GLY A 1088 7.46 21.75 -28.53
CA GLY A 1088 6.05 22.10 -28.47
C GLY A 1088 5.54 22.23 -27.03
N GLY A 1089 4.48 22.99 -26.83
CA GLY A 1089 3.91 23.23 -25.50
C GLY A 1089 2.85 22.19 -25.13
N VAL A 1090 2.88 21.71 -23.89
CA VAL A 1090 1.82 20.91 -23.26
C VAL A 1090 1.25 21.75 -22.13
N SER A 1091 0.01 22.23 -22.26
CA SER A 1091 -0.69 22.94 -21.19
C SER A 1091 -1.87 22.14 -20.65
N GLY A 1092 -2.39 22.44 -19.45
CA GLY A 1092 -3.52 21.68 -18.91
C GLY A 1092 -3.85 21.86 -17.44
N SER A 1093 -4.63 20.93 -16.91
CA SER A 1093 -4.86 20.70 -15.50
C SER A 1093 -4.94 19.19 -15.18
N LEU A 1094 -4.54 18.82 -13.97
CA LEU A 1094 -4.68 17.49 -13.39
C LEU A 1094 -5.26 17.65 -11.99
N MET A 1095 -6.38 17.01 -11.68
CA MET A 1095 -6.95 17.01 -10.34
C MET A 1095 -7.18 15.57 -9.87
N VAL A 1096 -6.79 15.25 -8.64
CA VAL A 1096 -7.01 13.97 -7.99
C VAL A 1096 -7.69 14.26 -6.66
N GLN A 1097 -8.89 13.74 -6.46
CA GLN A 1097 -9.63 13.89 -5.20
C GLN A 1097 -9.90 12.52 -4.58
N VAL A 1098 -9.50 12.34 -3.32
CA VAL A 1098 -9.86 11.16 -2.53
C VAL A 1098 -11.12 11.49 -1.73
N LEU A 1099 -12.22 10.77 -2.00
CA LEU A 1099 -13.51 10.99 -1.37
C LEU A 1099 -13.68 10.18 -0.09
N SER A 1100 -13.15 8.95 -0.04
CA SER A 1100 -13.24 8.08 1.14
C SER A 1100 -12.00 7.21 1.36
N PHE A 1101 -11.66 7.00 2.63
CA PHE A 1101 -10.57 6.12 3.09
C PHE A 1101 -11.14 4.87 3.80
N PRO A 1102 -10.37 3.76 3.89
CA PRO A 1102 -10.76 2.58 4.69
C PRO A 1102 -11.13 2.98 6.13
N PRO A 1103 -12.21 2.41 6.72
CA PRO A 1103 -12.84 1.14 6.34
C PRO A 1103 -13.92 1.22 5.24
N LYS A 1104 -14.30 2.42 4.76
CA LYS A 1104 -15.19 2.52 3.58
C LYS A 1104 -14.42 2.10 2.33
N PRO A 1105 -15.11 1.64 1.26
CA PRO A 1105 -14.46 1.41 -0.02
C PRO A 1105 -13.67 2.65 -0.45
N PHE A 1106 -12.41 2.45 -0.83
CA PHE A 1106 -11.56 3.54 -1.31
C PHE A 1106 -12.18 4.14 -2.58
N ASP A 1107 -12.44 5.45 -2.56
CA ASP A 1107 -12.99 6.17 -3.70
C ASP A 1107 -12.09 7.35 -4.01
N ALA A 1108 -11.57 7.38 -5.23
CA ALA A 1108 -10.81 8.50 -5.76
C ALA A 1108 -11.29 8.84 -7.17
N ARG A 1109 -11.25 10.12 -7.48
CA ARG A 1109 -11.62 10.68 -8.77
C ARG A 1109 -10.44 11.44 -9.35
N ILE A 1110 -10.21 11.28 -10.65
CA ILE A 1110 -9.10 11.91 -11.38
C ILE A 1110 -9.68 12.67 -12.56
N HIS A 1111 -9.40 13.97 -12.64
CA HIS A 1111 -9.67 14.83 -13.80
C HIS A 1111 -8.35 15.14 -14.49
N ILE A 1112 -8.30 15.03 -15.82
CA ILE A 1112 -7.15 15.39 -16.62
C ILE A 1112 -7.66 16.21 -17.80
N GLU A 1113 -7.18 17.43 -17.95
CA GLU A 1113 -7.44 18.26 -19.12
C GLU A 1113 -6.09 18.72 -19.68
N ASN A 1114 -5.73 18.42 -20.91
CA ASN A 1114 -4.45 18.83 -21.49
C ASN A 1114 -4.58 19.26 -22.94
N GLN A 1115 -3.87 20.32 -23.32
CA GLN A 1115 -3.65 20.76 -24.67
C GLN A 1115 -2.17 20.59 -25.03
N ILE A 1116 -1.89 19.70 -25.97
CA ILE A 1116 -0.59 19.49 -26.60
C ILE A 1116 -0.57 20.31 -27.89
N ALA A 1117 0.47 21.09 -28.12
CA ALA A 1117 0.61 21.95 -29.29
C ALA A 1117 2.03 21.86 -29.87
N GLY A 1118 2.18 21.23 -31.03
CA GLY A 1118 3.43 21.23 -31.80
C GLY A 1118 4.54 20.35 -31.22
N VAL A 1119 4.21 19.39 -30.35
CA VAL A 1119 5.21 18.48 -29.76
C VAL A 1119 5.75 17.57 -30.84
N ASN A 1120 7.07 17.59 -31.09
CA ASN A 1120 7.65 16.86 -32.20
C ASN A 1120 8.28 15.54 -31.75
N LEU A 1121 7.61 14.42 -32.05
CA LEU A 1121 8.10 13.08 -31.66
C LEU A 1121 9.37 12.64 -32.42
N GLY A 1122 9.77 13.35 -33.46
CA GLY A 1122 11.00 13.08 -34.20
C GLY A 1122 12.26 13.19 -33.32
N TYR A 1123 12.23 14.04 -32.29
CA TYR A 1123 13.31 14.18 -31.31
C TYR A 1123 13.57 12.90 -30.50
N LEU A 1124 12.60 11.98 -30.41
CA LEU A 1124 12.76 10.68 -29.72
C LEU A 1124 13.35 9.59 -30.61
N THR A 1125 13.23 9.74 -31.94
CA THR A 1125 13.52 8.67 -32.90
C THR A 1125 14.75 8.93 -33.75
N LYS A 1126 15.11 10.20 -33.99
CA LYS A 1126 16.26 10.58 -34.81
C LYS A 1126 17.48 10.91 -33.95
N LYS A 1127 18.65 10.48 -34.43
CA LYS A 1127 19.94 10.73 -33.76
C LYS A 1127 20.40 12.17 -33.90
N ASP A 1128 20.02 12.85 -34.98
CA ASP A 1128 20.37 14.25 -35.25
C ASP A 1128 19.10 15.13 -35.14
N PRO A 1129 19.06 16.10 -34.20
CA PRO A 1129 17.99 17.09 -34.11
C PRO A 1129 17.72 17.85 -35.43
N ALA A 1130 18.73 18.02 -36.28
CA ALA A 1130 18.58 18.69 -37.58
C ALA A 1130 17.74 17.89 -38.59
N GLU A 1131 17.60 16.58 -38.38
CA GLU A 1131 16.78 15.72 -39.24
C GLU A 1131 15.30 15.66 -38.81
N VAL A 1132 14.94 16.26 -37.69
CA VAL A 1132 13.57 16.25 -37.17
C VAL A 1132 12.65 17.06 -38.10
N SER A 1133 11.77 16.36 -38.82
CA SER A 1133 10.79 16.99 -39.73
C SER A 1133 9.61 17.56 -38.96
N ARG A 1134 8.94 18.57 -39.51
CA ARG A 1134 7.64 19.04 -38.99
C ARG A 1134 6.54 17.99 -39.10
N ASP A 1135 6.72 16.97 -39.92
CA ASP A 1135 5.72 15.91 -40.14
C ASP A 1135 5.57 14.96 -38.93
N THR A 1136 6.42 15.08 -37.92
CA THR A 1136 6.32 14.33 -36.66
C THR A 1136 5.74 15.16 -35.51
N GLU A 1137 5.27 16.39 -35.77
CA GLU A 1137 4.54 17.22 -34.82
C GLU A 1137 3.15 16.66 -34.50
N ILE A 1138 2.79 16.69 -33.21
CA ILE A 1138 1.46 16.35 -32.71
C ILE A 1138 0.87 17.55 -31.97
N SER A 1139 -0.40 17.83 -32.25
CA SER A 1139 -1.21 18.74 -31.47
C SER A 1139 -2.51 18.04 -31.08
N SER A 1140 -2.90 18.08 -29.81
CA SER A 1140 -4.12 17.46 -29.32
C SER A 1140 -4.74 18.20 -28.14
N LEU A 1141 -6.05 18.11 -27.97
CA LEU A 1141 -6.76 18.43 -26.73
C LEU A 1141 -7.19 17.11 -26.08
N LEU A 1142 -7.05 16.96 -24.78
CA LEU A 1142 -7.37 15.78 -23.98
C LEU A 1142 -8.22 16.25 -22.80
N GLU A 1143 -9.33 15.57 -22.54
CA GLU A 1143 -10.15 15.69 -21.34
C GLU A 1143 -10.46 14.26 -20.87
N LEU A 1144 -10.22 13.93 -19.61
CA LEU A 1144 -10.42 12.58 -19.07
C LEU A 1144 -10.85 12.66 -17.61
N ASP A 1145 -11.99 12.05 -17.31
CA ASP A 1145 -12.53 11.83 -15.98
C ASP A 1145 -12.51 10.34 -15.64
N LEU A 1146 -11.88 9.99 -14.52
CA LEU A 1146 -11.80 8.64 -13.99
C LEU A 1146 -12.42 8.62 -12.58
N GLY A 1147 -13.41 7.74 -12.36
CA GLY A 1147 -13.94 7.45 -11.02
C GLY A 1147 -13.64 6.01 -10.62
N LEU A 1148 -12.83 5.79 -9.58
CA LEU A 1148 -12.39 4.44 -9.19
C LEU A 1148 -13.52 3.58 -8.64
N LYS A 1149 -14.41 4.14 -7.83
CA LYS A 1149 -15.54 3.42 -7.22
C LYS A 1149 -16.57 2.98 -8.26
N ASP A 1150 -16.96 3.90 -9.15
CA ASP A 1150 -18.00 3.64 -10.16
C ASP A 1150 -17.44 2.97 -11.42
N LYS A 1151 -16.09 2.85 -11.52
CA LYS A 1151 -15.36 2.34 -12.69
C LYS A 1151 -15.70 3.07 -13.99
N VAL A 1152 -16.06 4.34 -13.87
CA VAL A 1152 -16.44 5.17 -15.01
C VAL A 1152 -15.19 5.87 -15.54
N ILE A 1153 -15.01 5.75 -16.85
CA ILE A 1153 -14.04 6.51 -17.64
C ILE A 1153 -14.82 7.29 -18.68
N ASN A 1154 -14.78 8.61 -18.58
CA ASN A 1154 -15.32 9.51 -19.60
C ASN A 1154 -14.18 10.38 -20.10
N GLY A 1155 -14.14 10.68 -21.39
CA GLY A 1155 -13.09 11.56 -21.88
C GLY A 1155 -13.17 11.82 -23.36
N ARG A 1156 -12.40 12.78 -23.83
CA ARG A 1156 -12.31 13.21 -25.22
C ARG A 1156 -10.86 13.56 -25.55
N ILE A 1157 -10.40 13.18 -26.72
CA ILE A 1157 -9.07 13.47 -27.25
C ILE A 1157 -9.23 13.97 -28.67
N ASP A 1158 -9.01 15.25 -28.93
CA ASP A 1158 -9.09 15.85 -30.26
C ASP A 1158 -7.68 16.14 -30.78
N ILE A 1159 -7.17 15.33 -31.69
CA ILE A 1159 -5.84 15.50 -32.31
C ILE A 1159 -5.97 16.34 -33.58
N THR A 1160 -5.42 17.54 -33.60
CA THR A 1160 -5.55 18.52 -34.72
C THR A 1160 -4.36 18.53 -35.67
N ARG A 1161 -3.22 17.94 -35.27
CA ARG A 1161 -2.08 17.69 -36.16
C ARG A 1161 -1.57 16.28 -35.94
N LEU A 1162 -1.60 15.49 -37.00
CA LEU A 1162 -1.12 14.12 -37.03
C LEU A 1162 -0.74 13.78 -38.48
N SER A 1163 0.46 13.24 -38.71
CA SER A 1163 0.77 12.73 -40.06
C SER A 1163 -0.07 11.50 -40.40
N LEU A 1164 -0.24 11.21 -41.69
CA LEU A 1164 -0.93 9.98 -42.13
C LEU A 1164 -0.25 8.72 -41.59
N LYS A 1165 1.07 8.73 -41.47
CA LYS A 1165 1.84 7.63 -40.89
C LYS A 1165 1.51 7.44 -39.40
N GLN A 1166 1.51 8.53 -38.62
CA GLN A 1166 1.14 8.47 -37.20
C GLN A 1166 -0.34 8.10 -37.02
N LEU A 1167 -1.23 8.50 -37.93
CA LEU A 1167 -2.63 8.06 -37.94
C LEU A 1167 -2.74 6.55 -38.21
N ASP A 1168 -1.97 6.00 -39.16
CA ASP A 1168 -1.94 4.56 -39.39
C ASP A 1168 -1.39 3.80 -38.17
N GLU A 1169 -0.34 4.31 -37.52
CA GLU A 1169 0.21 3.76 -36.28
C GLU A 1169 -0.79 3.84 -35.12
N LEU A 1170 -1.56 4.93 -35.00
CA LEU A 1170 -2.63 5.07 -34.01
C LEU A 1170 -3.75 4.06 -34.26
N LEU A 1171 -4.19 3.90 -35.51
CA LEU A 1171 -5.19 2.90 -35.88
C LEU A 1171 -4.66 1.47 -35.69
N ALA A 1172 -3.37 1.24 -35.95
CA ALA A 1172 -2.70 -0.01 -35.64
C ALA A 1172 -2.66 -0.25 -34.13
N PHE A 1173 -2.46 0.77 -33.31
CA PHE A 1173 -2.50 0.62 -31.85
C PHE A 1173 -3.91 0.30 -31.32
N LEU A 1174 -4.96 0.90 -31.90
CA LEU A 1174 -6.35 0.61 -31.55
C LEU A 1174 -6.80 -0.79 -31.97
N ASP A 1175 -6.18 -1.31 -33.03
CA ASP A 1175 -6.42 -2.66 -33.53
C ASP A 1175 -5.08 -3.36 -33.85
N PRO A 1176 -4.29 -3.70 -32.81
CA PRO A 1176 -2.91 -4.19 -32.98
C PRO A 1176 -2.88 -5.57 -33.64
N LYS A 1177 -4.04 -6.23 -33.67
CA LYS A 1177 -4.22 -7.55 -34.26
C LYS A 1177 -4.94 -7.49 -35.61
N GLY A 1178 -5.34 -6.30 -36.06
CA GLY A 1178 -5.99 -6.13 -37.34
C GLY A 1178 -7.40 -6.74 -37.48
N LYS A 1179 -8.13 -6.93 -36.37
CA LYS A 1179 -9.37 -7.71 -36.32
C LYS A 1179 -10.63 -6.85 -36.46
N ASP A 1180 -10.55 -5.55 -36.21
CA ASP A 1180 -11.70 -4.67 -36.40
C ASP A 1180 -11.82 -4.29 -37.89
N PRO A 1181 -12.88 -4.74 -38.59
CA PRO A 1181 -13.02 -4.51 -40.03
C PRO A 1181 -13.19 -3.02 -40.36
N ASN A 1182 -13.70 -2.20 -39.44
CA ASN A 1182 -13.85 -0.76 -39.64
C ASN A 1182 -12.48 -0.06 -39.50
N VAL A 1183 -11.68 -0.45 -38.50
CA VAL A 1183 -10.31 0.06 -38.34
C VAL A 1183 -9.45 -0.34 -39.55
N GLN A 1184 -9.49 -1.60 -39.97
CA GLN A 1184 -8.72 -2.07 -41.13
C GLN A 1184 -9.17 -1.43 -42.45
N LYS A 1185 -10.47 -1.20 -42.63
CA LYS A 1185 -10.98 -0.49 -43.81
C LYS A 1185 -10.46 0.94 -43.87
N ASN A 1186 -10.43 1.64 -42.74
CA ASN A 1186 -9.88 3.00 -42.65
C ASN A 1186 -8.36 3.01 -42.87
N ARG A 1187 -7.60 2.06 -42.31
CA ARG A 1187 -6.16 1.90 -42.58
C ARG A 1187 -5.88 1.64 -44.06
N LYS A 1188 -6.63 0.75 -44.70
CA LYS A 1188 -6.51 0.50 -46.15
C LYS A 1188 -6.85 1.74 -46.98
N LEU A 1189 -7.85 2.52 -46.58
CA LEU A 1189 -8.21 3.77 -47.24
C LEU A 1189 -7.08 4.81 -47.14
N ILE A 1190 -6.51 4.97 -45.94
CA ILE A 1190 -5.37 5.87 -45.68
C ILE A 1190 -4.15 5.45 -46.51
N ASN A 1191 -3.80 4.16 -46.48
CA ASN A 1191 -2.65 3.62 -47.21
C ASN A 1191 -2.83 3.67 -48.74
N ALA A 1192 -4.05 3.47 -49.24
CA ALA A 1192 -4.34 3.59 -50.67
C ALA A 1192 -4.23 5.03 -51.18
N TRP A 1193 -4.35 6.01 -50.28
CA TRP A 1193 -4.31 7.44 -50.62
C TRP A 1193 -2.94 8.08 -50.33
N TYR A 1194 -1.98 7.29 -49.84
CA TYR A 1194 -0.57 7.65 -49.70
C TYR A 1194 0.16 7.83 -51.05
N VAL A 1195 -0.57 8.01 -52.15
CA VAL A 1195 0.04 8.32 -53.45
C VAL A 1195 0.55 9.76 -53.39
N ASP A 1196 1.85 9.96 -53.66
CA ASP A 1196 2.56 11.26 -53.61
C ASP A 1196 1.82 12.42 -54.31
N ALA A 1197 0.88 12.13 -55.20
CA ALA A 1197 0.10 13.10 -55.96
C ALA A 1197 -1.06 13.78 -55.19
N ILE A 1198 -1.54 13.22 -54.07
CA ILE A 1198 -2.76 13.71 -53.38
C ILE A 1198 -2.45 14.40 -52.03
N ASP A 1199 -1.38 13.99 -51.34
CA ASP A 1199 -0.90 14.53 -50.04
C ASP A 1199 -2.04 14.97 -49.08
N PRO A 1200 -2.94 14.03 -48.68
CA PRO A 1200 -4.08 14.40 -47.83
C PRO A 1200 -3.61 14.82 -46.43
N LYS A 1201 -4.18 15.91 -45.92
CA LYS A 1201 -3.86 16.43 -44.58
C LYS A 1201 -4.92 16.01 -43.58
N VAL A 1202 -4.48 15.46 -42.45
CA VAL A 1202 -5.37 15.18 -41.32
C VAL A 1202 -5.71 16.51 -40.64
N ASN A 1203 -6.99 16.87 -40.61
CA ASN A 1203 -7.48 18.10 -39.97
C ASN A 1203 -7.79 17.86 -38.49
N LEU A 1204 -8.46 16.75 -38.19
CA LEU A 1204 -8.93 16.42 -36.84
C LEU A 1204 -9.09 14.89 -36.68
N VAL A 1205 -8.64 14.35 -35.56
CA VAL A 1205 -8.99 13.01 -35.08
C VAL A 1205 -9.59 13.16 -33.69
N ALA A 1206 -10.91 13.08 -33.59
CA ALA A 1206 -11.62 13.18 -32.33
C ALA A 1206 -11.91 11.78 -31.79
N LEU A 1207 -11.27 11.40 -30.68
CA LEU A 1207 -11.56 10.21 -29.92
C LEU A 1207 -12.42 10.61 -28.71
N TRP A 1208 -13.48 9.88 -28.38
CA TRP A 1208 -14.16 10.11 -27.10
C TRP A 1208 -14.71 8.82 -26.51
N ILE A 1209 -14.62 8.73 -25.19
CA ILE A 1209 -15.13 7.65 -24.36
C ILE A 1209 -16.38 8.18 -23.67
N ALA A 1210 -17.51 7.58 -23.98
CA ALA A 1210 -18.76 7.83 -23.26
C ALA A 1210 -19.37 6.49 -22.89
N TYR A 1211 -19.63 6.28 -21.60
CA TYR A 1211 -20.22 5.03 -21.09
C TYR A 1211 -19.40 3.78 -21.50
N SER A 1212 -18.08 3.85 -21.37
CA SER A 1212 -17.13 2.78 -21.76
C SER A 1212 -17.17 2.38 -23.24
N ASN A 1213 -17.67 3.26 -24.13
CA ASN A 1213 -17.56 3.10 -25.57
C ASN A 1213 -16.59 4.14 -26.12
N LEU A 1214 -15.49 3.67 -26.71
CA LEU A 1214 -14.56 4.49 -27.48
C LEU A 1214 -15.17 4.75 -28.87
N ASN A 1215 -15.22 6.01 -29.26
CA ASN A 1215 -15.60 6.48 -30.59
C ASN A 1215 -14.42 7.24 -31.19
N VAL A 1216 -14.24 7.14 -32.50
CA VAL A 1216 -13.16 7.82 -33.23
C VAL A 1216 -13.74 8.40 -34.53
N ASP A 1217 -13.67 9.72 -34.65
CA ASP A 1217 -14.01 10.48 -35.86
C ASP A 1217 -12.73 11.05 -36.49
N ILE A 1218 -12.57 10.89 -37.81
CA ILE A 1218 -11.39 11.34 -38.56
C ILE A 1218 -11.85 12.30 -39.66
N GLU A 1219 -11.31 13.52 -39.67
CA GLU A 1219 -11.52 14.53 -40.69
C GLU A 1219 -10.23 14.75 -41.50
N LEU A 1220 -10.28 14.54 -42.82
CA LEU A 1220 -9.17 14.77 -43.73
C LEU A 1220 -9.54 15.84 -44.77
N SER A 1221 -8.59 16.66 -45.18
CA SER A 1221 -8.71 17.56 -46.34
C SER A 1221 -7.71 17.22 -47.45
N ALA A 1222 -8.07 17.47 -48.70
CA ALA A 1222 -7.22 17.27 -49.87
C ALA A 1222 -7.25 18.52 -50.77
N MET A 1223 -6.13 18.82 -51.46
CA MET A 1223 -6.07 19.93 -52.42
C MET A 1223 -6.85 19.60 -53.72
N TRP A 1224 -7.50 20.63 -54.29
CA TRP A 1224 -8.31 20.63 -55.53
C TRP A 1224 -7.59 19.92 -56.70
N PRO A 1225 -8.25 19.07 -57.55
CA PRO A 1225 -9.69 19.07 -57.92
C PRO A 1225 -10.52 17.89 -57.38
N VAL A 1226 -9.95 16.98 -56.60
CA VAL A 1226 -10.68 15.77 -56.14
C VAL A 1226 -11.46 16.00 -54.84
N GLY A 1227 -11.39 17.21 -54.28
CA GLY A 1227 -11.89 17.57 -52.95
C GLY A 1227 -13.37 17.25 -52.70
N ASP A 1228 -14.28 17.54 -53.64
CA ASP A 1228 -15.72 17.36 -53.42
C ASP A 1228 -16.15 15.88 -53.36
N ILE A 1229 -15.53 15.02 -54.17
CA ILE A 1229 -15.80 13.57 -54.16
C ILE A 1229 -15.17 12.91 -52.93
N LEU A 1230 -13.99 13.39 -52.52
CA LEU A 1230 -13.30 12.93 -51.30
C LEU A 1230 -14.08 13.31 -50.04
N ASN A 1231 -14.58 14.54 -49.95
CA ASN A 1231 -15.28 15.06 -48.77
C ASN A 1231 -16.55 14.24 -48.47
N ASP A 1232 -17.28 13.82 -49.51
CA ASP A 1232 -18.49 12.99 -49.36
C ASP A 1232 -18.19 11.54 -48.96
N THR A 1233 -17.03 11.01 -49.38
CA THR A 1233 -16.58 9.65 -49.03
C THR A 1233 -15.99 9.61 -47.60
N LEU A 1234 -15.27 10.65 -47.19
CA LEU A 1234 -14.62 10.78 -45.89
C LEU A 1234 -15.57 11.19 -44.75
N LYS A 1235 -16.61 11.98 -45.02
CA LYS A 1235 -17.68 12.23 -44.04
C LYS A 1235 -18.36 10.94 -43.54
N ARG A 1236 -18.11 9.80 -44.19
CA ARG A 1236 -18.64 8.47 -43.83
C ARG A 1236 -17.64 7.58 -43.07
N SER A 1237 -16.39 7.98 -42.85
CA SER A 1237 -15.42 7.22 -42.05
C SER A 1237 -15.54 7.55 -40.56
N LEU A 1238 -16.58 7.01 -39.93
CA LEU A 1238 -16.84 7.11 -38.49
C LEU A 1238 -16.60 5.74 -37.85
N ILE A 1239 -15.71 5.62 -36.86
CA ILE A 1239 -15.56 4.39 -36.06
C ILE A 1239 -16.35 4.62 -34.77
N ARG A 1240 -17.57 4.07 -34.70
CA ARG A 1240 -18.46 4.25 -33.54
C ARG A 1240 -18.55 2.97 -32.70
N ARG A 1241 -18.62 3.13 -31.37
CA ARG A 1241 -18.99 2.10 -30.38
C ARG A 1241 -18.00 0.94 -30.21
N LEU A 1242 -16.71 1.23 -30.09
CA LEU A 1242 -15.75 0.22 -29.65
C LEU A 1242 -15.88 0.05 -28.12
N ASN A 1243 -16.49 -1.05 -27.68
CA ASN A 1243 -16.71 -1.34 -26.27
C ASN A 1243 -15.37 -1.69 -25.59
N ILE A 1244 -14.89 -0.82 -24.68
CA ILE A 1244 -13.62 -1.00 -23.97
C ILE A 1244 -13.77 -1.72 -22.63
N ASN A 1245 -15.00 -2.07 -22.20
CA ASN A 1245 -15.21 -2.80 -20.93
C ASN A 1245 -14.40 -4.10 -20.81
N PRO A 1246 -14.18 -4.92 -21.85
CA PRO A 1246 -13.35 -6.12 -21.73
C PRO A 1246 -11.89 -5.79 -21.36
N ILE A 1247 -11.36 -4.67 -21.87
CA ILE A 1247 -10.01 -4.19 -21.55
C ILE A 1247 -9.98 -3.70 -20.09
N LEU A 1248 -10.95 -2.89 -19.68
CA LEU A 1248 -11.02 -2.35 -18.32
C LEU A 1248 -11.21 -3.45 -17.27
N ARG A 1249 -12.04 -4.46 -17.54
CA ARG A 1249 -12.25 -5.62 -16.64
C ARG A 1249 -11.00 -6.49 -16.47
N SER A 1250 -10.09 -6.50 -17.44
CA SER A 1250 -8.83 -7.24 -17.33
C SER A 1250 -7.81 -6.55 -16.40
N VAL A 1251 -7.88 -5.22 -16.31
CA VAL A 1251 -7.00 -4.41 -15.46
C VAL A 1251 -7.53 -4.33 -14.02
N PHE A 1252 -8.85 -4.25 -13.86
CA PHE A 1252 -9.53 -4.17 -12.56
C PHE A 1252 -10.29 -5.47 -12.28
N LYS A 1253 -9.57 -6.53 -11.92
CA LYS A 1253 -10.16 -7.83 -11.60
C LYS A 1253 -10.88 -7.73 -10.25
N GLU A 1254 -12.20 -7.68 -10.29
CA GLU A 1254 -13.06 -7.66 -9.10
C GLU A 1254 -13.41 -9.10 -8.69
N GLU A 1255 -13.24 -9.43 -7.41
CA GLU A 1255 -13.88 -10.59 -6.82
C GLU A 1255 -15.38 -10.27 -6.69
N LYS A 1256 -16.24 -11.04 -7.37
CA LYS A 1256 -17.68 -10.88 -7.26
C LYS A 1256 -18.13 -11.26 -5.84
N PRO A 1257 -18.87 -10.40 -5.12
CA PRO A 1257 -19.70 -10.85 -4.01
C PRO A 1257 -20.83 -11.71 -4.58
N GLU A 1258 -21.15 -12.85 -3.94
CA GLU A 1258 -22.36 -13.60 -4.25
C GLU A 1258 -23.60 -12.76 -3.93
N GLU A 1259 -24.35 -12.36 -4.95
CA GLU A 1259 -25.68 -11.76 -4.80
C GLU A 1259 -26.73 -12.88 -4.68
N THR A 1260 -27.29 -13.03 -3.49
CA THR A 1260 -28.57 -13.73 -3.26
C THR A 1260 -29.71 -12.91 -3.83
N GLY A 1261 -30.44 -13.49 -4.78
CA GLY A 1261 -31.64 -12.91 -5.38
C GLY A 1261 -32.85 -12.89 -4.44
N GLY A 1262 -33.67 -11.84 -4.58
CA GLY A 1262 -34.98 -11.71 -3.94
C GLY A 1262 -35.81 -10.62 -4.61
N ASP A 1263 -36.61 -11.01 -5.59
CA ASP A 1263 -37.68 -10.21 -6.20
C ASP A 1263 -38.69 -9.73 -5.16
N ARG A 1264 -39.08 -8.45 -5.22
CA ARG A 1264 -40.41 -8.01 -4.73
C ARG A 1264 -41.05 -6.98 -5.66
N ALA A 1265 -42.26 -7.34 -6.06
CA ALA A 1265 -43.17 -6.63 -6.94
C ALA A 1265 -43.68 -5.30 -6.35
N ALA A 1266 -44.11 -4.44 -7.27
CA ALA A 1266 -44.68 -3.11 -7.08
C ALA A 1266 -45.96 -3.07 -6.23
N ALA A 1267 -46.12 -1.97 -5.48
CA ALA A 1267 -47.35 -1.57 -4.78
C ALA A 1267 -47.97 -0.33 -5.45
N PRO A 1268 -49.32 -0.18 -5.48
CA PRO A 1268 -49.98 1.00 -6.03
C PRO A 1268 -50.27 2.06 -4.93
N PRO A 1269 -50.75 3.27 -5.31
CA PRO A 1269 -50.42 4.53 -4.64
C PRO A 1269 -51.43 4.94 -3.56
N ALA A 1270 -50.95 5.74 -2.59
CA ALA A 1270 -51.79 6.46 -1.64
C ALA A 1270 -51.75 7.97 -1.92
N GLU A 1271 -52.94 8.54 -1.99
CA GLU A 1271 -53.26 9.94 -2.26
C GLU A 1271 -52.78 10.92 -1.18
N GLY A 1272 -52.50 12.15 -1.60
CA GLY A 1272 -52.90 13.35 -0.86
C GLY A 1272 -51.83 14.03 0.01
N GLY A 1273 -51.53 15.30 -0.31
CA GLY A 1273 -50.94 16.24 0.64
C GLY A 1273 -50.06 17.32 0.00
N GLU A 1274 -50.67 18.48 -0.24
CA GLU A 1274 -50.09 19.68 -0.84
C GLU A 1274 -48.98 20.38 0.00
N ASN A 1275 -48.21 21.21 -0.71
CA ASN A 1275 -47.49 22.42 -0.26
C ASN A 1275 -46.28 22.25 0.68
N HIS A 1276 -45.05 22.43 0.16
CA HIS A 1276 -44.39 23.73 0.03
C HIS A 1276 -43.04 23.63 -0.70
#